data_AF-A0ABD6IYA6-F1
#
_entry.id   AF-A0ABD6IYA6-F1
#
_cell.length_a   1.000
_cell.length_b   1.000
_cell.length_c   1.000
_cell.angle_alpha   90.00
_cell.angle_beta   90.00
_cell.angle_gamma   90.00
#
_symmetry.space_group_name_H-M   'P 1'
#
loop_
_entity.id
_entity.type
_entity.pdbx_description
1 polymer ?
#
loop_
_entity_poly.entity_id
_entity_poly.type
_entity_poly.pdbx_seq_one_letter_code
_entity_poly.pdbx_strand_id
1 'polypeptide(L)'
;MARLAAVLAEAGQGAPPTPRELAELLWLAGHMGAEGTADTGATGETGGTRESAGDDRDPENTEDAEGPGDGRAAAPGSPPGPAQHPRPPEAETHRPRPGAPARVPLRLPSPAPSPDHAPHSTLLAPAPPMLRHPLALQRALRPLRRRVDAPVGRELDERATADRIARLGAGPDRWLPVLRPARERWLSLNLVYDAGPTMPVWRPLIHELHTALAQSGAFRTVTLHRADADGTVRGPDGRLPADGRTVTLLISDCMGPQWREGPAGTRWYATLHRWARRMPLAVVQPLPEHLWRESALPACPGRLAAPHPAAPSAALAFTPYDTPEPDDTPEPDAGAGAVVLPVLEPEPRWLANWAGLIGAPGGTRFPAAAARLTRPLPVDAEDRTDVGRLSAEELVLRFRATASPEAFRLAGHLALGRPDLPVMRLVQAAVEPDPRPRHLAEVVLSGMLTALPGAPAGSYAFREGVRELLLLGLPRTERNRTVELLDRMGEFIDELAGRAPGGFRAVVPSPGGAPTPVERQPVAMLSEESVRRLAPAGGGGLLAGRYRLLWKSAAGHGGWVAEDAWNGDARVVVCRYAPGEYQEPFGPLCQDLAELRHPGIARVLDHGFAEGKPYLVREFVAGRTLHERLAEGPAGLSPDEVRELRPRLREAVLALHAAQGPRGELTARSVVLSPNGPVLTCLDAAPAVPGSRAEALRTVTELLAELAPGPLSTHPDTTRVLFTTDDLTGRPETRISLEAAVHEILTRSLPPGRFQVRVRPDGYRVDVEPGTYLLPVLVAVLRELPPALARFAERTRLRVAFGQRPVRLPEAATGIDVLVPPALHDEFAASSAARGAPPFEPLYPDDAPAAPPLAWYCPLTAGHPRRDLVQGPFLTQDLRELGVPTPGRAAVVHTRADGPLTVLDPIRPYGGRAPRAETYYTVDLTVQQARHRLSLPSSGKAEFTASAELTWRVDDPVAFVRSGATGISALLRERLRAAAARITGRHPARRPGAAERAVNEGVREWPVPGLAVTYTVRLGAWSEPEPAPAPRSPVTARHRAVAALTGAAHVLIGFDGPLTRLFAAHRARTAVLTLLEVVAENRDPESALAGLPLSVSPWSAARSPFPHPLDLLRAFARDPLGPSLRDRLEELELAAVLDAPMTHRSLALVRALHTSGRRVSVVSDVSSRAVQHGVQSYRLPLAGVHGRRADLGLLTPNPHCLLRALEHLGAPARTGVLLGSSVAELTAAQRLGLPFIGFAPSADARRLLQGAGAEAVVGTLEPLLEAVRAG
;
A
#
# COMPACT_ATOMS: atom_id res chain seq x y z
N MET A 1 33.50 -0.21 -26.37
CA MET A 1 32.08 0.03 -26.06
C MET A 1 31.67 1.48 -25.88
N ALA A 2 32.40 2.32 -25.13
CA ALA A 2 32.00 3.73 -24.84
C ALA A 2 31.52 4.55 -26.06
N ARG A 3 32.19 4.45 -27.23
CA ARG A 3 31.76 5.12 -28.47
C ARG A 3 30.33 4.75 -28.93
N LEU A 4 29.93 3.48 -28.78
CA LEU A 4 28.56 3.04 -29.13
C LEU A 4 27.53 3.63 -28.16
N ALA A 5 27.87 3.72 -26.87
CA ALA A 5 27.03 4.38 -25.87
C ALA A 5 26.78 5.86 -26.21
N ALA A 6 27.83 6.58 -26.63
CA ALA A 6 27.75 7.99 -27.01
C ALA A 6 26.89 8.22 -28.26
N VAL A 7 27.13 7.48 -29.35
CA VAL A 7 26.35 7.59 -30.60
C VAL A 7 24.86 7.29 -30.38
N LEU A 8 24.54 6.30 -29.53
CA LEU A 8 23.15 5.99 -29.18
C LEU A 8 22.49 7.06 -28.28
N ALA A 9 23.26 7.75 -27.44
CA ALA A 9 22.76 8.87 -26.63
C ALA A 9 22.41 10.09 -27.50
N GLU A 10 23.30 10.45 -28.44
CA GLU A 10 23.08 11.54 -29.40
C GLU A 10 21.86 11.27 -30.28
N ALA A 11 21.75 10.06 -30.85
CA ALA A 11 20.63 9.65 -31.68
C ALA A 11 19.28 9.60 -30.92
N GLY A 12 19.31 9.35 -29.61
CA GLY A 12 18.12 9.23 -28.77
C GLY A 12 17.62 10.52 -28.12
N GLN A 13 18.38 11.63 -28.20
CA GLN A 13 18.14 12.86 -27.40
C GLN A 13 17.91 12.56 -25.90
N GLY A 14 18.69 11.62 -25.34
CA GLY A 14 18.43 11.04 -24.02
C GLY A 14 19.68 10.53 -23.31
N ALA A 15 19.48 9.89 -22.15
CA ALA A 15 20.57 9.29 -21.39
C ALA A 15 21.22 8.13 -22.16
N PRO A 16 22.56 7.93 -22.04
CA PRO A 16 23.23 6.79 -22.68
C PRO A 16 22.70 5.47 -22.13
N PRO A 17 22.56 4.42 -22.97
CA PRO A 17 22.08 3.12 -22.53
C PRO A 17 22.97 2.53 -21.43
N THR A 18 22.36 1.99 -20.38
CA THR A 18 23.10 1.37 -19.27
C THR A 18 23.94 0.17 -19.75
N PRO A 19 24.98 -0.28 -19.03
CA PRO A 19 25.74 -1.47 -19.41
C PRO A 19 24.89 -2.74 -19.58
N ARG A 20 23.70 -2.79 -18.98
CA ARG A 20 22.70 -3.85 -19.22
C ARG A 20 21.98 -3.66 -20.56
N GLU A 21 21.45 -2.47 -20.83
CA GLU A 21 20.75 -2.18 -22.08
C GLU A 21 21.73 -2.26 -23.27
N LEU A 22 22.99 -1.87 -23.09
CA LEU A 22 24.06 -2.11 -24.06
C LEU A 22 24.34 -3.59 -24.25
N ALA A 23 24.43 -4.40 -23.19
CA ALA A 23 24.58 -5.85 -23.35
C ALA A 23 23.37 -6.47 -24.07
N GLU A 24 22.15 -6.06 -23.73
CA GLU A 24 20.90 -6.52 -24.38
C GLU A 24 20.81 -6.06 -25.85
N LEU A 25 21.31 -4.86 -26.18
CA LEU A 25 21.33 -4.28 -27.53
C LEU A 25 22.47 -4.85 -28.40
N LEU A 26 23.64 -5.12 -27.83
CA LEU A 26 24.75 -5.84 -28.47
C LEU A 26 24.39 -7.31 -28.72
N TRP A 27 23.73 -7.94 -27.75
CA TRP A 27 23.19 -9.28 -27.89
C TRP A 27 22.13 -9.31 -29.00
N LEU A 28 21.20 -8.34 -29.05
CA LEU A 28 20.29 -8.14 -30.19
C LEU A 28 21.06 -7.97 -31.52
N ALA A 29 22.05 -7.08 -31.58
CA ALA A 29 22.82 -6.84 -32.80
C ALA A 29 23.57 -8.09 -33.29
N GLY A 30 24.21 -8.83 -32.38
CA GLY A 30 24.87 -10.11 -32.66
C GLY A 30 23.91 -11.23 -33.10
N HIS A 31 22.64 -11.16 -32.70
CA HIS A 31 21.58 -12.08 -33.17
C HIS A 31 20.80 -11.52 -34.39
N MET A 32 21.06 -10.29 -34.82
CA MET A 32 20.54 -9.70 -36.07
C MET A 32 21.53 -9.81 -37.25
N GLY A 33 22.82 -10.03 -36.97
CA GLY A 33 23.90 -9.97 -37.95
C GLY A 33 24.22 -11.27 -38.69
N ALA A 34 23.23 -12.04 -39.16
CA ALA A 34 23.47 -13.36 -39.77
C ALA A 34 22.51 -13.79 -40.90
N GLU A 35 22.17 -12.93 -41.86
CA GLU A 35 21.52 -13.40 -43.11
C GLU A 35 21.93 -12.60 -44.38
N GLY A 36 22.76 -13.22 -45.22
CA GLY A 36 22.79 -13.08 -46.69
C GLY A 36 23.01 -11.72 -47.37
N THR A 37 24.27 -11.35 -47.66
CA THR A 37 24.62 -10.39 -48.73
C THR A 37 24.99 -11.11 -50.04
N ALA A 38 24.03 -11.28 -50.96
CA ALA A 38 24.20 -11.62 -52.40
C ALA A 38 22.80 -11.71 -53.08
N ASP A 39 22.56 -11.31 -54.33
CA ASP A 39 23.31 -10.55 -55.33
C ASP A 39 22.34 -10.05 -56.44
N THR A 40 22.80 -9.14 -57.32
CA THR A 40 22.17 -8.61 -58.55
C THR A 40 20.99 -7.61 -58.42
N GLY A 41 20.89 -6.56 -59.26
CA GLY A 41 21.88 -6.08 -60.22
C GLY A 41 21.52 -4.80 -61.01
N ALA A 42 22.57 -4.01 -61.30
CA ALA A 42 22.79 -3.04 -62.40
C ALA A 42 21.70 -2.04 -62.91
N THR A 43 22.13 -0.77 -62.97
CA THR A 43 21.83 0.37 -63.89
C THR A 43 21.29 1.65 -63.21
N GLY A 44 21.82 2.86 -63.45
CA GLY A 44 23.07 3.23 -64.13
C GLY A 44 23.18 4.74 -64.41
N GLU A 45 24.37 5.34 -64.15
CA GLU A 45 24.84 6.67 -64.64
C GLU A 45 24.06 7.95 -64.19
N THR A 46 24.61 9.18 -64.12
CA THR A 46 25.99 9.71 -63.98
C THR A 46 25.96 11.14 -63.38
N GLY A 47 27.07 11.60 -62.78
CA GLY A 47 27.51 13.02 -62.81
C GLY A 47 27.38 13.91 -61.55
N GLY A 48 28.46 14.64 -61.20
CA GLY A 48 28.26 16.06 -60.83
C GLY A 48 28.90 16.73 -59.59
N THR A 49 30.08 16.34 -59.10
CA THR A 49 31.12 17.26 -58.51
C THR A 49 30.80 18.49 -57.60
N ARG A 50 31.44 18.52 -56.40
CA ARG A 50 32.25 19.64 -55.82
C ARG A 50 31.58 20.93 -55.26
N GLU A 51 32.23 21.79 -54.44
CA GLU A 51 33.25 21.74 -53.34
C GLU A 51 33.34 23.16 -52.68
N SER A 52 33.87 23.29 -51.45
CA SER A 52 34.22 24.56 -50.73
C SER A 52 33.03 25.48 -50.30
N ALA A 53 32.94 26.18 -49.15
CA ALA A 53 33.78 26.53 -47.97
C ALA A 53 34.36 27.98 -47.92
N GLY A 54 34.15 28.66 -46.77
CA GLY A 54 34.66 30.01 -46.37
C GLY A 54 33.82 31.22 -46.84
N ASP A 55 33.87 32.43 -46.22
CA ASP A 55 34.26 32.85 -44.85
C ASP A 55 33.79 34.32 -44.54
N ASP A 56 33.81 34.72 -43.26
CA ASP A 56 33.82 36.08 -42.63
C ASP A 56 33.19 37.39 -43.26
N ARG A 57 32.28 38.02 -42.46
CA ARG A 57 32.10 39.47 -42.08
C ARG A 57 31.73 40.60 -43.08
N ASP A 58 30.68 41.37 -42.69
CA ASP A 58 30.53 42.84 -42.42
C ASP A 58 31.45 43.90 -43.11
N PRO A 59 31.06 45.21 -43.27
CA PRO A 59 30.07 46.01 -42.50
C PRO A 59 29.21 47.05 -43.30
N GLU A 60 28.69 48.09 -42.59
CA GLU A 60 28.23 49.45 -43.05
C GLU A 60 26.81 49.63 -43.70
N ASN A 61 26.03 50.70 -43.42
CA ASN A 61 26.09 51.73 -42.36
C ASN A 61 24.74 52.45 -42.05
N THR A 62 24.80 53.49 -41.20
CA THR A 62 23.88 54.54 -40.66
C THR A 62 22.94 55.29 -41.64
N GLU A 63 22.14 56.32 -41.28
CA GLU A 63 21.86 57.12 -40.03
C GLU A 63 20.45 56.81 -39.43
N ASP A 64 19.81 57.50 -38.46
CA ASP A 64 19.93 58.80 -37.75
C ASP A 64 19.20 58.67 -36.35
N ALA A 65 19.14 59.58 -35.35
CA ALA A 65 19.46 61.01 -35.24
C ALA A 65 19.77 61.49 -33.78
N GLU A 66 19.83 62.82 -33.60
CA GLU A 66 20.14 63.68 -32.43
C GLU A 66 19.02 63.79 -31.34
N GLY A 67 19.17 64.45 -30.16
CA GLY A 67 20.19 65.38 -29.64
C GLY A 67 20.00 65.79 -28.15
N PRO A 68 20.86 66.64 -27.55
CA PRO A 68 21.45 66.38 -26.21
C PRO A 68 21.22 67.45 -25.09
N GLY A 69 21.72 67.20 -23.86
CA GLY A 69 21.86 68.23 -22.80
C GLY A 69 22.30 67.75 -21.40
N ASP A 70 23.11 68.54 -20.69
CA ASP A 70 23.81 68.21 -19.41
C ASP A 70 23.19 68.89 -18.16
N GLY A 71 23.47 68.40 -16.93
CA GLY A 71 22.97 69.04 -15.69
C GLY A 71 23.54 68.51 -14.35
N ARG A 72 23.93 69.40 -13.42
CA ARG A 72 24.71 69.08 -12.21
C ARG A 72 23.93 69.12 -10.87
N ALA A 73 24.17 68.09 -10.06
CA ALA A 73 24.37 68.07 -8.59
C ALA A 73 23.36 68.72 -7.61
N ALA A 74 22.83 67.89 -6.69
CA ALA A 74 22.58 68.28 -5.28
C ALA A 74 22.54 67.05 -4.33
N ALA A 75 23.14 67.20 -3.15
CA ALA A 75 22.99 66.38 -1.94
C ALA A 75 23.18 67.35 -0.75
N PRO A 76 22.53 67.17 0.43
CA PRO A 76 22.60 65.96 1.24
C PRO A 76 21.30 65.57 2.00
N GLY A 77 21.33 64.47 2.76
CA GLY A 77 20.28 64.14 3.74
C GLY A 77 20.27 62.68 4.19
N SER A 78 20.70 62.41 5.42
CA SER A 78 20.65 61.09 6.08
C SER A 78 19.62 61.11 7.25
N PRO A 79 19.19 59.96 7.81
CA PRO A 79 17.73 59.77 8.02
C PRO A 79 17.26 59.64 9.49
N PRO A 80 15.96 59.93 9.75
CA PRO A 80 15.12 59.12 10.65
C PRO A 80 14.51 57.95 9.83
N GLY A 81 14.39 56.73 10.34
CA GLY A 81 13.68 56.35 11.57
C GLY A 81 12.54 55.39 11.14
N PRO A 82 12.40 54.18 11.71
CA PRO A 82 11.80 53.07 10.97
C PRO A 82 10.27 53.17 10.81
N ALA A 83 9.83 53.45 9.59
CA ALA A 83 8.49 53.09 9.14
C ALA A 83 8.34 51.55 9.15
N GLN A 84 7.28 51.06 9.78
CA GLN A 84 7.10 49.65 10.07
C GLN A 84 6.96 48.85 8.77
N HIS A 85 7.90 47.94 8.51
CA HIS A 85 7.77 46.99 7.41
C HIS A 85 6.54 46.10 7.65
N PRO A 86 5.80 45.72 6.58
CA PRO A 86 4.81 44.65 6.69
C PRO A 86 5.48 43.41 7.27
N ARG A 87 4.90 42.83 8.33
CA ARG A 87 5.39 41.54 8.84
C ARG A 87 5.37 40.51 7.71
N PRO A 88 6.37 39.63 7.59
CA PRO A 88 6.21 38.40 6.83
C PRO A 88 4.94 37.68 7.32
N PRO A 89 4.19 36.99 6.45
CA PRO A 89 2.98 36.30 6.87
C PRO A 89 3.32 35.32 8.00
N GLU A 90 2.71 35.54 9.17
CA GLU A 90 2.91 34.69 10.33
C GLU A 90 2.45 33.28 9.98
N ALA A 91 3.40 32.35 9.94
CA ALA A 91 3.16 31.00 9.43
C ALA A 91 2.02 30.34 10.22
N GLU A 92 0.94 29.97 9.53
CA GLU A 92 -0.29 29.46 10.16
C GLU A 92 -0.01 28.19 10.96
N THR A 93 0.21 28.36 12.27
CA THR A 93 0.35 27.25 13.21
C THR A 93 -0.95 26.45 13.19
N HIS A 94 -0.91 25.29 12.54
CA HIS A 94 -2.05 24.37 12.48
C HIS A 94 -2.62 24.15 13.88
N ARG A 95 -3.86 24.58 14.12
CA ARG A 95 -4.58 24.22 15.34
C ARG A 95 -4.74 22.70 15.34
N PRO A 96 -4.30 21.99 16.40
CA PRO A 96 -4.47 20.55 16.46
C PRO A 96 -5.96 20.17 16.43
N ARG A 97 -6.27 19.01 15.85
CA ARG A 97 -7.63 18.45 15.90
C ARG A 97 -8.01 18.19 17.36
N PRO A 98 -9.20 18.61 17.84
CA PRO A 98 -9.68 18.25 19.16
C PRO A 98 -9.66 16.72 19.34
N GLY A 99 -9.09 16.24 20.45
CA GLY A 99 -8.96 14.82 20.76
C GLY A 99 -7.69 14.12 20.24
N ALA A 100 -6.83 14.79 19.47
CA ALA A 100 -5.49 14.26 19.20
C ALA A 100 -4.60 14.36 20.46
N PRO A 101 -3.84 13.32 20.83
CA PRO A 101 -2.89 13.41 21.95
C PRO A 101 -1.78 14.42 21.62
N ALA A 102 -1.25 15.09 22.65
CA ALA A 102 -0.16 16.04 22.49
C ALA A 102 1.06 15.36 21.86
N ARG A 103 1.51 15.85 20.70
CA ARG A 103 2.72 15.38 20.01
C ARG A 103 3.88 16.32 20.31
N VAL A 104 4.97 15.77 20.86
CA VAL A 104 6.18 16.48 21.27
C VAL A 104 7.16 16.54 20.10
N PRO A 105 7.70 17.72 19.73
CA PRO A 105 8.66 17.84 18.64
C PRO A 105 10.02 17.24 19.05
N LEU A 106 10.44 16.21 18.31
CA LEU A 106 11.78 15.63 18.40
C LEU A 106 12.76 16.49 17.60
N ARG A 107 13.91 16.83 18.19
CA ARG A 107 14.99 17.60 17.57
C ARG A 107 16.32 16.85 17.66
N LEU A 108 17.28 17.26 16.84
CA LEU A 108 18.68 16.85 16.99
C LEU A 108 19.49 17.88 17.80
N PRO A 109 20.55 17.44 18.50
CA PRO A 109 21.59 18.35 19.00
C PRO A 109 22.26 19.09 17.84
N SER A 110 22.59 20.37 18.02
CA SER A 110 23.36 21.10 17.02
C SER A 110 24.85 20.68 17.05
N PRO A 111 25.49 20.40 15.90
CA PRO A 111 26.92 20.08 15.83
C PRO A 111 27.81 21.33 15.93
N ALA A 112 27.23 22.53 15.81
CA ALA A 112 27.92 23.81 15.94
C ALA A 112 27.43 24.55 17.19
N PRO A 113 28.28 25.39 17.83
CA PRO A 113 27.88 26.21 18.97
C PRO A 113 26.92 27.33 18.54
N SER A 114 25.62 27.04 18.56
CA SER A 114 24.56 28.05 18.43
C SER A 114 24.42 28.87 19.71
N PRO A 115 24.18 30.19 19.65
CA PRO A 115 23.91 31.00 20.84
C PRO A 115 22.55 30.66 21.50
N ASP A 116 21.57 30.13 20.73
CA ASP A 116 20.27 29.69 21.26
C ASP A 116 20.44 28.48 22.19
N HIS A 117 20.39 28.71 23.50
CA HIS A 117 20.35 27.68 24.53
C HIS A 117 18.95 27.62 25.14
N ALA A 118 18.31 26.46 25.07
CA ALA A 118 16.97 26.24 25.62
C ALA A 118 16.91 24.90 26.38
N PRO A 119 16.08 24.77 27.43
CA PRO A 119 16.05 23.59 28.27
C PRO A 119 15.41 22.40 27.53
N HIS A 120 16.20 21.34 27.32
CA HIS A 120 15.79 20.13 26.62
C HIS A 120 16.23 18.88 27.40
N SER A 121 15.45 17.80 27.30
CA SER A 121 15.82 16.48 27.81
C SER A 121 16.37 15.63 26.67
N THR A 122 17.53 15.00 26.89
CA THR A 122 18.11 14.02 25.96
C THR A 122 17.41 12.68 26.06
N LEU A 123 17.06 12.09 24.92
CA LEU A 123 16.53 10.72 24.82
C LEU A 123 17.31 9.90 23.79
N LEU A 124 17.13 8.57 23.81
CA LEU A 124 17.72 7.67 22.82
C LEU A 124 16.61 7.12 21.90
N ALA A 125 16.50 7.64 20.68
CA ALA A 125 15.46 7.26 19.73
C ALA A 125 15.87 5.99 18.94
N PRO A 126 14.96 5.01 18.76
CA PRO A 126 15.18 3.86 17.87
C PRO A 126 15.29 4.30 16.40
N ALA A 127 15.97 3.50 15.57
CA ALA A 127 16.13 3.74 14.14
C ALA A 127 15.64 2.52 13.31
N PRO A 128 15.13 2.70 12.08
CA PRO A 128 14.61 1.60 11.26
C PRO A 128 15.70 0.56 10.93
N PRO A 129 15.50 -0.75 11.18
CA PRO A 129 16.53 -1.78 10.94
C PRO A 129 16.92 -1.86 9.46
N MET A 130 18.20 -2.14 9.19
CA MET A 130 18.71 -2.35 7.82
C MET A 130 18.46 -3.78 7.33
N LEU A 131 18.41 -4.77 8.22
CA LEU A 131 18.08 -6.16 7.89
C LEU A 131 16.58 -6.46 8.01
N ARG A 132 15.96 -6.68 6.85
CA ARG A 132 14.53 -6.99 6.69
C ARG A 132 14.12 -8.37 7.18
N HIS A 133 14.96 -9.38 6.94
CA HIS A 133 14.58 -10.78 7.08
C HIS A 133 15.65 -11.61 7.83
N PRO A 134 15.99 -11.25 9.09
CA PRO A 134 17.00 -11.97 9.88
C PRO A 134 16.68 -13.47 10.03
N LEU A 135 15.40 -13.82 10.21
CA LEU A 135 14.95 -15.22 10.25
C LEU A 135 15.16 -15.97 8.92
N ALA A 136 15.13 -15.27 7.77
CA ALA A 136 15.39 -15.91 6.47
C ALA A 136 16.90 -16.10 6.24
N LEU A 137 17.74 -15.15 6.66
CA LEU A 137 19.21 -15.31 6.69
C LEU A 137 19.62 -16.49 7.58
N GLN A 138 19.02 -16.63 8.77
CA GLN A 138 19.22 -17.78 9.65
C GLN A 138 18.76 -19.11 9.04
N ARG A 139 17.66 -19.11 8.25
CA ARG A 139 17.19 -20.28 7.51
C ARG A 139 18.12 -20.65 6.34
N ALA A 140 18.72 -19.68 5.67
CA ALA A 140 19.68 -19.91 4.58
C ALA A 140 20.91 -20.71 5.05
N LEU A 141 21.34 -20.51 6.31
CA LEU A 141 22.50 -21.21 6.91
C LEU A 141 22.20 -22.64 7.39
N ARG A 142 21.00 -23.19 7.12
CA ARG A 142 20.63 -24.57 7.46
C ARG A 142 21.67 -25.64 7.04
N PRO A 143 22.28 -25.61 5.82
CA PRO A 143 23.30 -26.58 5.42
C PRO A 143 24.51 -26.63 6.36
N LEU A 144 24.87 -25.50 6.99
CA LEU A 144 26.03 -25.42 7.89
C LEU A 144 25.74 -25.92 9.31
N ARG A 145 24.50 -26.25 9.68
CA ARG A 145 24.12 -26.66 11.05
C ARG A 145 24.57 -28.09 11.44
N ARG A 146 25.54 -28.67 10.73
CA ARG A 146 26.16 -29.96 11.05
C ARG A 146 26.83 -29.92 12.43
N ARG A 147 26.73 -31.02 13.18
CA ARG A 147 27.59 -31.30 14.33
C ARG A 147 28.66 -32.32 13.95
N VAL A 148 29.80 -32.23 14.61
CA VAL A 148 30.90 -33.18 14.53
C VAL A 148 31.41 -33.47 15.93
N ASP A 149 32.22 -34.51 16.03
CA ASP A 149 32.87 -34.93 17.26
C ASP A 149 33.98 -33.92 17.60
N ALA A 150 33.99 -33.44 18.84
CA ALA A 150 34.94 -32.45 19.31
C ALA A 150 36.34 -33.08 19.44
N PRO A 151 37.41 -32.35 19.10
CA PRO A 151 38.78 -32.86 19.22
C PRO A 151 39.23 -33.01 20.69
N VAL A 152 38.53 -32.36 21.62
CA VAL A 152 38.79 -32.41 23.06
C VAL A 152 37.45 -32.49 23.80
N GLY A 153 37.40 -33.28 24.88
CA GLY A 153 36.20 -33.50 25.68
C GLY A 153 35.43 -34.76 25.29
N ARG A 154 34.90 -35.47 26.29
CA ARG A 154 34.02 -36.62 26.13
C ARG A 154 32.73 -36.43 26.91
N GLU A 155 31.63 -36.86 26.33
CA GLU A 155 30.30 -36.90 26.97
C GLU A 155 29.91 -38.34 27.30
N LEU A 156 29.02 -38.52 28.28
CA LEU A 156 28.45 -39.81 28.61
C LEU A 156 27.50 -40.26 27.49
N ASP A 157 27.72 -41.43 26.92
CA ASP A 157 26.69 -42.10 26.13
C ASP A 157 25.78 -42.87 27.11
N GLU A 158 24.75 -42.17 27.58
CA GLU A 158 23.75 -42.71 28.52
C GLU A 158 23.14 -44.02 28.01
N ARG A 159 22.85 -44.11 26.71
CA ARG A 159 22.15 -45.25 26.11
C ARG A 159 23.08 -46.45 25.93
N ALA A 160 24.31 -46.24 25.48
CA ALA A 160 25.31 -47.31 25.42
C ALA A 160 25.78 -47.76 26.81
N THR A 161 25.78 -46.85 27.80
CA THR A 161 26.04 -47.19 29.21
C THR A 161 24.89 -48.04 29.78
N ALA A 162 23.64 -47.65 29.54
CA ALA A 162 22.48 -48.43 29.98
C ALA A 162 22.40 -49.81 29.32
N ASP A 163 22.63 -49.92 28.00
CA ASP A 163 22.67 -51.21 27.28
C ASP A 163 23.83 -52.09 27.77
N ARG A 164 24.99 -51.50 28.08
CA ARG A 164 26.12 -52.21 28.70
C ARG A 164 25.78 -52.77 30.09
N ILE A 165 25.10 -51.97 30.94
CA ILE A 165 24.65 -52.42 32.27
C ILE A 165 23.61 -53.53 32.13
N ALA A 166 22.63 -53.37 31.24
CA ALA A 166 21.58 -54.36 30.99
C ALA A 166 22.14 -55.72 30.51
N ARG A 167 23.17 -55.71 29.65
CA ARG A 167 23.82 -56.93 29.14
C ARG A 167 24.76 -57.61 30.13
N LEU A 168 25.39 -56.87 31.05
CA LEU A 168 26.31 -57.41 32.06
C LEU A 168 25.60 -57.79 33.37
N GLY A 169 24.37 -57.34 33.57
CA GLY A 169 23.59 -57.60 34.78
C GLY A 169 24.17 -56.94 36.03
N ALA A 170 23.69 -57.37 37.20
CA ALA A 170 24.12 -56.85 38.50
C ALA A 170 25.46 -57.44 39.00
N GLY A 171 26.18 -58.20 38.18
CA GLY A 171 27.41 -58.91 38.56
C GLY A 171 28.68 -58.08 38.83
N PRO A 172 28.91 -56.90 38.20
CA PRO A 172 30.13 -56.13 38.43
C PRO A 172 29.93 -55.02 39.48
N ASP A 173 30.74 -55.03 40.55
CA ASP A 173 30.74 -54.06 41.66
C ASP A 173 30.92 -52.58 41.25
N ARG A 174 31.30 -52.32 39.99
CA ARG A 174 31.51 -50.96 39.44
C ARG A 174 31.01 -50.88 38.01
N TRP A 175 30.01 -50.05 37.76
CA TRP A 175 29.55 -49.73 36.41
C TRP A 175 30.50 -48.70 35.77
N LEU A 176 31.12 -49.08 34.63
CA LEU A 176 32.03 -48.20 33.89
C LEU A 176 31.28 -47.46 32.77
N PRO A 177 31.22 -46.12 32.80
CA PRO A 177 30.50 -45.33 31.80
C PRO A 177 31.07 -45.52 30.40
N VAL A 178 30.19 -45.61 29.40
CA VAL A 178 30.58 -45.55 27.99
C VAL A 178 30.70 -44.08 27.60
N LEU A 179 31.91 -43.63 27.33
CA LEU A 179 32.21 -42.24 26.97
C LEU A 179 32.43 -42.09 25.45
N ARG A 180 31.68 -41.19 24.82
CA ARG A 180 31.86 -40.80 23.40
C ARG A 180 32.45 -39.38 23.28
N PRO A 181 33.00 -38.97 22.14
CA PRO A 181 33.42 -37.59 21.93
C PRO A 181 32.25 -36.60 22.12
N ALA A 182 32.53 -35.44 22.72
CA ALA A 182 31.51 -34.40 22.88
C ALA A 182 31.06 -33.83 21.52
N ARG A 183 29.78 -33.49 21.33
CA ARG A 183 29.23 -33.16 19.99
C ARG A 183 29.09 -31.65 19.73
N GLU A 184 30.14 -31.03 19.17
CA GLU A 184 30.21 -29.58 18.87
C GLU A 184 29.68 -29.18 17.48
N ARG A 185 29.62 -27.87 17.19
CA ARG A 185 29.37 -27.34 15.84
C ARG A 185 30.63 -27.39 14.98
N TRP A 186 30.47 -27.75 13.71
CA TRP A 186 31.62 -28.05 12.85
C TRP A 186 32.41 -26.82 12.37
N LEU A 187 31.83 -25.62 12.34
CA LEU A 187 32.50 -24.39 11.90
C LEU A 187 32.46 -23.27 12.94
N SER A 188 33.45 -22.38 12.93
CA SER A 188 33.44 -21.06 13.58
C SER A 188 33.41 -19.95 12.52
N LEU A 189 32.91 -18.76 12.88
CA LEU A 189 32.80 -17.63 11.95
C LEU A 189 33.52 -16.38 12.49
N ASN A 190 34.55 -15.92 11.76
CA ASN A 190 35.06 -14.57 11.87
C ASN A 190 34.19 -13.65 11.01
N LEU A 191 33.51 -12.68 11.62
CA LEU A 191 32.84 -11.60 10.92
C LEU A 191 33.75 -10.36 10.97
N VAL A 192 34.48 -10.12 9.89
CA VAL A 192 35.39 -8.97 9.76
C VAL A 192 34.63 -7.82 9.12
N TYR A 193 34.83 -6.58 9.56
CA TYR A 193 34.31 -5.40 8.86
C TYR A 193 35.41 -4.37 8.59
N ASP A 194 35.30 -3.72 7.44
CA ASP A 194 36.16 -2.63 6.99
C ASP A 194 35.89 -1.34 7.81
N ALA A 195 36.95 -0.65 8.23
CA ALA A 195 36.89 0.61 8.99
C ALA A 195 37.08 1.88 8.13
N GLY A 196 37.05 1.77 6.79
CA GLY A 196 37.20 2.87 5.85
C GLY A 196 36.18 4.02 5.99
N PRO A 197 36.41 5.16 5.32
CA PRO A 197 35.67 6.41 5.53
C PRO A 197 34.19 6.34 5.14
N THR A 198 33.82 5.45 4.22
CA THR A 198 32.45 5.20 3.76
C THR A 198 31.66 4.26 4.68
N MET A 199 32.37 3.37 5.39
CA MET A 199 31.80 2.32 6.25
C MET A 199 30.97 2.77 7.47
N PRO A 200 30.99 4.04 7.97
CA PRO A 200 30.05 4.49 9.00
C PRO A 200 28.58 4.27 8.65
N VAL A 201 28.19 4.39 7.36
CA VAL A 201 26.81 4.17 6.89
C VAL A 201 26.34 2.74 7.13
N TRP A 202 27.26 1.77 7.12
CA TRP A 202 26.99 0.34 7.24
C TRP A 202 27.09 -0.22 8.66
N ARG A 203 27.49 0.59 9.65
CA ARG A 203 27.61 0.15 11.06
C ARG A 203 26.35 -0.51 11.63
N PRO A 204 25.11 -0.06 11.37
CA PRO A 204 23.91 -0.73 11.88
C PRO A 204 23.76 -2.11 11.26
N LEU A 205 23.85 -2.21 9.93
CA LEU A 205 23.85 -3.47 9.19
C LEU A 205 24.89 -4.48 9.71
N ILE A 206 26.11 -4.03 10.03
CA ILE A 206 27.17 -4.88 10.60
C ILE A 206 26.74 -5.50 11.95
N HIS A 207 26.15 -4.71 12.85
CA HIS A 207 25.68 -5.20 14.15
C HIS A 207 24.44 -6.09 14.03
N GLU A 208 23.48 -5.70 13.20
CA GLU A 208 22.28 -6.48 12.91
C GLU A 208 22.64 -7.84 12.29
N LEU A 209 23.61 -7.88 11.36
CA LEU A 209 24.10 -9.10 10.74
C LEU A 209 24.88 -9.97 11.74
N HIS A 210 25.76 -9.38 12.56
CA HIS A 210 26.43 -10.10 13.63
C HIS A 210 25.43 -10.80 14.56
N THR A 211 24.40 -10.08 15.02
CA THR A 211 23.34 -10.63 15.87
C THR A 211 22.56 -11.74 15.17
N ALA A 212 22.15 -11.54 13.91
CA ALA A 212 21.42 -12.56 13.15
C ALA A 212 22.25 -13.84 12.93
N LEU A 213 23.55 -13.70 12.64
CA LEU A 213 24.47 -14.83 12.41
C LEU A 213 24.78 -15.58 13.72
N ALA A 214 24.99 -14.88 14.84
CA ALA A 214 25.15 -15.49 16.16
C ALA A 214 23.90 -16.28 16.58
N GLN A 215 22.71 -15.69 16.42
CA GLN A 215 21.43 -16.33 16.75
C GLN A 215 21.04 -17.51 15.82
N SER A 216 21.70 -17.67 14.66
CA SER A 216 21.44 -18.82 13.76
C SER A 216 21.72 -20.19 14.41
N GLY A 217 22.61 -20.21 15.40
CA GLY A 217 23.13 -21.44 16.00
C GLY A 217 23.76 -22.41 14.99
N ALA A 218 24.24 -21.91 13.84
CA ALA A 218 24.93 -22.73 12.83
C ALA A 218 26.42 -22.92 13.16
N PHE A 219 27.06 -21.86 13.68
CA PHE A 219 28.48 -21.85 14.05
C PHE A 219 28.69 -22.21 15.53
N ARG A 220 29.91 -22.58 15.88
CA ARG A 220 30.43 -22.84 17.24
C ARG A 220 30.63 -21.54 18.01
N THR A 221 31.25 -20.57 17.34
CA THR A 221 31.44 -19.19 17.78
C THR A 221 31.21 -18.27 16.58
N VAL A 222 30.80 -17.03 16.86
CA VAL A 222 30.79 -15.92 15.91
C VAL A 222 31.54 -14.78 16.58
N THR A 223 32.57 -14.24 15.94
CA THR A 223 33.42 -13.17 16.48
C THR A 223 33.44 -11.98 15.54
N LEU A 224 33.14 -10.78 16.07
CA LEU A 224 33.20 -9.53 15.32
C LEU A 224 34.60 -8.92 15.40
N HIS A 225 35.21 -8.65 14.25
CA HIS A 225 36.56 -8.11 14.14
C HIS A 225 36.59 -6.84 13.28
N ARG A 226 37.30 -5.80 13.74
CA ARG A 226 37.58 -4.60 12.94
C ARG A 226 38.87 -4.77 12.15
N ALA A 227 38.81 -4.50 10.85
CA ALA A 227 39.97 -4.37 9.98
C ALA A 227 40.21 -2.88 9.65
N ASP A 228 41.41 -2.38 9.95
CA ASP A 228 41.80 -1.00 9.61
C ASP A 228 42.32 -0.91 8.17
N ALA A 229 42.24 0.30 7.59
CA ALA A 229 42.57 0.58 6.19
C ALA A 229 44.03 0.27 5.77
N ASP A 230 44.89 -0.12 6.71
CA ASP A 230 46.26 -0.59 6.45
C ASP A 230 46.37 -2.12 6.32
N GLY A 231 45.27 -2.86 6.47
CA GLY A 231 45.24 -4.32 6.43
C GLY A 231 45.48 -5.00 7.78
N THR A 232 45.54 -4.26 8.89
CA THR A 232 45.64 -4.82 10.25
C THR A 232 44.25 -5.17 10.82
N VAL A 233 44.18 -6.23 11.63
CA VAL A 233 42.95 -6.63 12.34
C VAL A 233 43.18 -6.58 13.84
N ARG A 234 42.35 -5.80 14.55
CA ARG A 234 42.43 -5.67 16.01
C ARG A 234 41.59 -6.75 16.69
N GLY A 235 42.16 -7.96 16.75
CA GLY A 235 41.77 -9.01 17.71
C GLY A 235 42.82 -9.13 18.83
N PRO A 236 42.56 -9.93 19.89
CA PRO A 236 43.45 -10.05 21.05
C PRO A 236 44.92 -10.34 20.69
N ASP A 237 45.15 -11.26 19.75
CA ASP A 237 46.48 -11.71 19.31
C ASP A 237 46.90 -11.14 17.93
N GLY A 238 46.16 -10.15 17.40
CA GLY A 238 46.41 -9.54 16.09
C GLY A 238 46.31 -10.50 14.88
N ARG A 239 45.83 -11.74 15.06
CA ARG A 239 45.73 -12.78 14.03
C ARG A 239 44.35 -13.43 14.06
N LEU A 240 43.76 -13.68 12.90
CA LEU A 240 42.53 -14.47 12.78
C LEU A 240 42.83 -15.97 12.93
N PRO A 241 42.04 -16.74 13.70
CA PRO A 241 42.15 -18.19 13.75
C PRO A 241 41.96 -18.86 12.39
N ALA A 242 42.70 -19.94 12.17
CA ALA A 242 42.71 -20.70 10.92
C ALA A 242 42.84 -22.22 11.20
N ASP A 243 41.93 -22.76 12.02
CA ASP A 243 41.91 -24.17 12.46
C ASP A 243 41.39 -25.16 11.39
N GLY A 244 41.38 -24.77 10.11
CA GLY A 244 40.73 -25.50 9.01
C GLY A 244 39.20 -25.59 9.11
N ARG A 245 38.60 -25.06 10.19
CA ARG A 245 37.17 -25.09 10.52
C ARG A 245 36.64 -23.69 10.84
N THR A 246 37.41 -22.65 10.51
CA THR A 246 37.05 -21.25 10.69
C THR A 246 36.84 -20.62 9.33
N VAL A 247 35.67 -20.00 9.16
CA VAL A 247 35.22 -19.30 7.95
C VAL A 247 35.26 -17.79 8.22
N THR A 248 35.59 -16.98 7.22
CA THR A 248 35.62 -15.53 7.34
C THR A 248 34.67 -14.87 6.34
N LEU A 249 33.83 -13.96 6.85
CA LEU A 249 33.04 -13.04 6.06
C LEU A 249 33.57 -11.62 6.27
N LEU A 250 33.93 -10.93 5.20
CA LEU A 250 34.40 -9.55 5.21
C LEU A 250 33.28 -8.61 4.76
N ILE A 251 32.75 -7.78 5.66
CA ILE A 251 31.77 -6.75 5.33
C ILE A 251 32.51 -5.49 4.84
N SER A 252 32.27 -5.11 3.58
CA SER A 252 32.91 -3.95 2.95
C SER A 252 32.04 -3.39 1.82
N ASP A 253 32.03 -2.07 1.64
CA ASP A 253 31.44 -1.44 0.45
C ASP A 253 32.40 -1.38 -0.75
N CYS A 254 33.68 -1.69 -0.56
CA CYS A 254 34.72 -1.66 -1.60
C CYS A 254 34.89 -0.30 -2.29
N MET A 255 34.53 0.82 -1.64
CA MET A 255 34.66 2.18 -2.19
C MET A 255 35.83 2.98 -1.61
N GLY A 256 36.26 2.65 -0.39
CA GLY A 256 37.32 3.36 0.34
C GLY A 256 38.73 3.23 -0.28
N PRO A 257 39.69 4.10 0.12
CA PRO A 257 41.04 4.14 -0.45
C PRO A 257 41.86 2.85 -0.25
N GLN A 258 41.54 2.05 0.76
CA GLN A 258 42.12 0.72 0.99
C GLN A 258 41.77 -0.32 -0.09
N TRP A 259 40.83 -0.01 -0.99
CA TRP A 259 40.51 -0.84 -2.15
C TRP A 259 41.13 -0.37 -3.47
N ARG A 260 41.84 0.77 -3.47
CA ARG A 260 42.46 1.37 -4.66
C ARG A 260 43.98 1.23 -4.64
N GLU A 261 44.64 1.63 -5.71
CA GLU A 261 46.11 1.64 -5.73
C GLU A 261 46.70 2.61 -4.70
N GLY A 262 47.85 2.23 -4.13
CA GLY A 262 48.59 3.00 -3.13
C GLY A 262 48.95 2.18 -1.88
N PRO A 263 49.77 2.72 -0.97
CA PRO A 263 50.38 1.97 0.14
C PRO A 263 49.37 1.32 1.11
N ALA A 264 48.14 1.84 1.19
CA ALA A 264 47.04 1.22 1.92
C ALA A 264 46.53 -0.05 1.20
N GLY A 265 46.11 0.09 -0.06
CA GLY A 265 45.61 -1.01 -0.89
C GLY A 265 46.60 -2.15 -1.09
N THR A 266 47.90 -1.85 -1.27
CA THR A 266 48.95 -2.88 -1.37
C THR A 266 48.98 -3.79 -0.13
N ARG A 267 48.83 -3.21 1.07
CA ARG A 267 48.80 -3.97 2.34
C ARG A 267 47.45 -4.67 2.54
N TRP A 268 46.35 -4.00 2.23
CA TRP A 268 45.00 -4.57 2.28
C TRP A 268 44.90 -5.84 1.43
N TYR A 269 45.24 -5.75 0.13
CA TYR A 269 45.22 -6.89 -0.78
C TYR A 269 46.23 -7.98 -0.37
N ALA A 270 47.38 -7.62 0.23
CA ALA A 270 48.31 -8.60 0.80
C ALA A 270 47.69 -9.41 1.95
N THR A 271 46.86 -8.77 2.78
CA THR A 271 46.11 -9.45 3.85
C THR A 271 45.00 -10.34 3.27
N LEU A 272 44.21 -9.86 2.29
CA LEU A 272 43.16 -10.66 1.65
C LEU A 272 43.71 -11.93 0.97
N HIS A 273 44.79 -11.81 0.19
CA HIS A 273 45.48 -12.96 -0.41
C HIS A 273 45.96 -13.98 0.65
N ARG A 274 46.46 -13.49 1.79
CA ARG A 274 46.97 -14.34 2.89
C ARG A 274 45.85 -15.12 3.59
N TRP A 275 44.67 -14.52 3.74
CA TRP A 275 43.49 -15.19 4.29
C TRP A 275 42.89 -16.18 3.29
N ALA A 276 42.63 -15.75 2.05
CA ALA A 276 42.02 -16.58 1.02
C ALA A 276 42.83 -17.85 0.67
N ARG A 277 44.15 -17.84 0.85
CA ARG A 277 45.03 -19.03 0.74
C ARG A 277 45.01 -19.96 1.97
N ARG A 278 44.35 -19.59 3.07
CA ARG A 278 44.36 -20.31 4.36
C ARG A 278 42.99 -20.70 4.90
N MET A 279 41.94 -19.99 4.52
CA MET A 279 40.57 -20.21 5.02
C MET A 279 39.55 -19.78 3.95
N PRO A 280 38.29 -20.26 4.04
CA PRO A 280 37.22 -19.71 3.22
C PRO A 280 36.98 -18.25 3.61
N LEU A 281 37.15 -17.35 2.65
CA LEU A 281 36.94 -15.91 2.74
C LEU A 281 35.95 -15.46 1.65
N ALA A 282 34.90 -14.75 2.02
CA ALA A 282 33.98 -14.12 1.07
C ALA A 282 33.61 -12.70 1.51
N VAL A 283 33.27 -11.84 0.55
CA VAL A 283 32.93 -10.43 0.78
C VAL A 283 31.42 -10.27 0.87
N VAL A 284 30.93 -9.84 2.03
CA VAL A 284 29.56 -9.34 2.19
C VAL A 284 29.57 -7.88 1.75
N GLN A 285 28.96 -7.62 0.60
CA GLN A 285 28.91 -6.32 -0.04
C GLN A 285 27.52 -5.70 0.21
N PRO A 286 27.40 -4.63 1.03
CA PRO A 286 26.11 -3.98 1.31
C PRO A 286 25.45 -3.26 0.13
N LEU A 287 26.23 -2.93 -0.91
CA LEU A 287 25.73 -2.33 -2.14
C LEU A 287 24.90 -3.32 -2.97
N PRO A 288 23.93 -2.84 -3.78
CA PRO A 288 23.20 -3.71 -4.70
C PRO A 288 24.12 -4.23 -5.82
N GLU A 289 23.80 -5.42 -6.31
CA GLU A 289 24.54 -6.18 -7.34
C GLU A 289 24.99 -5.35 -8.56
N HIS A 290 24.16 -4.43 -9.05
CA HIS A 290 24.46 -3.63 -10.23
C HIS A 290 25.60 -2.61 -10.02
N LEU A 291 25.83 -2.12 -8.79
CA LEU A 291 26.93 -1.19 -8.49
C LEU A 291 28.26 -1.91 -8.25
N TRP A 292 28.29 -3.24 -8.18
CA TRP A 292 29.54 -3.96 -7.87
C TRP A 292 30.60 -3.77 -8.96
N ARG A 293 30.18 -3.67 -10.23
CA ARG A 293 31.05 -3.35 -11.38
C ARG A 293 31.72 -1.97 -11.28
N GLU A 294 31.15 -1.03 -10.52
CA GLU A 294 31.70 0.33 -10.32
C GLU A 294 32.52 0.48 -9.01
N SER A 295 32.45 -0.51 -8.12
CA SER A 295 33.29 -0.56 -6.92
C SER A 295 34.75 -0.84 -7.26
N ALA A 296 35.68 -0.57 -6.34
CA ALA A 296 37.11 -0.87 -6.55
C ALA A 296 37.43 -2.37 -6.36
N LEU A 297 36.42 -3.21 -6.09
CA LEU A 297 36.51 -4.68 -6.17
C LEU A 297 35.43 -5.20 -7.14
N PRO A 298 35.60 -5.02 -8.47
CA PRO A 298 34.59 -5.41 -9.44
C PRO A 298 34.30 -6.92 -9.39
N ALA A 299 33.02 -7.24 -9.24
CA ALA A 299 32.52 -8.61 -9.21
C ALA A 299 31.76 -8.94 -10.50
N CYS A 300 31.99 -10.12 -11.07
CA CYS A 300 31.24 -10.64 -12.21
C CYS A 300 30.39 -11.87 -11.81
N PRO A 301 29.20 -12.05 -12.40
CA PRO A 301 28.33 -13.18 -12.10
C PRO A 301 28.82 -14.46 -12.81
N GLY A 302 28.56 -15.61 -12.21
CA GLY A 302 28.97 -16.91 -12.73
C GLY A 302 28.62 -18.08 -11.81
N ARG A 303 29.40 -19.14 -11.90
CA ARG A 303 29.30 -20.33 -11.03
C ARG A 303 30.60 -20.55 -10.26
N LEU A 304 30.48 -20.82 -8.96
CA LEU A 304 31.59 -21.24 -8.09
C LEU A 304 31.46 -22.71 -7.73
N ALA A 305 32.60 -23.40 -7.60
CA ALA A 305 32.68 -24.74 -7.01
C ALA A 305 33.88 -24.85 -6.05
N ALA A 306 33.67 -25.58 -4.95
CA ALA A 306 34.71 -25.91 -3.98
C ALA A 306 35.21 -27.35 -4.20
N PRO A 307 36.51 -27.64 -4.04
CA PRO A 307 37.05 -29.01 -4.16
C PRO A 307 36.69 -29.89 -2.97
N HIS A 308 36.38 -29.30 -1.82
CA HIS A 308 35.91 -30.00 -0.61
C HIS A 308 35.15 -29.01 0.31
N PRO A 309 34.37 -29.49 1.30
CA PRO A 309 33.75 -28.62 2.29
C PRO A 309 34.79 -27.74 3.01
N ALA A 310 34.44 -26.48 3.25
CA ALA A 310 35.32 -25.46 3.85
C ALA A 310 36.70 -25.28 3.17
N ALA A 311 36.80 -25.46 1.85
CA ALA A 311 38.02 -25.18 1.09
C ALA A 311 38.41 -23.68 1.13
N PRO A 312 39.72 -23.33 1.21
CA PRO A 312 40.17 -21.95 1.10
C PRO A 312 39.77 -21.29 -0.22
N SER A 313 39.48 -19.99 -0.22
CA SER A 313 38.97 -19.31 -1.43
C SER A 313 39.91 -19.35 -2.63
N ALA A 314 41.22 -19.42 -2.39
CA ALA A 314 42.24 -19.60 -3.44
C ALA A 314 42.21 -20.99 -4.11
N ALA A 315 41.39 -21.93 -3.62
CA ALA A 315 41.15 -23.25 -4.24
C ALA A 315 39.76 -23.35 -4.89
N LEU A 316 38.98 -22.26 -4.95
CA LEU A 316 37.67 -22.26 -5.62
C LEU A 316 37.83 -22.17 -7.14
N ALA A 317 37.11 -23.03 -7.86
CA ALA A 317 36.95 -22.89 -9.30
C ALA A 317 35.82 -21.90 -9.60
N PHE A 318 36.04 -21.00 -10.56
CA PHE A 318 35.04 -20.03 -11.02
C PHE A 318 34.88 -20.10 -12.53
N THR A 319 33.63 -20.03 -12.99
CA THR A 319 33.26 -19.90 -14.40
C THR A 319 32.33 -18.70 -14.52
N PRO A 320 32.74 -17.58 -15.13
CA PRO A 320 31.82 -16.45 -15.39
C PRO A 320 30.72 -16.88 -16.35
N TYR A 321 29.60 -16.14 -16.38
CA TYR A 321 28.59 -16.31 -17.43
C TYR A 321 29.01 -15.63 -18.74
N ASP A 322 29.67 -14.48 -18.64
CA ASP A 322 30.23 -13.74 -19.78
C ASP A 322 31.65 -14.28 -20.07
N THR A 323 31.88 -14.87 -21.25
CA THR A 323 33.24 -15.19 -21.74
C THR A 323 33.83 -13.96 -22.47
N PRO A 324 35.07 -13.54 -22.18
CA PRO A 324 35.76 -12.52 -22.97
C PRO A 324 36.04 -13.02 -24.39
N GLU A 325 36.13 -12.11 -25.35
CA GLU A 325 36.51 -12.43 -26.73
C GLU A 325 38.02 -12.73 -26.84
N PRO A 326 38.48 -13.42 -27.90
CA PRO A 326 39.87 -13.90 -27.99
C PRO A 326 40.94 -12.79 -27.95
N ASP A 327 40.65 -11.60 -28.48
CA ASP A 327 41.60 -10.47 -28.50
C ASP A 327 41.78 -9.81 -27.11
N ASP A 328 40.84 -10.04 -26.18
CA ASP A 328 40.94 -9.63 -24.77
C ASP A 328 41.67 -10.69 -23.91
N THR A 329 42.42 -11.62 -24.52
CA THR A 329 43.26 -12.56 -23.77
C THR A 329 44.49 -11.85 -23.17
N PRO A 330 44.65 -11.83 -21.83
CA PRO A 330 45.92 -11.45 -21.23
C PRO A 330 46.99 -12.48 -21.61
N GLU A 331 48.25 -12.07 -21.71
CA GLU A 331 49.37 -13.01 -21.89
C GLU A 331 49.27 -14.18 -20.88
N PRO A 332 49.56 -15.43 -21.29
CA PRO A 332 49.21 -16.61 -20.50
C PRO A 332 49.81 -16.66 -19.08
N ASP A 333 50.92 -15.95 -18.84
CA ASP A 333 51.54 -15.83 -17.51
C ASP A 333 50.82 -14.84 -16.56
N ALA A 334 50.05 -13.88 -17.08
CA ALA A 334 49.36 -12.86 -16.25
C ALA A 334 48.27 -13.48 -15.33
N GLY A 335 47.82 -14.70 -15.62
CA GLY A 335 46.88 -15.45 -14.80
C GLY A 335 47.48 -16.11 -13.55
N ALA A 336 48.81 -16.22 -13.44
CA ALA A 336 49.55 -17.11 -12.52
C ALA A 336 49.58 -16.66 -11.04
N GLY A 337 48.44 -16.23 -10.49
CA GLY A 337 48.32 -15.89 -9.08
C GLY A 337 46.99 -15.28 -8.63
N ALA A 338 46.07 -15.00 -9.56
CA ALA A 338 44.80 -14.33 -9.27
C ALA A 338 43.89 -15.17 -8.37
N VAL A 339 43.54 -14.64 -7.19
CA VAL A 339 42.72 -15.36 -6.21
C VAL A 339 41.25 -14.94 -6.33
N VAL A 340 40.37 -15.91 -6.48
CA VAL A 340 38.92 -15.67 -6.54
C VAL A 340 38.34 -15.44 -5.14
N LEU A 341 37.56 -14.38 -4.96
CA LEU A 341 36.71 -14.17 -3.79
C LEU A 341 35.23 -14.24 -4.20
N PRO A 342 34.39 -15.04 -3.52
CA PRO A 342 32.94 -14.92 -3.62
C PRO A 342 32.49 -13.55 -3.09
N VAL A 343 31.57 -12.90 -3.79
CA VAL A 343 30.91 -11.66 -3.37
C VAL A 343 29.42 -11.95 -3.19
N LEU A 344 28.84 -11.45 -2.10
CA LEU A 344 27.45 -11.70 -1.71
C LEU A 344 26.78 -10.45 -1.14
N GLU A 345 25.55 -10.19 -1.58
CA GLU A 345 24.63 -9.25 -0.94
C GLU A 345 24.19 -9.82 0.43
N PRO A 346 23.86 -9.01 1.44
CA PRO A 346 23.33 -9.47 2.74
C PRO A 346 21.88 -9.99 2.68
N GLU A 347 21.53 -10.79 1.66
CA GLU A 347 20.21 -11.39 1.44
C GLU A 347 20.22 -12.93 1.57
N PRO A 348 19.05 -13.56 1.89
CA PRO A 348 18.95 -15.01 2.06
C PRO A 348 19.38 -15.83 0.84
N ARG A 349 19.17 -15.34 -0.39
CA ARG A 349 19.54 -16.05 -1.64
C ARG A 349 21.05 -16.28 -1.74
N TRP A 350 21.82 -15.23 -1.48
CA TRP A 350 23.29 -15.28 -1.55
C TRP A 350 23.89 -16.11 -0.41
N LEU A 351 23.39 -15.91 0.82
CA LEU A 351 23.84 -16.73 1.97
C LEU A 351 23.49 -18.21 1.79
N ALA A 352 22.40 -18.56 1.09
CA ALA A 352 22.04 -19.95 0.82
C ALA A 352 23.01 -20.61 -0.18
N ASN A 353 23.31 -19.93 -1.30
CA ASN A 353 24.27 -20.43 -2.29
C ASN A 353 25.69 -20.55 -1.70
N TRP A 354 26.09 -19.57 -0.89
CA TRP A 354 27.37 -19.60 -0.17
C TRP A 354 27.42 -20.70 0.91
N ALA A 355 26.35 -20.88 1.69
CA ALA A 355 26.24 -21.99 2.65
C ALA A 355 26.27 -23.36 1.96
N GLY A 356 25.72 -23.45 0.74
CA GLY A 356 25.88 -24.60 -0.15
C GLY A 356 27.33 -24.83 -0.53
N LEU A 357 28.00 -23.82 -1.09
CA LEU A 357 29.40 -23.86 -1.52
C LEU A 357 30.37 -24.29 -0.40
N ILE A 358 30.14 -23.84 0.84
CA ILE A 358 30.96 -24.19 2.02
C ILE A 358 30.62 -25.58 2.58
N GLY A 359 29.37 -26.02 2.49
CA GLY A 359 28.89 -27.26 3.14
C GLY A 359 28.77 -28.50 2.25
N ALA A 360 28.71 -28.34 0.93
CA ALA A 360 28.48 -29.43 -0.02
C ALA A 360 29.73 -30.30 -0.29
N PRO A 361 29.55 -31.54 -0.77
CA PRO A 361 30.64 -32.33 -1.35
C PRO A 361 31.33 -31.61 -2.52
N GLY A 362 32.60 -31.97 -2.74
CA GLY A 362 33.47 -31.36 -3.74
C GLY A 362 32.90 -31.40 -5.16
N GLY A 363 33.19 -30.36 -5.95
CA GLY A 363 32.78 -30.24 -7.35
C GLY A 363 31.38 -29.68 -7.57
N THR A 364 30.55 -29.56 -6.52
CA THR A 364 29.19 -28.99 -6.63
C THR A 364 29.25 -27.52 -7.06
N ARG A 365 28.60 -27.16 -8.18
CA ARG A 365 28.58 -25.81 -8.76
C ARG A 365 27.38 -24.99 -8.29
N PHE A 366 27.60 -23.84 -7.67
CA PHE A 366 26.57 -22.90 -7.19
C PHE A 366 26.58 -21.58 -7.96
N PRO A 367 25.42 -20.97 -8.28
CA PRO A 367 25.36 -19.61 -8.82
C PRO A 367 25.90 -18.60 -7.81
N ALA A 368 26.79 -17.71 -8.24
CA ALA A 368 27.43 -16.72 -7.38
C ALA A 368 27.96 -15.54 -8.22
N ALA A 369 28.45 -14.51 -7.53
CA ALA A 369 29.32 -13.50 -8.11
C ALA A 369 30.70 -13.65 -7.49
N ALA A 370 31.72 -13.29 -8.26
CA ALA A 370 33.09 -13.38 -7.80
C ALA A 370 33.92 -12.18 -8.27
N ALA A 371 34.81 -11.72 -7.40
CA ALA A 371 35.84 -10.76 -7.73
C ALA A 371 37.20 -11.45 -7.84
N ARG A 372 38.09 -10.93 -8.70
CA ARG A 372 39.47 -11.41 -8.85
C ARG A 372 40.40 -10.50 -8.04
N LEU A 373 41.09 -11.05 -7.06
CA LEU A 373 42.25 -10.40 -6.44
C LEU A 373 43.46 -10.61 -7.36
N THR A 374 43.90 -9.57 -8.05
CA THR A 374 45.13 -9.57 -8.88
C THR A 374 46.31 -8.95 -8.15
N ARG A 375 47.50 -9.10 -8.74
CA ARG A 375 48.72 -8.33 -8.44
C ARG A 375 49.45 -8.02 -9.76
N PRO A 376 49.76 -6.76 -10.10
CA PRO A 376 49.40 -5.53 -9.37
C PRO A 376 47.87 -5.34 -9.23
N LEU A 377 47.48 -4.31 -8.46
CA LEU A 377 46.11 -3.82 -8.51
C LEU A 377 45.81 -3.36 -9.95
N PRO A 378 44.57 -3.49 -10.45
CA PRO A 378 44.20 -2.83 -11.70
C PRO A 378 44.41 -1.33 -11.53
N VAL A 379 45.10 -0.70 -12.49
CA VAL A 379 45.12 0.76 -12.61
C VAL A 379 43.67 1.22 -12.77
N ASP A 380 43.29 2.34 -12.14
CA ASP A 380 41.95 2.92 -12.27
C ASP A 380 41.65 3.13 -13.77
N ALA A 381 40.70 2.37 -14.32
CA ALA A 381 40.37 2.41 -15.74
C ALA A 381 39.94 3.82 -16.16
N GLU A 382 40.48 4.32 -17.27
CA GLU A 382 40.65 5.75 -17.55
C GLU A 382 39.33 6.56 -17.73
N ASP A 383 38.18 5.89 -17.84
CA ASP A 383 36.84 6.48 -17.98
C ASP A 383 36.25 7.06 -16.66
N ARG A 384 36.94 6.98 -15.51
CA ARG A 384 36.41 7.51 -14.23
C ARG A 384 36.48 9.04 -14.13
N THR A 385 35.51 9.71 -14.77
CA THR A 385 35.21 11.14 -14.58
C THR A 385 35.30 11.56 -13.10
N ASP A 386 36.21 12.48 -12.80
CA ASP A 386 36.53 12.92 -11.44
C ASP A 386 35.35 13.67 -10.80
N VAL A 387 34.56 12.92 -10.00
CA VAL A 387 33.37 13.42 -9.29
C VAL A 387 33.72 14.54 -8.30
N GLY A 388 34.99 14.80 -8.01
CA GLY A 388 35.43 15.98 -7.27
C GLY A 388 35.26 17.30 -8.03
N ARG A 389 35.21 17.28 -9.37
CA ARG A 389 35.26 18.48 -10.25
C ARG A 389 33.92 18.87 -10.88
N LEU A 390 32.93 17.98 -10.84
CA LEU A 390 31.61 18.23 -11.44
C LEU A 390 30.82 19.29 -10.66
N SER A 391 30.13 20.17 -11.38
CA SER A 391 29.22 21.17 -10.83
C SER A 391 27.97 20.55 -10.19
N ALA A 392 27.22 21.36 -9.43
CA ALA A 392 25.99 20.93 -8.79
C ALA A 392 24.95 20.37 -9.77
N GLU A 393 24.82 20.98 -10.96
CA GLU A 393 23.87 20.57 -11.98
C GLU A 393 24.32 19.27 -12.68
N GLU A 394 25.60 19.16 -13.05
CA GLU A 394 26.15 17.93 -13.61
C GLU A 394 26.05 16.74 -12.63
N LEU A 395 26.25 16.98 -11.33
CA LEU A 395 26.07 15.95 -10.29
C LEU A 395 24.62 15.49 -10.18
N VAL A 396 23.64 16.41 -10.18
CA VAL A 396 22.22 16.07 -10.10
C VAL A 396 21.72 15.41 -11.40
N LEU A 397 22.17 15.87 -12.56
CA LEU A 397 21.84 15.26 -13.86
C LEU A 397 22.46 13.86 -14.00
N ARG A 398 23.73 13.68 -13.63
CA ARG A 398 24.39 12.37 -13.58
C ARG A 398 23.65 11.43 -12.64
N PHE A 399 23.35 11.87 -11.41
CA PHE A 399 22.62 11.05 -10.44
C PHE A 399 21.22 10.68 -10.94
N ARG A 400 20.52 11.61 -11.60
CA ARG A 400 19.21 11.35 -12.23
C ARG A 400 19.29 10.35 -13.39
N ALA A 401 20.42 10.28 -14.09
CA ALA A 401 20.65 9.34 -15.19
C ALA A 401 21.07 7.94 -14.72
N THR A 402 21.79 7.81 -13.59
CA THR A 402 22.37 6.53 -13.14
C THR A 402 21.68 5.88 -11.94
N ALA A 403 20.94 6.63 -11.11
CA ALA A 403 20.34 6.11 -9.88
C ALA A 403 18.92 5.58 -10.08
N SER A 404 18.45 4.74 -9.15
CA SER A 404 17.07 4.28 -9.17
C SER A 404 16.07 5.42 -8.93
N PRO A 405 14.83 5.34 -9.47
CA PRO A 405 13.79 6.33 -9.20
C PRO A 405 13.50 6.49 -7.70
N GLU A 406 13.64 5.41 -6.92
CA GLU A 406 13.51 5.39 -5.46
C GLU A 406 14.60 6.21 -4.79
N ALA A 407 15.87 6.06 -5.19
CA ALA A 407 16.99 6.84 -4.67
C ALA A 407 16.88 8.32 -5.07
N PHE A 408 16.38 8.64 -6.26
CA PHE A 408 16.13 10.02 -6.68
C PHE A 408 14.99 10.68 -5.89
N ARG A 409 13.86 9.98 -5.69
CA ARG A 409 12.78 10.44 -4.79
C ARG A 409 13.28 10.65 -3.36
N LEU A 410 14.10 9.74 -2.85
CA LEU A 410 14.71 9.82 -1.53
C LEU A 410 15.62 11.05 -1.42
N ALA A 411 16.52 11.29 -2.38
CA ALA A 411 17.41 12.46 -2.39
C ALA A 411 16.62 13.78 -2.31
N GLY A 412 15.52 13.91 -3.06
CA GLY A 412 14.61 15.05 -2.98
C GLY A 412 14.02 15.25 -1.58
N HIS A 413 13.51 14.17 -0.96
CA HIS A 413 12.97 14.24 0.40
C HIS A 413 14.04 14.54 1.46
N LEU A 414 15.26 14.04 1.29
CA LEU A 414 16.39 14.34 2.18
C LEU A 414 16.85 15.80 2.09
N ALA A 415 16.71 16.45 0.93
CA ALA A 415 17.03 17.86 0.73
C ALA A 415 16.13 18.81 1.55
N LEU A 416 14.97 18.35 2.05
CA LEU A 416 14.11 19.14 2.95
C LEU A 416 14.81 19.44 4.29
N GLY A 417 15.55 18.48 4.85
CA GLY A 417 16.21 18.57 6.15
C GLY A 417 17.73 18.39 6.08
N ARG A 418 18.31 17.84 7.15
CA ARG A 418 19.73 17.44 7.19
C ARG A 418 19.88 15.94 6.88
N PRO A 419 20.85 15.56 6.01
CA PRO A 419 21.17 14.16 5.74
C PRO A 419 22.10 13.58 6.83
N ASP A 420 21.61 13.51 8.07
CA ASP A 420 22.23 12.69 9.12
C ASP A 420 21.69 11.26 9.04
N LEU A 421 22.56 10.25 9.06
CA LEU A 421 22.20 8.83 8.82
C LEU A 421 20.94 8.32 9.54
N PRO A 422 20.68 8.62 10.83
CA PRO A 422 19.44 8.19 11.49
C PRO A 422 18.20 8.86 10.88
N VAL A 423 18.29 10.14 10.52
CA VAL A 423 17.24 10.89 9.82
C VAL A 423 17.04 10.32 8.43
N MET A 424 18.13 10.01 7.71
CA MET A 424 18.03 9.46 6.36
C MET A 424 17.29 8.11 6.34
N ARG A 425 17.54 7.25 7.34
CA ARG A 425 16.79 5.99 7.54
C ARG A 425 15.33 6.24 7.88
N LEU A 426 15.01 7.21 8.74
CA LEU A 426 13.63 7.56 9.11
C LEU A 426 12.84 8.12 7.93
N VAL A 427 13.43 9.06 7.16
CA VAL A 427 12.82 9.57 5.91
C VAL A 427 12.62 8.42 4.91
N GLN A 428 13.61 7.53 4.75
CA GLN A 428 13.48 6.38 3.88
C GLN A 428 12.30 5.46 4.28
N ALA A 429 12.17 5.14 5.56
CA ALA A 429 11.08 4.32 6.09
C ALA A 429 9.70 5.00 6.03
N ALA A 430 9.65 6.33 6.10
CA ALA A 430 8.41 7.10 6.00
C ALA A 430 7.95 7.35 4.54
N VAL A 431 8.89 7.40 3.58
CA VAL A 431 8.61 7.71 2.16
C VAL A 431 8.35 6.45 1.34
N GLU A 432 9.14 5.38 1.55
CA GLU A 432 9.09 4.17 0.71
C GLU A 432 8.40 3.01 1.46
N PRO A 433 7.32 2.40 0.94
CA PRO A 433 6.63 1.27 1.60
C PRO A 433 7.50 0.02 1.81
N ASP A 434 8.59 -0.08 1.04
CA ASP A 434 9.54 -1.18 1.05
C ASP A 434 10.98 -0.61 1.11
N PRO A 435 11.44 -0.06 2.26
CA PRO A 435 12.71 0.68 2.34
C PRO A 435 13.92 -0.26 2.21
N ARG A 436 14.81 -0.03 1.22
CA ARG A 436 15.97 -0.91 0.93
C ARG A 436 17.29 -0.17 1.18
N PRO A 437 18.29 -0.77 1.89
CA PRO A 437 19.58 -0.13 2.11
C PRO A 437 20.27 0.38 0.85
N ARG A 438 20.07 -0.28 -0.30
CA ARG A 438 20.59 0.12 -1.62
C ARG A 438 20.26 1.57 -2.00
N HIS A 439 19.01 2.02 -1.79
CA HIS A 439 18.57 3.33 -2.26
C HIS A 439 19.24 4.46 -1.46
N LEU A 440 19.46 4.24 -0.17
CA LEU A 440 20.21 5.13 0.70
C LEU A 440 21.70 5.16 0.30
N ALA A 441 22.26 4.02 -0.09
CA ALA A 441 23.64 3.92 -0.55
C ALA A 441 23.87 4.62 -1.90
N GLU A 442 22.94 4.51 -2.85
CA GLU A 442 22.95 5.25 -4.10
C GLU A 442 23.05 6.76 -3.84
N VAL A 443 22.25 7.32 -2.91
CA VAL A 443 22.34 8.74 -2.54
C VAL A 443 23.69 9.09 -1.89
N VAL A 444 24.20 8.25 -0.97
CA VAL A 444 25.48 8.51 -0.28
C VAL A 444 26.69 8.41 -1.22
N LEU A 445 26.68 7.49 -2.19
CA LEU A 445 27.78 7.28 -3.13
C LEU A 445 27.72 8.17 -4.38
N SER A 446 26.61 8.86 -4.63
CA SER A 446 26.41 9.79 -5.75
C SER A 446 27.44 10.92 -5.88
N GLY A 447 28.20 11.21 -4.82
CA GLY A 447 29.07 12.39 -4.72
C GLY A 447 28.32 13.68 -4.37
N MET A 448 26.98 13.69 -4.36
CA MET A 448 26.15 14.83 -3.93
C MET A 448 26.32 15.17 -2.45
N LEU A 449 26.68 14.17 -1.63
CA LEU A 449 26.90 14.31 -0.19
C LEU A 449 28.39 14.32 0.15
N THR A 450 28.74 15.11 1.17
CA THR A 450 30.06 15.17 1.79
C THR A 450 29.93 14.91 3.28
N ALA A 451 30.90 14.21 3.88
CA ALA A 451 30.92 13.98 5.33
C ALA A 451 31.33 15.26 6.06
N LEU A 452 30.61 15.65 7.12
CA LEU A 452 30.89 16.89 7.85
C LEU A 452 32.17 16.75 8.71
N PRO A 453 33.20 17.60 8.51
CA PRO A 453 34.42 17.54 9.33
C PRO A 453 34.15 17.76 10.81
N GLY A 454 34.74 16.92 11.67
CA GLY A 454 34.55 16.99 13.14
C GLY A 454 33.19 16.53 13.67
N ALA A 455 32.21 16.27 12.80
CA ALA A 455 30.89 15.79 13.18
C ALA A 455 30.89 14.27 13.51
N PRO A 456 29.82 13.74 14.14
CA PRO A 456 29.66 12.30 14.33
C PRO A 456 29.71 11.52 13.00
N ALA A 457 30.36 10.35 13.01
CA ALA A 457 30.50 9.54 11.82
C ALA A 457 29.12 9.05 11.30
N GLY A 458 28.69 9.57 10.16
CA GLY A 458 27.34 9.41 9.62
C GLY A 458 26.55 10.72 9.48
N SER A 459 27.12 11.86 9.87
CA SER A 459 26.60 13.20 9.55
C SER A 459 27.14 13.69 8.20
N TYR A 460 26.24 14.04 7.27
CA TYR A 460 26.58 14.54 5.94
C TYR A 460 25.99 15.95 5.69
N ALA A 461 26.52 16.62 4.68
CA ALA A 461 25.93 17.80 4.06
C ALA A 461 25.87 17.61 2.54
N PHE A 462 24.86 18.21 1.89
CA PHE A 462 24.87 18.35 0.43
C PHE A 462 25.99 19.29 0.01
N ARG A 463 26.59 19.02 -1.16
CA ARG A 463 27.44 20.02 -1.84
C ARG A 463 26.60 21.26 -2.20
N GLU A 464 27.29 22.38 -2.34
CA GLU A 464 26.70 23.68 -2.69
C GLU A 464 25.84 23.58 -3.97
N GLY A 465 24.66 24.22 -3.98
CA GLY A 465 23.69 24.21 -5.08
C GLY A 465 22.90 22.91 -5.31
N VAL A 466 23.43 21.76 -4.89
CA VAL A 466 22.79 20.44 -5.14
C VAL A 466 21.45 20.31 -4.42
N ARG A 467 21.34 20.84 -3.20
CA ARG A 467 20.11 20.80 -2.41
C ARG A 467 18.99 21.58 -3.09
N GLU A 468 19.31 22.75 -3.64
CA GLU A 468 18.37 23.67 -4.27
C GLU A 468 17.78 23.05 -5.54
N LEU A 469 18.62 22.39 -6.35
CA LEU A 469 18.23 21.64 -7.55
C LEU A 469 17.32 20.44 -7.20
N LEU A 470 17.66 19.66 -6.17
CA LEU A 470 16.81 18.54 -5.71
C LEU A 470 15.43 19.04 -5.20
N LEU A 471 15.39 20.22 -4.56
CA LEU A 471 14.14 20.86 -4.11
C LEU A 471 13.31 21.49 -5.24
N LEU A 472 13.90 21.73 -6.41
CA LEU A 472 13.19 22.12 -7.64
C LEU A 472 12.62 20.90 -8.38
N GLY A 473 13.26 19.73 -8.28
CA GLY A 473 12.78 18.47 -8.86
C GLY A 473 11.58 17.83 -8.15
N LEU A 474 11.30 18.21 -6.89
CA LEU A 474 10.14 17.72 -6.15
C LEU A 474 8.81 18.35 -6.62
N PRO A 475 7.73 17.57 -6.77
CA PRO A 475 6.38 18.11 -6.96
C PRO A 475 6.00 19.10 -5.84
N ARG A 476 5.37 20.23 -6.21
CA ARG A 476 4.88 21.24 -5.23
C ARG A 476 3.93 20.64 -4.18
N THR A 477 3.21 19.58 -4.54
CA THR A 477 2.34 18.79 -3.65
C THR A 477 3.09 17.98 -2.60
N GLU A 478 4.31 17.51 -2.88
CA GLU A 478 5.14 16.77 -1.91
C GLU A 478 5.91 17.72 -1.01
N ARG A 479 6.44 18.82 -1.57
CA ARG A 479 7.14 19.87 -0.81
C ARG A 479 6.26 20.51 0.27
N ASN A 480 4.94 20.61 0.05
CA ASN A 480 3.98 21.11 1.04
C ASN A 480 3.57 20.07 2.10
N ARG A 481 3.95 18.79 1.95
CA ARG A 481 3.58 17.68 2.84
C ARG A 481 4.61 17.39 3.94
N THR A 482 5.48 18.35 4.26
CA THR A 482 6.49 18.20 5.33
C THR A 482 5.87 17.79 6.67
N VAL A 483 4.66 18.26 7.01
CA VAL A 483 3.94 17.84 8.22
C VAL A 483 3.58 16.35 8.18
N GLU A 484 2.98 15.86 7.08
CA GLU A 484 2.66 14.44 6.89
C GLU A 484 3.91 13.54 6.91
N LEU A 485 5.10 14.07 6.60
CA LEU A 485 6.37 13.34 6.70
C LEU A 485 6.86 13.27 8.16
N LEU A 486 6.82 14.38 8.89
CA LEU A 486 7.22 14.46 10.31
C LEU A 486 6.32 13.62 11.23
N ASP A 487 5.03 13.52 10.92
CA ASP A 487 4.07 12.65 11.62
C ASP A 487 4.39 11.16 11.36
N ARG A 488 4.60 10.74 10.10
CA ARG A 488 5.00 9.35 9.76
C ARG A 488 6.34 8.95 10.37
N MET A 489 7.32 9.86 10.38
CA MET A 489 8.61 9.64 11.05
C MET A 489 8.45 9.52 12.57
N GLY A 490 7.46 10.21 13.14
CA GLY A 490 7.09 10.08 14.55
C GLY A 490 6.42 8.75 14.87
N GLU A 491 5.45 8.33 14.07
CA GLU A 491 4.73 7.06 14.20
C GLU A 491 5.66 5.85 14.17
N PHE A 492 6.68 5.84 13.29
CA PHE A 492 7.69 4.79 13.27
C PHE A 492 8.51 4.72 14.58
N ILE A 493 8.80 5.86 15.20
CA ILE A 493 9.50 5.92 16.49
C ILE A 493 8.55 5.51 17.63
N ASP A 494 7.28 5.91 17.58
CA ASP A 494 6.23 5.51 18.52
C ASP A 494 6.03 3.97 18.54
N GLU A 495 6.01 3.31 17.38
CA GLU A 495 5.89 1.85 17.28
C GLU A 495 7.04 1.07 17.93
N LEU A 496 8.25 1.63 17.90
CA LEU A 496 9.46 1.00 18.45
C LEU A 496 9.77 1.44 19.89
N ALA A 497 9.07 2.44 20.43
CA ALA A 497 9.35 3.01 21.74
C ALA A 497 9.20 1.99 22.89
N GLY A 498 10.33 1.65 23.53
CA GLY A 498 10.39 0.62 24.57
C GLY A 498 10.42 -0.83 24.04
N ARG A 499 10.36 -1.05 22.72
CA ARG A 499 10.51 -2.37 22.07
C ARG A 499 11.90 -2.61 21.49
N ALA A 500 12.53 -1.55 20.98
CA ALA A 500 13.90 -1.58 20.44
C ALA A 500 14.84 -0.70 21.28
N PRO A 501 16.14 -1.05 21.39
CA PRO A 501 17.12 -0.15 21.98
C PRO A 501 17.26 1.12 21.14
N GLY A 502 17.39 2.28 21.79
CA GLY A 502 17.57 3.55 21.09
C GLY A 502 18.90 3.60 20.33
N GLY A 503 18.83 3.88 19.03
CA GLY A 503 19.95 3.84 18.09
C GLY A 503 20.66 5.18 17.87
N PHE A 504 20.05 6.31 18.24
CA PHE A 504 20.68 7.63 18.15
C PHE A 504 20.23 8.59 19.28
N ARG A 505 21.05 9.59 19.59
CA ARG A 505 20.69 10.65 20.55
C ARG A 505 19.81 11.70 19.88
N ALA A 506 18.70 12.03 20.52
CA ALA A 506 17.81 13.12 20.15
C ALA A 506 17.40 13.91 21.40
N VAL A 507 16.73 15.05 21.21
CA VAL A 507 16.36 15.98 22.27
C VAL A 507 14.92 16.44 22.12
N VAL A 508 14.23 16.64 23.24
CA VAL A 508 12.85 17.15 23.32
C VAL A 508 12.77 18.35 24.27
N PRO A 509 11.93 19.37 23.99
CA PRO A 509 11.74 20.49 24.91
C PRO A 509 11.26 20.01 26.28
N SER A 510 11.84 20.53 27.36
CA SER A 510 11.52 20.09 28.72
C SER A 510 11.82 21.19 29.74
N PRO A 511 10.87 21.64 30.58
CA PRO A 511 11.11 22.70 31.56
C PRO A 511 12.22 22.39 32.58
N GLY A 512 12.47 21.10 32.87
CA GLY A 512 13.57 20.62 33.72
C GLY A 512 14.78 20.10 32.93
N GLY A 513 14.84 20.36 31.62
CA GLY A 513 15.93 19.93 30.75
C GLY A 513 17.18 20.79 30.90
N ALA A 514 18.35 20.22 30.58
CA ALA A 514 19.59 20.98 30.54
C ALA A 514 19.56 21.99 29.37
N PRO A 515 20.09 23.22 29.54
CA PRO A 515 20.26 24.15 28.42
C PRO A 515 21.22 23.55 27.40
N THR A 516 20.74 23.30 26.18
CA THR A 516 21.54 22.69 25.11
C THR A 516 21.27 23.38 23.78
N PRO A 517 22.28 23.47 22.87
CA PRO A 517 22.08 23.98 21.52
C PRO A 517 21.39 22.92 20.65
N VAL A 518 20.25 23.27 20.09
CA VAL A 518 19.38 22.36 19.32
C VAL A 518 19.01 22.96 17.96
N GLU A 519 18.53 22.12 17.05
CA GLU A 519 17.97 22.61 15.79
C GLU A 519 16.55 23.18 15.97
N ARG A 520 16.25 24.29 15.26
CA ARG A 520 14.94 24.96 15.37
C ARG A 520 13.81 24.10 14.78
N GLN A 521 14.05 23.46 13.64
CA GLN A 521 13.10 22.56 12.96
C GLN A 521 13.04 21.17 13.66
N PRO A 522 11.85 20.58 13.85
CA PRO A 522 11.72 19.21 14.32
C PRO A 522 12.08 18.20 13.23
N VAL A 523 12.51 17.01 13.64
CA VAL A 523 12.81 15.84 12.80
C VAL A 523 11.68 14.82 12.83
N ALA A 524 10.88 14.78 13.90
CA ALA A 524 9.69 13.93 14.03
C ALA A 524 8.74 14.49 15.10
N MET A 525 7.48 14.05 15.10
CA MET A 525 6.47 14.41 16.10
C MET A 525 6.07 13.16 16.91
N LEU A 526 6.56 13.03 18.15
CA LEU A 526 6.36 11.84 19.00
C LEU A 526 5.15 11.97 19.92
N SER A 527 4.53 10.86 20.31
CA SER A 527 3.64 10.88 21.48
C SER A 527 4.41 11.17 22.78
N GLU A 528 3.77 11.83 23.76
CA GLU A 528 4.33 11.98 25.11
C GLU A 528 4.72 10.64 25.75
N GLU A 529 3.96 9.59 25.46
CA GLU A 529 4.20 8.25 26.01
C GLU A 529 5.50 7.65 25.48
N SER A 530 5.82 7.84 24.20
CA SER A 530 7.13 7.47 23.66
C SER A 530 8.25 8.32 24.24
N VAL A 531 8.03 9.61 24.49
CA VAL A 531 9.01 10.44 25.22
C VAL A 531 9.27 9.87 26.62
N ARG A 532 8.23 9.44 27.35
CA ARG A 532 8.36 8.76 28.65
C ARG A 532 9.07 7.40 28.56
N ARG A 533 8.97 6.68 27.44
CA ARG A 533 9.64 5.37 27.20
C ARG A 533 11.08 5.48 26.73
N LEU A 534 11.44 6.57 26.06
CA LEU A 534 12.77 6.79 25.46
C LEU A 534 13.68 7.70 26.30
N ALA A 535 13.13 8.41 27.28
CA ALA A 535 13.89 9.13 28.30
C ALA A 535 14.74 8.15 29.14
N PRO A 536 15.99 8.53 29.52
CA PRO A 536 16.84 7.68 30.34
C PRO A 536 16.24 7.49 31.75
N ALA A 537 16.30 6.27 32.27
CA ALA A 537 15.93 5.96 33.65
C ALA A 537 16.99 6.51 34.63
N GLY A 538 16.87 7.80 34.97
CA GLY A 538 17.79 8.49 35.87
C GLY A 538 17.36 8.42 37.34
N GLY A 539 18.32 8.14 38.22
CA GLY A 539 18.17 8.32 39.68
C GLY A 539 18.42 7.06 40.51
N GLY A 540 19.66 6.85 40.94
CA GLY A 540 20.04 5.81 41.92
C GLY A 540 19.70 6.21 43.36
N GLY A 541 18.42 6.50 43.64
CA GLY A 541 17.92 6.84 44.97
C GLY A 541 17.07 5.72 45.59
N LEU A 542 17.07 5.60 46.92
CA LEU A 542 16.13 4.74 47.64
C LEU A 542 14.76 5.41 47.70
N LEU A 543 13.76 4.79 47.08
CA LEU A 543 12.37 5.25 47.18
C LEU A 543 11.88 5.10 48.62
N ALA A 544 11.27 6.16 49.16
CA ALA A 544 10.89 6.27 50.58
C ALA A 544 12.04 6.02 51.58
N GLY A 545 13.31 6.13 51.14
CA GLY A 545 14.48 5.79 51.97
C GLY A 545 14.68 4.30 52.25
N ARG A 546 13.86 3.42 51.66
CA ARG A 546 13.81 1.98 51.97
C ARG A 546 13.94 1.07 50.76
N TYR A 547 13.35 1.44 49.61
CA TYR A 547 13.21 0.55 48.46
C TYR A 547 14.20 0.89 47.35
N ARG A 548 15.14 -0.03 47.08
CA ARG A 548 16.12 0.09 45.98
C ARG A 548 15.48 -0.42 44.69
N LEU A 549 15.07 0.49 43.81
CA LEU A 549 14.42 0.13 42.54
C LEU A 549 15.44 -0.51 41.57
N LEU A 550 15.12 -1.68 41.01
CA LEU A 550 16.05 -2.45 40.18
C LEU A 550 15.65 -2.46 38.70
N TRP A 551 14.45 -2.94 38.39
CA TRP A 551 13.90 -3.03 37.03
C TRP A 551 12.38 -2.97 37.05
N LYS A 552 11.74 -2.65 35.92
CA LYS A 552 10.27 -2.66 35.83
C LYS A 552 9.72 -4.09 35.85
N SER A 553 8.72 -4.33 36.70
CA SER A 553 7.97 -5.60 36.75
C SER A 553 7.23 -5.84 35.43
N ALA A 554 7.29 -7.08 34.92
CA ALA A 554 6.45 -7.51 33.81
C ALA A 554 5.00 -7.79 34.26
N ALA A 555 4.79 -8.13 35.54
CA ALA A 555 3.51 -8.52 36.12
C ALA A 555 2.79 -7.35 36.83
N GLY A 556 1.47 -7.27 36.65
CA GLY A 556 0.61 -6.16 37.11
C GLY A 556 0.42 -5.09 36.02
N HIS A 557 -0.18 -3.93 36.38
CA HIS A 557 -0.29 -2.78 35.46
C HIS A 557 1.06 -2.10 35.15
N GLY A 558 2.05 -2.36 35.99
CA GLY A 558 3.35 -1.71 35.97
C GLY A 558 3.84 -1.51 37.41
N GLY A 559 5.14 -1.28 37.56
CA GLY A 559 5.77 -1.16 38.87
C GLY A 559 7.26 -1.48 38.77
N TRP A 560 7.99 -1.30 39.86
CA TRP A 560 9.42 -1.59 39.95
C TRP A 560 9.65 -2.76 40.89
N VAL A 561 10.32 -3.80 40.41
CA VAL A 561 10.91 -4.80 41.31
C VAL A 561 12.01 -4.09 42.09
N ALA A 562 11.95 -4.19 43.41
CA ALA A 562 12.84 -3.51 44.33
C ALA A 562 13.33 -4.45 45.44
N GLU A 563 14.50 -4.14 45.99
CA GLU A 563 14.98 -4.72 47.25
C GLU A 563 14.49 -3.85 48.43
N ASP A 564 13.88 -4.49 49.42
CA ASP A 564 13.55 -3.88 50.72
C ASP A 564 14.79 -3.89 51.62
N ALA A 565 15.49 -2.76 51.69
CA ALA A 565 16.74 -2.62 52.43
C ALA A 565 16.55 -2.76 53.96
N TRP A 566 15.31 -2.77 54.48
CA TRP A 566 15.03 -3.00 55.90
C TRP A 566 14.68 -4.45 56.22
N ASN A 567 14.36 -5.26 55.20
CA ASN A 567 13.91 -6.65 55.35
C ASN A 567 14.84 -7.64 54.63
N GLY A 568 16.16 -7.47 54.82
CA GLY A 568 17.18 -8.38 54.30
C GLY A 568 17.25 -8.44 52.77
N ASP A 569 17.08 -7.30 52.09
CA ASP A 569 17.01 -7.19 50.62
C ASP A 569 15.90 -8.09 49.99
N ALA A 570 14.83 -8.37 50.76
CA ALA A 570 13.66 -9.10 50.26
C ALA A 570 13.04 -8.39 49.04
N ARG A 571 12.73 -9.17 48.00
CA ARG A 571 12.17 -8.64 46.75
C ARG A 571 10.69 -8.32 46.89
N VAL A 572 10.35 -7.10 46.49
CA VAL A 572 8.99 -6.56 46.45
C VAL A 572 8.71 -5.93 45.07
N VAL A 573 7.46 -5.61 44.79
CA VAL A 573 7.09 -4.73 43.66
C VAL A 573 6.50 -3.45 44.21
N VAL A 574 7.11 -2.31 43.88
CA VAL A 574 6.65 -0.98 44.27
C VAL A 574 6.02 -0.27 43.08
N CYS A 575 4.77 0.11 43.23
CA CYS A 575 3.97 0.83 42.25
C CYS A 575 3.84 2.29 42.72
N ARG A 576 4.06 3.25 41.80
CA ARG A 576 4.04 4.69 42.09
C ARG A 576 2.99 5.37 41.21
N TYR A 577 2.08 6.10 41.83
CA TYR A 577 0.98 6.79 41.14
C TYR A 577 1.34 8.25 40.83
N ALA A 578 0.75 8.82 39.79
CA ALA A 578 0.84 10.25 39.51
C ALA A 578 -0.09 11.06 40.41
N PRO A 579 0.23 12.34 40.71
CA PRO A 579 -0.67 13.21 41.47
C PRO A 579 -2.01 13.36 40.72
N GLY A 580 -3.10 12.92 41.35
CA GLY A 580 -4.45 12.96 40.78
C GLY A 580 -4.95 11.64 40.16
N GLU A 581 -4.13 10.60 40.01
CA GLU A 581 -4.61 9.24 39.64
C GLU A 581 -5.44 8.59 40.76
N TYR A 582 -5.21 9.03 42.00
CA TYR A 582 -6.02 8.72 43.17
C TYR A 582 -6.59 10.00 43.79
N GLN A 583 -7.82 9.92 44.27
CA GLN A 583 -8.40 10.83 45.26
C GLN A 583 -8.47 10.11 46.62
N GLU A 584 -8.70 10.84 47.71
CA GLU A 584 -8.87 10.20 49.03
C GLU A 584 -10.12 9.31 49.06
N PRO A 585 -10.09 8.15 49.74
CA PRO A 585 -9.12 7.77 50.78
C PRO A 585 -8.18 6.61 50.37
N PHE A 586 -7.05 6.93 49.73
CA PHE A 586 -6.02 5.95 49.32
C PHE A 586 -5.47 5.12 50.49
N GLY A 587 -5.25 5.72 51.67
CA GLY A 587 -4.71 5.04 52.86
C GLY A 587 -5.60 3.90 53.36
N PRO A 588 -6.84 4.16 53.78
CA PRO A 588 -7.81 3.13 54.16
C PRO A 588 -7.96 2.02 53.11
N LEU A 589 -8.04 2.37 51.83
CA LEU A 589 -8.14 1.40 50.74
C LEU A 589 -6.91 0.46 50.65
N CYS A 590 -5.71 0.99 50.92
CA CYS A 590 -4.49 0.18 51.02
C CYS A 590 -4.43 -0.63 52.32
N GLN A 591 -5.08 -0.18 53.40
CA GLN A 591 -5.21 -0.92 54.65
C GLN A 591 -6.13 -2.13 54.49
N ASP A 592 -7.31 -1.97 53.88
CA ASP A 592 -8.23 -3.08 53.55
C ASP A 592 -7.52 -4.16 52.70
N LEU A 593 -6.75 -3.74 51.70
CA LEU A 593 -5.92 -4.64 50.88
C LEU A 593 -4.73 -5.25 51.64
N ALA A 594 -4.20 -4.57 52.66
CA ALA A 594 -3.15 -5.10 53.52
C ALA A 594 -3.69 -6.10 54.55
N GLU A 595 -4.99 -6.14 54.83
CA GLU A 595 -5.65 -7.18 55.64
C GLU A 595 -6.03 -8.43 54.81
N LEU A 596 -6.29 -8.28 53.51
CA LEU A 596 -6.67 -9.40 52.62
C LEU A 596 -5.61 -10.53 52.59
N ARG A 597 -6.03 -11.77 52.89
CA ARG A 597 -5.21 -12.98 52.83
C ARG A 597 -5.88 -14.04 51.97
N HIS A 598 -5.34 -14.30 50.78
CA HIS A 598 -5.85 -15.34 49.89
C HIS A 598 -4.68 -15.91 49.05
N PRO A 599 -4.51 -17.25 48.93
CA PRO A 599 -3.34 -17.84 48.26
C PRO A 599 -3.27 -17.51 46.75
N GLY A 600 -4.40 -17.17 46.13
CA GLY A 600 -4.47 -16.71 44.74
C GLY A 600 -4.37 -15.19 44.54
N ILE A 601 -4.00 -14.39 45.55
CA ILE A 601 -3.87 -12.94 45.45
C ILE A 601 -2.53 -12.50 46.06
N ALA A 602 -1.74 -11.70 45.34
CA ALA A 602 -0.47 -11.17 45.82
C ALA A 602 -0.71 -10.14 46.93
N ARG A 603 -0.16 -10.38 48.11
CA ARG A 603 -0.38 -9.56 49.31
C ARG A 603 0.27 -8.18 49.21
N VAL A 604 -0.46 -7.15 49.66
CA VAL A 604 0.08 -5.80 49.93
C VAL A 604 0.89 -5.82 51.23
N LEU A 605 2.08 -5.22 51.20
CA LEU A 605 3.10 -5.28 52.25
C LEU A 605 3.37 -3.93 52.93
N ASP A 606 3.33 -2.85 52.16
CA ASP A 606 3.55 -1.47 52.62
C ASP A 606 2.80 -0.51 51.68
N HIS A 607 2.48 0.70 52.17
CA HIS A 607 1.91 1.77 51.35
C HIS A 607 2.25 3.12 51.99
N GLY A 608 2.27 4.19 51.19
CA GLY A 608 2.55 5.51 51.72
C GLY A 608 2.68 6.58 50.65
N PHE A 609 3.36 7.68 51.00
CA PHE A 609 3.63 8.78 50.10
C PHE A 609 5.13 9.09 50.05
N ALA A 610 5.69 9.17 48.84
CA ALA A 610 7.09 9.49 48.60
C ALA A 610 7.21 10.51 47.46
N GLU A 611 7.98 11.58 47.66
CA GLU A 611 8.10 12.71 46.71
C GLU A 611 6.73 13.33 46.35
N GLY A 612 5.80 13.38 47.31
CA GLY A 612 4.43 13.87 47.10
C GLY A 612 3.53 12.97 46.26
N LYS A 613 3.94 11.73 45.98
CA LYS A 613 3.19 10.74 45.19
C LYS A 613 2.80 9.53 46.03
N PRO A 614 1.57 9.00 45.90
CA PRO A 614 1.21 7.75 46.56
C PRO A 614 2.03 6.59 45.98
N TYR A 615 2.36 5.62 46.84
CA TYR A 615 2.96 4.36 46.43
C TYR A 615 2.32 3.18 47.17
N LEU A 616 2.27 2.03 46.51
CA LEU A 616 1.84 0.75 47.06
C LEU A 616 2.95 -0.29 46.84
N VAL A 617 3.21 -1.11 47.84
CA VAL A 617 4.19 -2.20 47.79
C VAL A 617 3.47 -3.52 47.97
N ARG A 618 3.71 -4.46 47.06
CA ARG A 618 3.22 -5.84 47.16
C ARG A 618 4.35 -6.85 47.06
N GLU A 619 4.08 -8.08 47.46
CA GLU A 619 5.08 -9.15 47.39
C GLU A 619 5.47 -9.49 45.94
N PHE A 620 6.74 -9.86 45.77
CA PHE A 620 7.24 -10.36 44.49
C PHE A 620 6.85 -11.83 44.33
N VAL A 621 5.80 -12.09 43.56
CA VAL A 621 5.40 -13.47 43.19
C VAL A 621 6.39 -14.03 42.17
N ALA A 622 7.18 -15.02 42.57
CA ALA A 622 8.08 -15.72 41.66
C ALA A 622 7.29 -16.64 40.71
N GLY A 623 7.36 -16.36 39.41
CA GLY A 623 6.69 -17.09 38.34
C GLY A 623 6.75 -16.32 37.02
N ARG A 624 6.24 -16.91 35.94
CA ARG A 624 5.99 -16.21 34.66
C ARG A 624 4.54 -15.71 34.62
N THR A 625 4.29 -14.58 33.98
CA THR A 625 2.90 -14.15 33.71
C THR A 625 2.21 -15.10 32.73
N LEU A 626 0.88 -15.11 32.75
CA LEU A 626 0.07 -15.82 31.77
C LEU A 626 0.33 -15.29 30.35
N HIS A 627 0.58 -13.99 30.22
CA HIS A 627 1.02 -13.32 28.99
C HIS A 627 2.38 -13.85 28.47
N GLU A 628 3.38 -14.05 29.33
CA GLU A 628 4.68 -14.62 28.92
C GLU A 628 4.55 -16.09 28.50
N ARG A 629 3.77 -16.91 29.24
CA ARG A 629 3.44 -18.30 28.85
C ARG A 629 2.80 -18.39 27.45
N LEU A 630 2.13 -17.34 26.97
CA LEU A 630 1.52 -17.27 25.65
C LEU A 630 2.48 -16.79 24.56
N ALA A 631 3.43 -15.92 24.89
CA ALA A 631 4.45 -15.47 23.94
C ALA A 631 5.42 -16.59 23.52
N GLU A 632 5.58 -17.63 24.35
CA GLU A 632 6.52 -18.74 24.13
C GLU A 632 6.03 -19.80 23.11
N GLY A 633 4.77 -19.77 22.65
CA GLY A 633 4.27 -20.78 21.70
C GLY A 633 2.99 -20.39 20.93
N PRO A 634 2.89 -20.71 19.62
CA PRO A 634 1.81 -20.23 18.74
C PRO A 634 0.45 -20.96 18.93
N ALA A 635 0.24 -21.61 20.08
CA ALA A 635 -0.87 -22.54 20.32
C ALA A 635 -1.62 -22.27 21.64
N GLY A 636 -1.49 -21.07 22.22
CA GLY A 636 -2.30 -20.62 23.35
C GLY A 636 -2.19 -21.47 24.63
N LEU A 637 -3.29 -21.47 25.40
CA LEU A 637 -3.56 -22.41 26.49
C LEU A 637 -4.35 -23.61 25.98
N SER A 638 -3.96 -24.82 26.36
CA SER A 638 -4.75 -26.03 26.08
C SER A 638 -6.11 -26.01 26.79
N PRO A 639 -7.13 -26.74 26.28
CA PRO A 639 -8.43 -26.86 26.96
C PRO A 639 -8.34 -27.42 28.39
N ASP A 640 -7.26 -28.15 28.71
CA ASP A 640 -7.00 -28.70 30.04
C ASP A 640 -6.40 -27.63 30.98
N GLU A 641 -5.42 -26.84 30.52
CA GLU A 641 -4.90 -25.66 31.26
C GLU A 641 -6.02 -24.66 31.56
N VAL A 642 -6.89 -24.38 30.58
CA VAL A 642 -8.08 -23.51 30.77
C VAL A 642 -9.03 -24.09 31.81
N ARG A 643 -9.17 -25.42 31.90
CA ARG A 643 -10.04 -26.08 32.89
C ARG A 643 -9.46 -26.02 34.30
N GLU A 644 -8.14 -26.10 34.45
CA GLU A 644 -7.46 -26.01 35.76
C GLU A 644 -7.38 -24.56 36.28
N LEU A 645 -7.11 -23.58 35.40
CA LEU A 645 -6.99 -22.17 35.77
C LEU A 645 -8.34 -21.54 36.16
N ARG A 646 -9.42 -21.90 35.48
CA ARG A 646 -10.77 -21.33 35.66
C ARG A 646 -11.28 -21.33 37.12
N PRO A 647 -11.29 -22.45 37.88
CA PRO A 647 -11.79 -22.45 39.25
C PRO A 647 -10.94 -21.57 40.18
N ARG A 648 -9.61 -21.69 40.13
CA ARG A 648 -8.69 -20.94 41.01
C ARG A 648 -8.74 -19.42 40.77
N LEU A 649 -8.82 -19.00 39.50
CA LEU A 649 -8.98 -17.58 39.15
C LEU A 649 -10.34 -17.03 39.58
N ARG A 650 -11.42 -17.81 39.39
CA ARG A 650 -12.77 -17.44 39.87
C ARG A 650 -12.82 -17.29 41.39
N GLU A 651 -12.14 -18.17 42.13
CA GLU A 651 -12.05 -18.12 43.59
C GLU A 651 -11.34 -16.85 44.06
N ALA A 652 -10.14 -16.56 43.52
CA ALA A 652 -9.39 -15.35 43.84
C ALA A 652 -10.15 -14.06 43.50
N VAL A 653 -10.84 -13.98 42.35
CA VAL A 653 -11.63 -12.81 41.98
C VAL A 653 -12.89 -12.65 42.86
N LEU A 654 -13.50 -13.75 43.32
CA LEU A 654 -14.59 -13.68 44.29
C LEU A 654 -14.12 -13.24 45.69
N ALA A 655 -12.95 -13.68 46.13
CA ALA A 655 -12.33 -13.23 47.38
C ALA A 655 -12.00 -11.73 47.35
N LEU A 656 -11.40 -11.25 46.25
CA LEU A 656 -11.14 -9.81 46.04
C LEU A 656 -12.43 -8.98 46.06
N HIS A 657 -13.49 -9.46 45.41
CA HIS A 657 -14.78 -8.77 45.44
C HIS A 657 -15.42 -8.73 46.83
N ALA A 658 -15.31 -9.82 47.62
CA ALA A 658 -15.87 -9.89 48.97
C ALA A 658 -15.23 -8.87 49.94
N ALA A 659 -13.95 -8.54 49.72
CA ALA A 659 -13.20 -7.56 50.50
C ALA A 659 -13.48 -6.09 50.15
N GLN A 660 -14.39 -5.81 49.20
CA GLN A 660 -14.80 -4.46 48.75
C GLN A 660 -13.69 -3.53 48.17
N GLY A 661 -12.43 -3.96 48.16
CA GLY A 661 -11.29 -3.23 47.61
C GLY A 661 -11.32 -2.98 46.10
N PRO A 662 -10.31 -2.26 45.55
CA PRO A 662 -10.33 -1.75 44.20
C PRO A 662 -10.18 -2.86 43.16
N ARG A 663 -11.03 -2.80 42.13
CA ARG A 663 -11.03 -3.70 40.97
C ARG A 663 -10.07 -3.20 39.88
N GLY A 664 -8.78 -3.49 40.04
CA GLY A 664 -7.80 -3.25 38.99
C GLY A 664 -8.02 -4.11 37.72
N GLU A 665 -7.42 -3.69 36.61
CA GLU A 665 -7.60 -4.31 35.30
C GLU A 665 -7.07 -5.77 35.27
N LEU A 666 -7.98 -6.74 35.15
CA LEU A 666 -7.67 -8.16 35.16
C LEU A 666 -7.22 -8.64 33.77
N THR A 667 -5.96 -8.41 33.44
CA THR A 667 -5.34 -8.80 32.16
C THR A 667 -4.46 -10.06 32.28
N ALA A 668 -4.03 -10.62 31.15
CA ALA A 668 -3.06 -11.74 31.12
C ALA A 668 -1.69 -11.38 31.75
N ARG A 669 -1.39 -10.08 31.93
CA ARG A 669 -0.20 -9.59 32.63
C ARG A 669 -0.38 -9.52 34.15
N SER A 670 -1.62 -9.47 34.62
CA SER A 670 -1.96 -9.43 36.05
C SER A 670 -2.03 -10.83 36.71
N VAL A 671 -1.99 -11.91 35.92
CA VAL A 671 -1.97 -13.30 36.41
C VAL A 671 -0.54 -13.84 36.36
N VAL A 672 0.04 -14.20 37.50
CA VAL A 672 1.35 -14.87 37.61
C VAL A 672 1.14 -16.36 37.87
N LEU A 673 1.81 -17.21 37.10
CA LEU A 673 1.81 -18.66 37.26
C LEU A 673 2.92 -19.06 38.23
N SER A 674 2.55 -19.22 39.51
CA SER A 674 3.40 -19.72 40.58
C SER A 674 3.33 -21.25 40.67
N PRO A 675 4.34 -21.96 41.22
CA PRO A 675 4.25 -23.40 41.48
C PRO A 675 3.05 -23.82 42.35
N ASN A 676 2.51 -22.90 43.16
CA ASN A 676 1.35 -23.14 44.03
C ASN A 676 0.00 -22.81 43.36
N GLY A 677 -0.01 -22.30 42.12
CA GLY A 677 -1.21 -21.91 41.38
C GLY A 677 -1.13 -20.51 40.75
N PRO A 678 -2.21 -20.04 40.09
CA PRO A 678 -2.29 -18.69 39.56
C PRO A 678 -2.51 -17.67 40.68
N VAL A 679 -1.72 -16.59 40.68
CA VAL A 679 -1.79 -15.50 41.66
C VAL A 679 -2.11 -14.18 40.94
N LEU A 680 -3.12 -13.47 41.44
CA LEU A 680 -3.54 -12.16 40.94
C LEU A 680 -2.63 -11.05 41.48
N THR A 681 -2.18 -10.16 40.61
CA THR A 681 -1.34 -8.99 40.94
C THR A 681 -2.01 -7.65 40.64
N CYS A 682 -3.25 -7.65 40.13
CA CYS A 682 -3.99 -6.45 39.71
C CYS A 682 -4.42 -5.48 40.83
N LEU A 683 -4.10 -5.77 42.10
CA LEU A 683 -4.36 -4.85 43.23
C LEU A 683 -3.73 -3.46 43.07
N ASP A 684 -2.77 -3.35 42.16
CA ASP A 684 -1.98 -2.15 41.94
C ASP A 684 -2.53 -1.20 40.87
N ALA A 685 -3.59 -1.53 40.14
CA ALA A 685 -4.18 -0.64 39.11
C ALA A 685 -5.28 0.28 39.67
N ALA A 686 -5.39 1.50 39.13
CA ALA A 686 -6.33 2.53 39.60
C ALA A 686 -6.72 3.53 38.49
N PRO A 687 -7.84 4.27 38.64
CA PRO A 687 -8.90 4.10 39.64
C PRO A 687 -9.93 3.04 39.21
N ALA A 688 -10.59 2.40 40.19
CA ALA A 688 -11.51 1.28 39.93
C ALA A 688 -12.95 1.58 40.37
N VAL A 689 -13.91 1.37 39.47
CA VAL A 689 -15.35 1.46 39.79
C VAL A 689 -15.81 0.15 40.46
N PRO A 690 -16.61 0.20 41.55
CA PRO A 690 -17.15 -1.00 42.20
C PRO A 690 -18.23 -1.66 41.34
N GLY A 691 -17.81 -2.50 40.39
CA GLY A 691 -18.69 -3.29 39.55
C GLY A 691 -19.44 -4.41 40.30
N SER A 692 -20.36 -5.07 39.60
CA SER A 692 -21.22 -6.14 40.17
C SER A 692 -20.49 -7.49 40.36
N ARG A 693 -21.09 -8.42 41.10
CA ARG A 693 -20.57 -9.81 41.23
C ARG A 693 -20.54 -10.56 39.90
N ALA A 694 -21.56 -10.34 39.06
CA ALA A 694 -21.64 -10.95 37.73
C ALA A 694 -20.51 -10.46 36.82
N GLU A 695 -20.17 -9.19 36.92
CA GLU A 695 -19.13 -8.52 36.13
C GLU A 695 -17.72 -9.03 36.42
N ALA A 696 -17.37 -9.21 37.69
CA ALA A 696 -16.09 -9.82 38.06
C ALA A 696 -15.94 -11.25 37.51
N LEU A 697 -17.05 -12.00 37.44
CA LEU A 697 -17.08 -13.34 36.83
C LEU A 697 -17.07 -13.31 35.29
N ARG A 698 -17.58 -12.24 34.66
CA ARG A 698 -17.43 -12.00 33.22
C ARG A 698 -15.96 -11.77 32.86
N THR A 699 -15.25 -10.91 33.56
CA THR A 699 -13.84 -10.60 33.24
C THR A 699 -12.91 -11.83 33.31
N VAL A 700 -13.14 -12.74 34.26
CA VAL A 700 -12.41 -14.03 34.31
C VAL A 700 -12.76 -14.93 33.11
N THR A 701 -14.00 -14.86 32.63
CA THR A 701 -14.48 -15.66 31.50
C THR A 701 -13.99 -15.11 30.16
N GLU A 702 -13.99 -13.79 30.01
CA GLU A 702 -13.44 -13.04 28.87
C GLU A 702 -11.93 -13.27 28.76
N LEU A 703 -11.19 -13.05 29.85
CA LEU A 703 -9.74 -13.30 29.90
C LEU A 703 -9.38 -14.76 29.56
N LEU A 704 -10.18 -15.75 29.97
CA LEU A 704 -9.91 -17.15 29.62
C LEU A 704 -10.39 -17.55 28.21
N ALA A 705 -11.21 -16.73 27.55
CA ALA A 705 -11.65 -16.95 26.17
C ALA A 705 -10.64 -16.41 25.15
N GLU A 706 -10.01 -15.26 25.42
CA GLU A 706 -9.00 -14.64 24.53
C GLU A 706 -7.74 -15.49 24.34
N LEU A 707 -7.41 -16.34 25.32
CA LEU A 707 -6.09 -16.98 25.44
C LEU A 707 -6.06 -18.44 24.98
N ALA A 708 -7.16 -18.95 24.41
CA ALA A 708 -7.30 -20.32 23.92
C ALA A 708 -7.15 -20.41 22.37
N PRO A 709 -6.55 -21.48 21.81
CA PRO A 709 -6.23 -21.60 20.38
C PRO A 709 -7.44 -21.97 19.51
N GLY A 710 -8.37 -21.02 19.34
CA GLY A 710 -9.47 -21.13 18.36
C GLY A 710 -10.70 -21.91 18.86
N PRO A 711 -11.83 -21.77 18.14
CA PRO A 711 -12.57 -20.52 18.29
C PRO A 711 -13.87 -20.71 19.09
N LEU A 712 -13.85 -20.30 20.36
CA LEU A 712 -15.07 -19.88 21.05
C LEU A 712 -15.31 -18.39 20.78
N SER A 713 -15.69 -18.09 19.54
CA SER A 713 -15.91 -16.72 19.06
C SER A 713 -17.07 -16.07 19.81
N THR A 714 -16.75 -15.17 20.74
CA THR A 714 -17.72 -14.29 21.43
C THR A 714 -18.06 -13.06 20.59
N HIS A 715 -17.19 -12.66 19.66
CA HIS A 715 -17.53 -11.72 18.61
C HIS A 715 -18.21 -12.48 17.43
N PRO A 716 -19.32 -11.98 16.88
CA PRO A 716 -19.91 -12.54 15.65
C PRO A 716 -18.98 -12.34 14.45
N ASP A 717 -19.18 -13.14 13.39
CA ASP A 717 -18.22 -13.32 12.29
C ASP A 717 -18.26 -12.17 11.27
N THR A 718 -17.96 -10.95 11.72
CA THR A 718 -17.99 -9.73 10.90
C THR A 718 -17.07 -9.77 9.68
N THR A 719 -16.21 -10.79 9.53
CA THR A 719 -15.43 -11.02 8.31
C THR A 719 -16.27 -11.39 7.08
N ARG A 720 -17.61 -11.55 7.22
CA ARG A 720 -18.50 -12.04 6.14
C ARG A 720 -19.76 -11.21 5.99
N VAL A 721 -20.08 -10.85 4.74
CA VAL A 721 -21.40 -10.32 4.35
C VAL A 721 -22.08 -11.30 3.42
N LEU A 722 -23.30 -11.74 3.76
CA LEU A 722 -24.08 -12.70 2.99
C LEU A 722 -25.29 -12.00 2.36
N PHE A 723 -25.37 -12.02 1.03
CA PHE A 723 -26.53 -11.63 0.25
C PHE A 723 -27.22 -12.91 -0.19
N THR A 724 -28.41 -13.21 0.35
CA THR A 724 -29.13 -14.49 0.16
C THR A 724 -30.58 -14.27 -0.26
N THR A 725 -31.10 -15.06 -1.19
CA THR A 725 -32.42 -14.87 -1.82
C THR A 725 -33.03 -16.20 -2.23
N ASP A 726 -34.36 -16.31 -2.12
CA ASP A 726 -35.10 -17.59 -2.17
C ASP A 726 -35.02 -18.33 -3.53
N ASP A 727 -34.89 -17.61 -4.65
CA ASP A 727 -34.58 -18.19 -5.98
C ASP A 727 -33.79 -17.22 -6.86
N LEU A 728 -32.53 -17.58 -7.16
CA LEU A 728 -31.74 -17.01 -8.27
C LEU A 728 -31.51 -18.01 -9.41
N THR A 729 -31.69 -19.30 -9.16
CA THR A 729 -31.49 -20.39 -10.12
C THR A 729 -32.42 -20.31 -11.32
N GLY A 730 -33.67 -19.86 -11.13
CA GLY A 730 -34.63 -19.60 -12.20
C GLY A 730 -34.58 -18.18 -12.80
N ARG A 731 -33.75 -17.27 -12.25
CA ARG A 731 -33.85 -15.82 -12.51
C ARG A 731 -32.49 -15.16 -12.83
N PRO A 732 -31.85 -15.50 -13.97
CA PRO A 732 -30.50 -15.04 -14.28
C PRO A 732 -30.38 -13.51 -14.37
N GLU A 733 -31.36 -12.80 -14.94
CA GLU A 733 -31.35 -11.32 -14.98
C GLU A 733 -31.42 -10.67 -13.57
N THR A 734 -31.99 -11.37 -12.57
CA THR A 734 -32.00 -10.92 -11.16
C THR A 734 -30.63 -11.14 -10.52
N ARG A 735 -30.03 -12.32 -10.73
CA ARG A 735 -28.67 -12.66 -10.27
C ARG A 735 -27.63 -11.65 -10.77
N ILE A 736 -27.65 -11.34 -12.07
CA ILE A 736 -26.75 -10.37 -12.70
C ILE A 736 -26.96 -8.94 -12.16
N SER A 737 -28.21 -8.56 -11.87
CA SER A 737 -28.52 -7.23 -11.30
C SER A 737 -28.06 -7.11 -9.84
N LEU A 738 -28.20 -8.18 -9.05
CA LEU A 738 -27.67 -8.27 -7.69
C LEU A 738 -26.14 -8.22 -7.67
N GLU A 739 -25.47 -8.94 -8.58
CA GLU A 739 -24.01 -8.93 -8.66
C GLU A 739 -23.44 -7.56 -8.99
N ALA A 740 -24.06 -6.85 -9.92
CA ALA A 740 -23.69 -5.48 -10.27
C ALA A 740 -23.82 -4.54 -9.06
N ALA A 741 -24.94 -4.60 -8.33
CA ALA A 741 -25.17 -3.79 -7.14
C ALA A 741 -24.18 -4.11 -6.02
N VAL A 742 -23.91 -5.39 -5.75
CA VAL A 742 -22.91 -5.83 -4.75
C VAL A 742 -21.51 -5.36 -5.15
N HIS A 743 -21.10 -5.51 -6.41
CA HIS A 743 -19.79 -5.07 -6.89
C HIS A 743 -19.63 -3.55 -6.83
N GLU A 744 -20.67 -2.78 -7.17
CA GLU A 744 -20.68 -1.32 -7.11
C GLU A 744 -20.59 -0.82 -5.66
N ILE A 745 -21.40 -1.37 -4.75
CA ILE A 745 -21.36 -1.08 -3.31
C ILE A 745 -19.97 -1.36 -2.74
N LEU A 746 -19.40 -2.54 -2.97
CA LEU A 746 -18.09 -2.93 -2.42
C LEU A 746 -16.96 -2.07 -2.99
N THR A 747 -16.98 -1.75 -4.29
CA THR A 747 -15.91 -0.97 -4.94
C THR A 747 -15.96 0.51 -4.57
N ARG A 748 -17.12 1.04 -4.12
CA ARG A 748 -17.22 2.36 -3.49
C ARG A 748 -16.83 2.35 -2.01
N SER A 749 -17.20 1.29 -1.29
CA SER A 749 -17.12 1.26 0.19
C SER A 749 -15.80 0.73 0.73
N LEU A 750 -15.08 -0.11 -0.03
CA LEU A 750 -13.85 -0.78 0.38
C LEU A 750 -12.71 -0.57 -0.63
N PRO A 751 -11.45 -0.44 -0.19
CA PRO A 751 -10.31 -0.42 -1.08
C PRO A 751 -10.19 -1.71 -1.94
N PRO A 752 -9.76 -1.60 -3.20
CA PRO A 752 -9.58 -2.76 -4.06
C PRO A 752 -8.55 -3.73 -3.46
N GLY A 753 -8.89 -5.01 -3.40
CA GLY A 753 -8.04 -6.09 -2.85
C GLY A 753 -8.35 -6.51 -1.42
N ARG A 754 -9.14 -5.73 -0.64
CA ARG A 754 -9.52 -6.09 0.75
C ARG A 754 -10.76 -6.97 0.90
N PHE A 755 -11.36 -7.39 -0.21
CA PHE A 755 -12.54 -8.25 -0.23
C PHE A 755 -12.49 -9.28 -1.36
N GLN A 756 -13.06 -10.45 -1.11
CA GLN A 756 -13.28 -11.51 -2.09
C GLN A 756 -14.77 -11.83 -2.19
N VAL A 757 -15.35 -11.73 -3.38
CA VAL A 757 -16.72 -12.18 -3.64
C VAL A 757 -16.69 -13.65 -4.08
N ARG A 758 -17.52 -14.48 -3.45
CA ARG A 758 -17.80 -15.87 -3.83
C ARG A 758 -19.28 -15.98 -4.23
N VAL A 759 -19.52 -16.56 -5.40
CA VAL A 759 -20.88 -16.81 -5.90
C VAL A 759 -21.44 -18.07 -5.26
N ARG A 760 -22.76 -18.10 -4.99
CA ARG A 760 -23.50 -19.25 -4.44
C ARG A 760 -24.77 -19.49 -5.28
N PRO A 761 -25.41 -20.68 -5.18
CA PRO A 761 -26.72 -20.92 -5.81
C PRO A 761 -27.81 -19.96 -5.28
N ASP A 762 -27.75 -19.63 -3.99
CA ASP A 762 -28.69 -18.80 -3.24
C ASP A 762 -28.27 -17.33 -3.11
N GLY A 763 -27.17 -16.90 -3.75
CA GLY A 763 -26.72 -15.50 -3.72
C GLY A 763 -25.21 -15.29 -3.75
N TYR A 764 -24.72 -14.37 -2.93
CA TYR A 764 -23.33 -13.93 -2.91
C TYR A 764 -22.79 -13.88 -1.48
N ARG A 765 -21.58 -14.39 -1.27
CA ARG A 765 -20.81 -14.25 -0.03
C ARG A 765 -19.63 -13.32 -0.29
N VAL A 766 -19.51 -12.27 0.50
CA VAL A 766 -18.32 -11.41 0.54
C VAL A 766 -17.51 -11.82 1.76
N ASP A 767 -16.29 -12.29 1.55
CA ASP A 767 -15.28 -12.40 2.60
C ASP A 767 -14.46 -11.09 2.61
N VAL A 768 -14.28 -10.46 3.77
CA VAL A 768 -13.45 -9.27 3.95
C VAL A 768 -12.26 -9.55 4.86
N GLU A 769 -11.17 -8.81 4.68
CA GLU A 769 -9.97 -8.92 5.51
C GLU A 769 -10.30 -8.60 6.99
N PRO A 770 -9.88 -9.42 7.98
CA PRO A 770 -10.14 -9.15 9.40
C PRO A 770 -9.66 -7.75 9.84
N GLY A 771 -10.49 -7.03 10.60
CA GLY A 771 -10.23 -5.64 10.96
C GLY A 771 -10.64 -4.60 9.90
N THR A 772 -11.21 -5.02 8.76
CA THR A 772 -11.83 -4.09 7.80
C THR A 772 -13.04 -3.39 8.40
N TYR A 773 -13.02 -2.06 8.39
CA TYR A 773 -14.14 -1.23 8.88
C TYR A 773 -15.36 -1.35 7.94
N LEU A 774 -16.47 -1.92 8.44
CA LEU A 774 -17.63 -2.28 7.62
C LEU A 774 -18.78 -1.27 7.64
N LEU A 775 -18.76 -0.24 8.49
CA LEU A 775 -19.77 0.80 8.50
C LEU A 775 -20.04 1.41 7.09
N PRO A 776 -19.04 1.72 6.24
CA PRO A 776 -19.29 2.22 4.89
C PRO A 776 -20.12 1.26 4.03
N VAL A 777 -19.88 -0.05 4.16
CA VAL A 777 -20.62 -1.10 3.41
C VAL A 777 -22.07 -1.17 3.89
N LEU A 778 -22.31 -1.11 5.20
CA LEU A 778 -23.67 -1.06 5.74
C LEU A 778 -24.42 0.20 5.27
N VAL A 779 -23.78 1.37 5.31
CA VAL A 779 -24.38 2.63 4.87
C VAL A 779 -24.69 2.63 3.36
N ALA A 780 -23.83 2.04 2.54
CA ALA A 780 -24.08 1.85 1.11
C ALA A 780 -25.20 0.83 0.85
N VAL A 781 -25.27 -0.29 1.58
CA VAL A 781 -26.39 -1.25 1.51
C VAL A 781 -27.72 -0.56 1.84
N LEU A 782 -27.80 0.22 2.92
CA LEU A 782 -29.03 0.93 3.33
C LEU A 782 -29.48 2.00 2.33
N ARG A 783 -28.57 2.56 1.51
CA ARG A 783 -28.83 3.73 0.65
C ARG A 783 -28.88 3.45 -0.85
N GLU A 784 -28.10 2.49 -1.34
CA GLU A 784 -27.88 2.22 -2.78
C GLU A 784 -28.55 0.90 -3.24
N LEU A 785 -28.70 -0.08 -2.34
CA LEU A 785 -29.32 -1.37 -2.70
C LEU A 785 -30.83 -1.27 -3.02
N PRO A 786 -31.67 -0.48 -2.29
CA PRO A 786 -33.08 -0.32 -2.64
C PRO A 786 -33.32 0.27 -4.05
N PRO A 787 -32.72 1.41 -4.46
CA PRO A 787 -32.95 1.93 -5.81
C PRO A 787 -32.35 1.05 -6.92
N ALA A 788 -31.24 0.33 -6.65
CA ALA A 788 -30.66 -0.62 -7.61
C ALA A 788 -31.61 -1.80 -7.93
N LEU A 789 -32.40 -2.24 -6.94
CA LEU A 789 -33.29 -3.40 -7.04
C LEU A 789 -34.79 -3.04 -7.19
N ALA A 790 -35.16 -1.76 -7.12
CA ALA A 790 -36.55 -1.30 -7.19
C ALA A 790 -37.34 -1.80 -8.42
N ARG A 791 -36.67 -2.10 -9.55
CA ARG A 791 -37.31 -2.69 -10.75
C ARG A 791 -37.55 -4.21 -10.69
N PHE A 792 -37.15 -4.88 -9.60
CA PHE A 792 -37.23 -6.34 -9.42
C PHE A 792 -37.77 -6.79 -8.05
N ALA A 793 -37.79 -5.89 -7.06
CA ALA A 793 -38.13 -6.19 -5.66
C ALA A 793 -39.58 -6.66 -5.43
N GLU A 794 -40.49 -6.50 -6.39
CA GLU A 794 -41.91 -6.90 -6.26
C GLU A 794 -42.12 -8.41 -6.06
N ARG A 795 -41.14 -9.27 -6.37
CA ARG A 795 -41.33 -10.74 -6.40
C ARG A 795 -40.17 -11.58 -5.85
N THR A 796 -39.21 -10.98 -5.13
CA THR A 796 -38.05 -11.70 -4.58
C THR A 796 -37.65 -11.09 -3.24
N ARG A 797 -37.59 -11.88 -2.16
CA ARG A 797 -36.99 -11.46 -0.88
C ARG A 797 -35.46 -11.53 -0.98
N LEU A 798 -34.78 -10.45 -0.60
CA LEU A 798 -33.32 -10.41 -0.51
C LEU A 798 -32.88 -10.12 0.93
N ARG A 799 -32.15 -11.04 1.54
CA ARG A 799 -31.59 -10.89 2.88
C ARG A 799 -30.11 -10.55 2.83
N VAL A 800 -29.68 -9.52 3.55
CA VAL A 800 -28.29 -9.08 3.68
C VAL A 800 -27.86 -9.22 5.14
N ALA A 801 -27.02 -10.20 5.45
CA ALA A 801 -26.58 -10.51 6.82
C ALA A 801 -25.08 -10.27 7.02
N PHE A 802 -24.74 -9.45 8.01
CA PHE A 802 -23.36 -9.15 8.41
C PHE A 802 -22.92 -10.10 9.54
N GLY A 803 -22.17 -11.16 9.21
CA GLY A 803 -21.51 -12.04 10.19
C GLY A 803 -22.38 -12.84 11.17
N GLN A 804 -23.69 -12.94 10.91
CA GLN A 804 -24.64 -13.55 11.85
C GLN A 804 -24.77 -15.07 11.74
N ARG A 805 -25.11 -15.69 12.86
CA ARG A 805 -25.77 -17.01 12.90
C ARG A 805 -27.18 -16.88 12.28
N PRO A 806 -27.80 -17.96 11.77
CA PRO A 806 -29.16 -17.90 11.24
C PRO A 806 -30.16 -17.58 12.37
N VAL A 807 -30.74 -16.38 12.34
CA VAL A 807 -31.85 -15.94 13.21
C VAL A 807 -33.17 -16.07 12.42
N ARG A 808 -34.28 -16.37 13.10
CA ARG A 808 -35.62 -16.35 12.49
C ARG A 808 -36.08 -14.89 12.32
N LEU A 809 -36.65 -14.57 11.16
CA LEU A 809 -37.28 -13.27 10.91
C LEU A 809 -38.79 -13.32 11.19
N PRO A 810 -39.44 -12.19 11.49
CA PRO A 810 -40.90 -12.08 11.51
C PRO A 810 -41.52 -12.47 10.16
N GLU A 811 -42.69 -13.11 10.19
CA GLU A 811 -43.35 -13.63 8.96
C GLU A 811 -43.72 -12.53 7.94
N ALA A 812 -43.90 -11.30 8.44
CA ALA A 812 -44.27 -10.11 7.67
C ALA A 812 -43.13 -9.49 6.82
N ALA A 813 -41.91 -10.03 6.86
CA ALA A 813 -40.75 -9.49 6.13
C ALA A 813 -41.01 -9.41 4.60
N THR A 814 -40.83 -8.23 3.99
CA THR A 814 -41.07 -8.01 2.55
C THR A 814 -40.04 -7.07 1.92
N GLY A 815 -39.49 -7.46 0.77
CA GLY A 815 -38.50 -6.66 0.02
C GLY A 815 -37.06 -7.03 0.36
N ILE A 816 -36.32 -6.09 0.95
CA ILE A 816 -34.90 -6.26 1.29
C ILE A 816 -34.73 -6.22 2.81
N ASP A 817 -34.25 -7.32 3.38
CA ASP A 817 -34.09 -7.54 4.82
C ASP A 817 -32.62 -7.40 5.23
N VAL A 818 -32.26 -6.41 6.04
CA VAL A 818 -30.87 -6.24 6.53
C VAL A 818 -30.73 -6.72 7.97
N LEU A 819 -29.69 -7.52 8.24
CA LEU A 819 -29.38 -8.11 9.55
C LEU A 819 -27.95 -7.74 10.00
N VAL A 820 -27.85 -7.08 11.15
CA VAL A 820 -26.62 -6.44 11.64
C VAL A 820 -26.27 -6.92 13.06
N PRO A 821 -24.99 -7.22 13.38
CA PRO A 821 -24.58 -7.54 14.74
C PRO A 821 -24.79 -6.35 15.69
N PRO A 822 -25.04 -6.57 16.99
CA PRO A 822 -25.08 -5.49 17.99
C PRO A 822 -23.90 -4.52 17.87
N ALA A 823 -22.66 -5.01 17.87
CA ALA A 823 -21.47 -4.15 17.75
C ALA A 823 -21.45 -3.24 16.51
N LEU A 824 -21.84 -3.75 15.33
CA LEU A 824 -21.88 -2.96 14.08
C LEU A 824 -23.10 -2.02 14.02
N HIS A 825 -24.19 -2.38 14.71
CA HIS A 825 -25.32 -1.49 14.91
C HIS A 825 -24.95 -0.35 15.87
N ASP A 826 -24.19 -0.62 16.92
CA ASP A 826 -23.77 0.38 17.91
C ASP A 826 -22.76 1.37 17.29
N GLU A 827 -21.80 0.89 16.48
CA GLU A 827 -20.99 1.73 15.59
C GLU A 827 -21.84 2.61 14.66
N PHE A 828 -22.89 2.03 14.07
CA PHE A 828 -23.79 2.74 13.15
C PHE A 828 -24.62 3.80 13.88
N ALA A 829 -25.19 3.49 15.05
CA ALA A 829 -25.99 4.39 15.87
C ALA A 829 -25.18 5.55 16.44
N ALA A 830 -23.91 5.32 16.80
CA ALA A 830 -22.97 6.37 17.19
C ALA A 830 -22.53 7.27 16.03
N SER A 831 -22.68 6.81 14.78
CA SER A 831 -22.24 7.53 13.59
C SER A 831 -23.23 8.61 13.11
N SER A 832 -22.72 9.55 12.31
CA SER A 832 -23.57 10.49 11.57
C SER A 832 -24.44 9.82 10.49
N ALA A 833 -24.22 8.55 10.16
CA ALA A 833 -24.94 7.85 9.09
C ALA A 833 -26.31 7.28 9.51
N ALA A 834 -26.54 7.07 10.81
CA ALA A 834 -27.87 6.75 11.34
C ALA A 834 -28.87 7.91 11.20
N ARG A 835 -28.38 9.15 11.03
CA ARG A 835 -29.24 10.34 10.82
C ARG A 835 -29.98 10.23 9.47
N GLY A 836 -31.29 9.96 9.55
CA GLY A 836 -32.14 9.77 8.37
C GLY A 836 -32.09 8.37 7.75
N ALA A 837 -31.67 7.36 8.50
CA ALA A 837 -31.81 5.95 8.13
C ALA A 837 -33.19 5.38 8.53
N PRO A 838 -33.66 4.30 7.89
CA PRO A 838 -34.81 3.53 8.38
C PRO A 838 -34.54 2.93 9.77
N PRO A 839 -35.60 2.68 10.58
CA PRO A 839 -35.46 2.17 11.93
C PRO A 839 -34.95 0.72 11.94
N PHE A 840 -34.15 0.40 12.95
CA PHE A 840 -33.71 -0.96 13.27
C PHE A 840 -34.52 -1.52 14.45
N GLU A 841 -34.95 -2.77 14.34
CA GLU A 841 -35.69 -3.51 15.35
C GLU A 841 -34.78 -4.59 15.98
N PRO A 842 -34.76 -4.74 17.32
CA PRO A 842 -33.94 -5.76 17.98
C PRO A 842 -34.60 -7.16 17.89
N LEU A 843 -33.84 -8.16 17.45
CA LEU A 843 -34.25 -9.57 17.47
C LEU A 843 -33.62 -10.29 18.67
N TYR A 844 -34.45 -10.95 19.48
CA TYR A 844 -34.05 -11.65 20.70
C TYR A 844 -34.01 -13.18 20.53
N PRO A 845 -33.37 -13.93 21.45
CA PRO A 845 -33.67 -15.35 21.63
C PRO A 845 -35.08 -15.51 22.22
N ASP A 846 -35.73 -16.64 21.96
CA ASP A 846 -37.11 -16.92 22.41
C ASP A 846 -37.30 -16.72 23.93
N ASP A 847 -38.33 -15.96 24.31
CA ASP A 847 -38.88 -15.74 25.67
C ASP A 847 -37.89 -15.42 26.82
N ALA A 848 -36.85 -14.62 26.54
CA ALA A 848 -35.93 -14.11 27.57
C ALA A 848 -35.86 -12.56 27.59
N PRO A 849 -36.79 -11.84 28.27
CA PRO A 849 -36.92 -10.37 28.22
C PRO A 849 -35.80 -9.58 28.94
N ALA A 850 -34.70 -10.23 29.30
CA ALA A 850 -33.51 -9.62 29.92
C ALA A 850 -32.20 -9.96 29.19
N ALA A 851 -32.26 -10.60 28.01
CA ALA A 851 -31.11 -10.88 27.17
C ALA A 851 -30.82 -9.72 26.20
N PRO A 852 -29.55 -9.44 25.85
CA PRO A 852 -29.23 -8.53 24.75
C PRO A 852 -29.73 -9.11 23.41
N PRO A 853 -30.05 -8.27 22.41
CA PRO A 853 -30.48 -8.75 21.09
C PRO A 853 -29.38 -9.56 20.41
N LEU A 854 -29.79 -10.62 19.70
CA LEU A 854 -28.91 -11.45 18.87
C LEU A 854 -28.44 -10.71 17.63
N ALA A 855 -29.34 -9.94 17.02
CA ALA A 855 -29.11 -9.12 15.84
C ALA A 855 -30.11 -7.97 15.79
N TRP A 856 -29.77 -6.92 15.04
CA TRP A 856 -30.68 -5.85 14.67
C TRP A 856 -31.18 -6.07 13.23
N TYR A 857 -32.49 -5.95 13.04
CA TYR A 857 -33.21 -6.12 11.79
C TYR A 857 -33.62 -4.76 11.21
N CYS A 858 -33.50 -4.57 9.90
CA CYS A 858 -33.98 -3.38 9.21
C CYS A 858 -34.68 -3.76 7.89
N PRO A 859 -36.00 -3.59 7.77
CA PRO A 859 -36.72 -3.73 6.51
C PRO A 859 -36.52 -2.50 5.61
N LEU A 860 -36.05 -2.72 4.37
CA LEU A 860 -35.90 -1.66 3.37
C LEU A 860 -37.01 -1.72 2.32
N THR A 861 -37.91 -0.74 2.34
CA THR A 861 -38.95 -0.54 1.31
C THR A 861 -38.41 0.27 0.13
N ALA A 862 -38.79 -0.11 -1.09
CA ALA A 862 -38.16 0.38 -2.33
C ALA A 862 -38.58 1.81 -2.78
N GLY A 863 -39.16 2.63 -1.90
CA GLY A 863 -39.63 3.97 -2.28
C GLY A 863 -39.85 4.92 -1.11
N HIS A 864 -39.03 5.97 -1.03
CA HIS A 864 -39.27 7.21 -0.30
C HIS A 864 -38.68 8.38 -1.13
N PRO A 865 -39.45 9.45 -1.45
CA PRO A 865 -38.95 10.57 -2.25
C PRO A 865 -38.06 11.49 -1.41
N ARG A 866 -36.88 11.84 -1.93
CA ARG A 866 -36.02 12.89 -1.35
C ARG A 866 -36.52 14.29 -1.75
N ARG A 867 -36.23 15.29 -0.92
CA ARG A 867 -36.44 16.71 -1.24
C ARG A 867 -35.22 17.23 -2.00
N ASP A 868 -35.35 17.44 -3.32
CA ASP A 868 -34.22 17.64 -4.25
C ASP A 868 -33.19 18.71 -3.83
N LEU A 869 -33.60 19.78 -3.14
CA LEU A 869 -32.75 20.94 -2.82
C LEU A 869 -32.73 21.32 -1.32
N VAL A 870 -33.37 20.53 -0.44
CA VAL A 870 -33.40 20.77 1.02
C VAL A 870 -33.11 19.48 1.77
N GLN A 871 -32.04 19.47 2.57
CA GLN A 871 -31.71 18.38 3.47
C GLN A 871 -32.14 18.75 4.89
N GLY A 872 -32.98 17.92 5.51
CA GLY A 872 -33.51 18.12 6.87
C GLY A 872 -35.02 17.84 6.98
N PRO A 873 -35.63 17.99 8.17
CA PRO A 873 -35.04 18.59 9.38
C PRO A 873 -33.95 17.72 10.01
N PHE A 874 -32.94 18.38 10.58
CA PHE A 874 -31.93 17.79 11.44
C PHE A 874 -31.94 18.50 12.80
N LEU A 875 -31.50 17.82 13.85
CA LEU A 875 -31.31 18.41 15.18
C LEU A 875 -29.81 18.56 15.48
N THR A 876 -29.43 19.65 16.12
CA THR A 876 -28.14 19.81 16.79
C THR A 876 -28.33 20.41 18.18
N GLN A 877 -27.43 20.11 19.12
CA GLN A 877 -27.36 20.81 20.41
C GLN A 877 -26.52 22.09 20.32
N ASP A 878 -25.76 22.27 19.24
CA ASP A 878 -24.96 23.46 18.98
C ASP A 878 -24.81 23.70 17.45
N LEU A 879 -25.14 24.92 16.99
CA LEU A 879 -24.95 25.31 15.59
C LEU A 879 -23.46 25.44 15.21
N ARG A 880 -22.56 25.60 16.20
CA ARG A 880 -21.10 25.69 15.99
C ARG A 880 -20.50 24.40 15.43
N GLU A 881 -21.14 23.25 15.64
CA GLU A 881 -20.72 21.95 15.10
C GLU A 881 -20.88 21.86 13.57
N LEU A 882 -21.71 22.70 12.95
CA LEU A 882 -22.07 22.60 11.54
C LEU A 882 -21.00 23.14 10.58
N GLY A 883 -19.97 23.84 11.09
CA GLY A 883 -18.99 24.54 10.27
C GLY A 883 -19.56 25.77 9.55
N VAL A 884 -18.69 26.55 8.90
CA VAL A 884 -19.12 27.76 8.18
C VAL A 884 -19.65 27.34 6.80
N PRO A 885 -20.92 27.63 6.46
CA PRO A 885 -21.48 27.23 5.17
C PRO A 885 -20.81 28.00 4.03
N THR A 886 -20.47 27.29 2.95
CA THR A 886 -19.79 27.86 1.77
C THR A 886 -20.60 29.00 1.14
N PRO A 887 -20.14 30.27 1.23
CA PRO A 887 -20.92 31.42 0.80
C PRO A 887 -21.33 31.33 -0.68
N GLY A 888 -22.62 31.60 -0.95
CA GLY A 888 -23.18 31.54 -2.31
C GLY A 888 -23.34 30.15 -2.93
N ARG A 889 -23.05 29.06 -2.19
CA ARG A 889 -23.31 27.67 -2.64
C ARG A 889 -24.30 26.93 -1.74
N ALA A 890 -24.25 27.13 -0.43
CA ALA A 890 -25.18 26.53 0.50
C ALA A 890 -25.62 27.53 1.58
N ALA A 891 -26.86 27.42 2.04
CA ALA A 891 -27.36 28.12 3.22
C ALA A 891 -27.77 27.12 4.31
N VAL A 892 -27.53 27.48 5.57
CA VAL A 892 -28.13 26.79 6.72
C VAL A 892 -29.29 27.63 7.21
N VAL A 893 -30.49 27.04 7.21
CA VAL A 893 -31.70 27.64 7.78
C VAL A 893 -31.99 26.92 9.09
N HIS A 894 -32.11 27.63 10.20
CA HIS A 894 -32.30 27.06 11.53
C HIS A 894 -33.51 27.66 12.24
N THR A 895 -34.04 26.95 13.23
CA THR A 895 -35.15 27.39 14.08
C THR A 895 -35.07 26.74 15.46
N ARG A 896 -35.66 27.42 16.44
CA ARG A 896 -36.01 26.85 17.76
C ARG A 896 -37.40 26.22 17.69
N ALA A 897 -37.79 25.47 18.72
CA ALA A 897 -39.12 24.85 18.82
C ALA A 897 -40.25 25.85 18.52
N ASP A 898 -40.17 27.05 19.11
CA ASP A 898 -41.14 28.15 18.95
C ASP A 898 -40.54 29.36 18.19
N GLY A 899 -39.46 29.14 17.43
CA GLY A 899 -38.71 30.21 16.75
C GLY A 899 -39.19 30.49 15.31
N PRO A 900 -38.89 31.68 14.77
CA PRO A 900 -38.92 31.88 13.32
C PRO A 900 -37.72 31.20 12.66
N LEU A 901 -37.94 30.56 11.51
CA LEU A 901 -36.85 30.09 10.64
C LEU A 901 -35.97 31.27 10.19
N THR A 902 -34.67 31.21 10.49
CA THR A 902 -33.64 32.21 10.16
C THR A 902 -32.47 31.60 9.39
N VAL A 903 -31.82 32.38 8.52
CA VAL A 903 -30.55 31.98 7.87
C VAL A 903 -29.38 32.22 8.82
N LEU A 904 -28.44 31.29 8.85
CA LEU A 904 -27.15 31.44 9.54
C LEU A 904 -26.28 32.49 8.80
N ASP A 905 -25.94 33.60 9.45
CA ASP A 905 -25.14 34.68 8.86
C ASP A 905 -23.72 34.20 8.50
N PRO A 906 -23.30 34.15 7.22
CA PRO A 906 -21.97 33.66 6.85
C PRO A 906 -20.82 34.56 7.31
N ILE A 907 -21.08 35.81 7.71
CA ILE A 907 -20.06 36.77 8.20
C ILE A 907 -19.88 36.65 9.72
N ARG A 908 -20.94 36.33 10.48
CA ARG A 908 -20.90 36.10 11.94
C ARG A 908 -21.75 34.89 12.39
N PRO A 909 -21.47 33.66 11.92
CA PRO A 909 -22.41 32.53 11.97
C PRO A 909 -22.87 32.08 13.36
N TYR A 910 -22.13 32.39 14.43
CA TYR A 910 -22.42 31.91 15.78
C TYR A 910 -22.50 33.03 16.84
N GLY A 911 -22.66 34.29 16.41
CA GLY A 911 -22.38 35.50 17.20
C GLY A 911 -22.84 35.47 18.67
N GLY A 912 -21.90 35.22 19.59
CA GLY A 912 -22.03 35.41 21.04
C GLY A 912 -23.04 34.53 21.80
N ARG A 913 -23.72 33.58 21.13
CA ARG A 913 -24.85 32.83 21.73
C ARG A 913 -24.40 31.55 22.44
N ALA A 914 -25.04 31.24 23.56
CA ALA A 914 -24.87 29.97 24.27
C ALA A 914 -25.51 28.80 23.51
N PRO A 915 -24.92 27.59 23.54
CA PRO A 915 -25.46 26.41 22.85
C PRO A 915 -26.80 25.98 23.44
N ARG A 916 -27.74 25.61 22.56
CA ARG A 916 -29.07 25.07 22.86
C ARG A 916 -29.54 24.23 21.66
N ALA A 917 -30.45 23.28 21.92
CA ALA A 917 -31.05 22.48 20.87
C ALA A 917 -31.79 23.34 19.83
N GLU A 918 -31.40 23.23 18.57
CA GLU A 918 -32.03 23.90 17.43
C GLU A 918 -32.19 22.93 16.24
N THR A 919 -33.29 23.08 15.52
CA THR A 919 -33.60 22.33 14.30
C THR A 919 -33.03 23.07 13.10
N TYR A 920 -32.31 22.40 12.21
CA TYR A 920 -31.72 23.02 11.03
C TYR A 920 -31.98 22.24 9.73
N TYR A 921 -31.84 22.96 8.62
CA TYR A 921 -31.97 22.51 7.25
C TYR A 921 -30.78 23.04 6.45
N THR A 922 -30.22 22.21 5.57
CA THR A 922 -29.22 22.65 4.58
C THR A 922 -29.89 22.82 3.23
N VAL A 923 -29.70 23.99 2.62
CA VAL A 923 -30.34 24.39 1.35
C VAL A 923 -29.28 24.61 0.29
N ASP A 924 -29.45 24.01 -0.88
CA ASP A 924 -28.56 24.20 -2.03
C ASP A 924 -28.93 25.48 -2.78
N LEU A 925 -27.95 26.36 -3.02
CA LEU A 925 -28.11 27.64 -3.71
C LEU A 925 -27.62 27.59 -5.17
N THR A 926 -27.08 26.45 -5.62
CA THR A 926 -26.49 26.31 -6.95
C THR A 926 -27.54 26.33 -8.05
N VAL A 927 -27.12 26.79 -9.24
CA VAL A 927 -28.00 26.91 -10.41
C VAL A 927 -28.26 25.52 -11.00
N GLN A 928 -29.54 25.17 -11.06
CA GLN A 928 -30.08 23.93 -11.62
C GLN A 928 -30.65 24.20 -13.01
N GLN A 929 -30.62 23.20 -13.90
CA GLN A 929 -31.14 23.31 -15.27
C GLN A 929 -31.83 22.02 -15.71
N ALA A 930 -32.96 22.14 -16.41
CA ALA A 930 -33.62 21.01 -17.08
C ALA A 930 -34.26 21.43 -18.40
N ARG A 931 -34.27 20.51 -19.36
CA ARG A 931 -34.86 20.71 -20.69
C ARG A 931 -36.03 19.76 -20.87
N HIS A 932 -37.18 20.27 -21.31
CA HIS A 932 -38.42 19.54 -21.47
C HIS A 932 -39.01 19.75 -22.86
N ARG A 933 -39.55 18.69 -23.46
CA ARG A 933 -40.44 18.80 -24.62
C ARG A 933 -41.87 19.01 -24.11
N LEU A 934 -42.60 19.94 -24.74
CA LEU A 934 -44.00 20.25 -24.46
C LEU A 934 -44.79 20.20 -25.78
N SER A 935 -46.04 19.76 -25.73
CA SER A 935 -47.02 20.09 -26.77
C SER A 935 -47.91 21.21 -26.25
N LEU A 936 -48.21 22.19 -27.11
CA LEU A 936 -48.96 23.40 -26.75
C LEU A 936 -50.04 23.68 -27.82
N PRO A 937 -51.29 23.99 -27.44
CA PRO A 937 -52.36 24.25 -28.40
C PRO A 937 -52.09 25.52 -29.22
N SER A 938 -52.56 25.57 -30.46
CA SER A 938 -52.64 26.80 -31.27
C SER A 938 -54.10 27.27 -31.41
N SER A 939 -54.34 28.41 -32.05
CA SER A 939 -55.70 28.92 -32.35
C SER A 939 -56.43 28.13 -33.47
N GLY A 940 -56.20 26.83 -33.58
CA GLY A 940 -56.73 25.93 -34.61
C GLY A 940 -56.38 24.47 -34.32
N LYS A 941 -56.81 23.53 -35.17
CA LYS A 941 -56.69 22.07 -34.96
C LYS A 941 -55.26 21.48 -34.96
N ALA A 942 -54.21 22.30 -34.85
CA ALA A 942 -52.81 21.87 -34.81
C ALA A 942 -52.14 22.33 -33.52
N GLU A 943 -51.23 21.52 -32.98
CA GLU A 943 -50.43 21.86 -31.81
C GLU A 943 -49.02 22.34 -32.23
N PHE A 944 -48.42 23.19 -31.40
CA PHE A 944 -47.00 23.53 -31.47
C PHE A 944 -46.20 22.50 -30.68
N THR A 945 -45.25 21.83 -31.34
CA THR A 945 -44.13 21.19 -30.64
C THR A 945 -43.19 22.25 -30.10
N ALA A 946 -42.89 22.18 -28.79
CA ALA A 946 -42.09 23.15 -28.09
C ALA A 946 -40.93 22.50 -27.33
N SER A 947 -39.76 23.13 -27.37
CA SER A 947 -38.61 22.78 -26.52
C SER A 947 -38.44 23.89 -25.48
N ALA A 948 -38.53 23.54 -24.20
CA ALA A 948 -38.45 24.45 -23.07
C ALA A 948 -37.21 24.16 -22.23
N GLU A 949 -36.37 25.18 -22.02
CA GLU A 949 -35.18 25.15 -21.18
C GLU A 949 -35.47 25.97 -19.92
N LEU A 950 -35.51 25.30 -18.78
CA LEU A 950 -35.75 25.87 -17.46
C LEU A 950 -34.44 25.91 -16.67
N THR A 951 -34.16 27.03 -16.02
CA THR A 951 -32.99 27.22 -15.14
C THR A 951 -33.47 27.88 -13.85
N TRP A 952 -33.07 27.36 -12.69
CA TRP A 952 -33.52 27.87 -11.39
C TRP A 952 -32.45 27.82 -10.30
N ARG A 953 -32.55 28.72 -9.31
CA ARG A 953 -31.74 28.71 -8.09
C ARG A 953 -32.60 29.11 -6.89
N VAL A 954 -32.19 28.73 -5.67
CA VAL A 954 -32.78 29.28 -4.45
C VAL A 954 -32.19 30.68 -4.20
N ASP A 955 -33.07 31.65 -4.01
CA ASP A 955 -32.76 33.07 -3.81
C ASP A 955 -33.10 33.52 -2.37
N ASP A 956 -34.23 33.04 -1.83
CA ASP A 956 -34.59 33.12 -0.40
C ASP A 956 -34.71 31.69 0.18
N PRO A 957 -33.70 31.23 0.94
CA PRO A 957 -33.71 29.92 1.59
C PRO A 957 -34.81 29.74 2.64
N VAL A 958 -35.26 30.80 3.30
CA VAL A 958 -36.30 30.74 4.34
C VAL A 958 -37.67 30.58 3.70
N ALA A 959 -37.99 31.36 2.66
CA ALA A 959 -39.22 31.17 1.88
C ALA A 959 -39.25 29.78 1.21
N PHE A 960 -38.11 29.32 0.68
CA PHE A 960 -38.01 28.01 0.03
C PHE A 960 -38.21 26.85 1.02
N VAL A 961 -37.56 26.87 2.19
CA VAL A 961 -37.77 25.86 3.25
C VAL A 961 -39.22 25.88 3.78
N ARG A 962 -39.82 27.07 3.95
CA ARG A 962 -41.23 27.21 4.35
C ARG A 962 -42.22 26.71 3.29
N SER A 963 -41.85 26.73 2.00
CA SER A 963 -42.72 26.25 0.92
C SER A 963 -42.96 24.73 0.96
N GLY A 964 -42.03 23.96 1.54
CA GLY A 964 -42.08 22.50 1.56
C GLY A 964 -42.01 21.81 0.18
N ALA A 965 -41.78 22.56 -0.91
CA ALA A 965 -41.94 22.08 -2.28
C ALA A 965 -40.94 20.97 -2.66
N THR A 966 -41.42 20.01 -3.47
CA THR A 966 -40.65 18.86 -3.97
C THR A 966 -40.88 18.65 -5.46
N GLY A 967 -39.96 17.98 -6.16
CA GLY A 967 -40.08 17.74 -7.60
C GLY A 967 -40.09 19.03 -8.42
N ILE A 968 -39.24 20.00 -8.05
CA ILE A 968 -39.25 21.39 -8.56
C ILE A 968 -39.31 21.45 -10.09
N SER A 969 -38.50 20.65 -10.79
CA SER A 969 -38.50 20.55 -12.25
C SER A 969 -39.89 20.24 -12.84
N ALA A 970 -40.65 19.33 -12.21
CA ALA A 970 -42.00 18.98 -12.66
C ALA A 970 -43.02 20.10 -12.43
N LEU A 971 -42.94 20.79 -11.27
CA LEU A 971 -43.80 21.94 -10.94
C LEU A 971 -43.56 23.13 -11.88
N LEU A 972 -42.29 23.44 -12.17
CA LEU A 972 -41.92 24.50 -13.11
C LEU A 972 -42.36 24.14 -14.55
N ARG A 973 -42.15 22.89 -14.98
CA ARG A 973 -42.64 22.37 -16.27
C ARG A 973 -44.17 22.49 -16.40
N GLU A 974 -44.92 22.15 -15.36
CA GLU A 974 -46.39 22.25 -15.32
C GLU A 974 -46.85 23.71 -15.41
N ARG A 975 -46.29 24.61 -14.59
CA ARG A 975 -46.59 26.05 -14.63
C ARG A 975 -46.31 26.64 -16.01
N LEU A 976 -45.15 26.30 -16.59
CA LEU A 976 -44.75 26.77 -17.92
C LEU A 976 -45.69 26.25 -19.00
N ARG A 977 -46.06 24.96 -18.97
CA ARG A 977 -47.06 24.36 -19.88
C ARG A 977 -48.40 25.10 -19.80
N ALA A 978 -48.93 25.31 -18.59
CA ALA A 978 -50.23 25.94 -18.37
C ALA A 978 -50.25 27.47 -18.60
N ALA A 979 -49.08 28.13 -18.57
CA ALA A 979 -48.94 29.52 -18.96
C ALA A 979 -48.78 29.65 -20.49
N ALA A 980 -47.84 28.91 -21.07
CA ALA A 980 -47.56 28.93 -22.51
C ALA A 980 -48.79 28.52 -23.34
N ALA A 981 -49.54 27.49 -22.92
CA ALA A 981 -50.75 27.04 -23.63
C ALA A 981 -51.83 28.14 -23.76
N ARG A 982 -51.98 29.00 -22.73
CA ARG A 982 -52.92 30.13 -22.77
C ARG A 982 -52.47 31.27 -23.70
N ILE A 983 -51.18 31.32 -24.01
CA ILE A 983 -50.58 32.29 -24.92
C ILE A 983 -50.62 31.72 -26.35
N THR A 984 -50.06 30.53 -26.59
CA THR A 984 -50.03 29.87 -27.91
C THR A 984 -51.43 29.62 -28.48
N GLY A 985 -52.43 29.34 -27.64
CA GLY A 985 -53.82 29.17 -28.07
C GLY A 985 -54.45 30.42 -28.71
N ARG A 986 -53.81 31.60 -28.59
CA ARG A 986 -54.22 32.86 -29.25
C ARG A 986 -53.52 33.09 -30.60
N HIS A 987 -52.62 32.20 -31.01
CA HIS A 987 -51.80 32.33 -32.22
C HIS A 987 -51.98 31.11 -33.14
N PRO A 988 -52.08 31.30 -34.46
CA PRO A 988 -52.19 30.17 -35.39
C PRO A 988 -50.85 29.46 -35.55
N ALA A 989 -50.88 28.13 -35.70
CA ALA A 989 -49.69 27.29 -35.91
C ALA A 989 -48.75 27.76 -37.05
N ARG A 990 -49.28 28.53 -38.02
CA ARG A 990 -48.53 29.13 -39.15
C ARG A 990 -47.66 30.35 -38.77
N ARG A 991 -47.66 30.82 -37.52
CA ARG A 991 -46.82 31.96 -37.05
C ARG A 991 -46.05 31.65 -35.74
N PRO A 992 -45.16 30.64 -35.73
CA PRO A 992 -44.45 30.23 -34.51
C PRO A 992 -43.62 31.36 -33.88
N GLY A 993 -42.83 32.10 -34.66
CA GLY A 993 -41.98 33.21 -34.15
C GLY A 993 -42.73 34.45 -33.63
N ALA A 994 -44.06 34.46 -33.66
CA ALA A 994 -44.89 35.44 -32.93
C ALA A 994 -45.34 34.87 -31.58
N ALA A 995 -45.81 33.62 -31.57
CA ALA A 995 -46.18 32.89 -30.36
C ALA A 995 -44.98 32.65 -29.43
N GLU A 996 -43.79 32.40 -29.99
CA GLU A 996 -42.56 32.13 -29.24
C GLU A 996 -42.12 33.35 -28.40
N ARG A 997 -42.12 34.54 -29.00
CA ARG A 997 -41.83 35.80 -28.29
C ARG A 997 -42.86 36.07 -27.19
N ALA A 998 -44.16 35.96 -27.51
CA ALA A 998 -45.22 36.12 -26.53
C ALA A 998 -45.12 35.13 -25.36
N VAL A 999 -44.70 33.88 -25.61
CA VAL A 999 -44.45 32.88 -24.56
C VAL A 999 -43.22 33.23 -23.72
N ASN A 1000 -42.14 33.74 -24.30
CA ASN A 1000 -40.91 34.13 -23.59
C ASN A 1000 -41.01 35.46 -22.82
N GLU A 1001 -41.94 36.34 -23.18
CA GLU A 1001 -42.19 37.63 -22.50
C GLU A 1001 -43.25 37.53 -21.37
N GLY A 1002 -44.06 36.45 -21.39
CA GLY A 1002 -45.34 36.35 -20.68
C GLY A 1002 -45.41 35.50 -19.40
N VAL A 1003 -44.38 34.72 -19.03
CA VAL A 1003 -44.40 33.89 -17.80
C VAL A 1003 -43.50 34.48 -16.73
N ARG A 1004 -44.08 35.26 -15.81
CA ARG A 1004 -43.35 36.03 -14.79
C ARG A 1004 -43.54 35.53 -13.36
N GLU A 1005 -44.45 34.59 -13.13
CA GLU A 1005 -44.88 34.12 -11.81
C GLU A 1005 -44.69 32.61 -11.67
N TRP A 1006 -43.88 32.20 -10.69
CA TRP A 1006 -43.54 30.80 -10.44
C TRP A 1006 -44.16 30.27 -9.15
N PRO A 1007 -44.52 28.97 -9.06
CA PRO A 1007 -45.36 28.44 -7.98
C PRO A 1007 -44.59 28.13 -6.68
N VAL A 1008 -43.29 28.44 -6.60
CA VAL A 1008 -42.42 28.09 -5.47
C VAL A 1008 -41.79 29.36 -4.90
N PRO A 1009 -42.17 29.79 -3.68
CA PRO A 1009 -41.56 30.92 -2.99
C PRO A 1009 -40.05 30.76 -2.81
N GLY A 1010 -39.32 31.88 -2.89
CA GLY A 1010 -37.87 31.93 -2.72
C GLY A 1010 -37.04 31.33 -3.85
N LEU A 1011 -37.65 31.00 -4.99
CA LEU A 1011 -36.97 30.42 -6.15
C LEU A 1011 -36.87 31.44 -7.30
N ALA A 1012 -35.65 31.79 -7.70
CA ALA A 1012 -35.40 32.56 -8.92
C ALA A 1012 -35.36 31.61 -10.12
N VAL A 1013 -36.21 31.85 -11.12
CA VAL A 1013 -36.38 30.97 -12.29
C VAL A 1013 -36.29 31.78 -13.58
N THR A 1014 -35.41 31.38 -14.47
CA THR A 1014 -35.33 31.83 -15.87
C THR A 1014 -35.70 30.69 -16.80
N TYR A 1015 -36.25 31.03 -17.97
CA TYR A 1015 -36.71 30.04 -18.93
C TYR A 1015 -36.55 30.56 -20.36
N THR A 1016 -36.44 29.65 -21.32
CA THR A 1016 -36.70 29.93 -22.73
C THR A 1016 -37.53 28.81 -23.34
N VAL A 1017 -38.42 29.16 -24.27
CA VAL A 1017 -39.20 28.24 -25.08
C VAL A 1017 -38.91 28.52 -26.55
N ARG A 1018 -38.73 27.46 -27.34
CA ARG A 1018 -38.65 27.51 -28.81
C ARG A 1018 -39.78 26.69 -29.44
N LEU A 1019 -40.44 27.23 -30.45
CA LEU A 1019 -41.62 26.64 -31.11
C LEU A 1019 -41.31 26.28 -32.57
N GLY A 1020 -41.37 25.00 -32.92
CA GLY A 1020 -41.17 24.56 -34.31
C GLY A 1020 -40.84 23.08 -34.47
N ALA A 1021 -40.71 22.65 -35.73
CA ALA A 1021 -40.21 21.34 -36.07
C ALA A 1021 -38.72 21.24 -35.68
N TRP A 1022 -38.44 20.54 -34.59
CA TRP A 1022 -37.14 20.61 -33.91
C TRP A 1022 -36.14 19.63 -34.53
N SER A 1023 -35.33 20.11 -35.48
CA SER A 1023 -34.00 19.52 -35.72
C SER A 1023 -33.05 20.02 -34.63
N GLU A 1024 -32.12 19.19 -34.17
CA GLU A 1024 -31.16 19.61 -33.13
C GLU A 1024 -30.19 20.65 -33.68
N PRO A 1025 -30.01 21.81 -33.00
CA PRO A 1025 -28.91 22.71 -33.29
C PRO A 1025 -27.59 22.03 -32.91
N GLU A 1026 -26.67 21.89 -33.86
CA GLU A 1026 -25.36 21.31 -33.61
C GLU A 1026 -24.60 22.16 -32.57
N PRO A 1027 -24.11 21.57 -31.46
CA PRO A 1027 -23.45 22.33 -30.41
C PRO A 1027 -22.06 22.76 -30.85
N ALA A 1028 -21.74 24.04 -30.65
CA ALA A 1028 -20.39 24.58 -30.88
C ALA A 1028 -19.33 23.77 -30.09
N PRO A 1029 -18.10 23.60 -30.62
CA PRO A 1029 -17.14 22.60 -30.14
C PRO A 1029 -16.52 22.95 -28.77
N ALA A 1030 -17.24 22.59 -27.71
CA ALA A 1030 -16.72 22.50 -26.35
C ALA A 1030 -15.78 21.28 -26.19
N PRO A 1031 -14.85 21.29 -25.22
CA PRO A 1031 -13.96 20.15 -24.96
C PRO A 1031 -14.74 18.84 -24.73
N ARG A 1032 -14.20 17.73 -25.24
CA ARG A 1032 -14.92 16.45 -25.48
C ARG A 1032 -15.56 15.86 -24.21
N SER A 1033 -16.81 16.22 -23.96
CA SER A 1033 -17.65 15.72 -22.87
C SER A 1033 -18.13 14.28 -23.11
N PRO A 1034 -18.27 13.44 -22.06
CA PRO A 1034 -18.77 12.06 -22.20
C PRO A 1034 -20.18 11.93 -22.80
N VAL A 1035 -20.96 13.03 -22.87
CA VAL A 1035 -22.29 13.06 -23.50
C VAL A 1035 -22.22 12.74 -25.00
N THR A 1036 -21.22 13.26 -25.74
CA THR A 1036 -21.12 13.03 -27.19
C THR A 1036 -20.74 11.57 -27.51
N ALA A 1037 -19.93 10.93 -26.67
CA ALA A 1037 -19.63 9.50 -26.78
C ALA A 1037 -20.88 8.62 -26.59
N ARG A 1038 -21.76 8.97 -25.63
CA ARG A 1038 -23.08 8.31 -25.46
C ARG A 1038 -23.95 8.47 -26.73
N HIS A 1039 -24.01 9.68 -27.29
CA HIS A 1039 -24.84 9.94 -28.48
C HIS A 1039 -24.32 9.19 -29.72
N ARG A 1040 -23.00 9.16 -29.96
CA ARG A 1040 -22.39 8.37 -31.05
C ARG A 1040 -22.67 6.88 -30.91
N ALA A 1041 -22.53 6.32 -29.70
CA ALA A 1041 -22.82 4.91 -29.43
C ALA A 1041 -24.30 4.55 -29.67
N VAL A 1042 -25.22 5.42 -29.23
CA VAL A 1042 -26.67 5.24 -29.49
C VAL A 1042 -26.97 5.31 -30.99
N ALA A 1043 -26.48 6.34 -31.69
CA ALA A 1043 -26.72 6.52 -33.12
C ALA A 1043 -26.25 5.31 -33.96
N ALA A 1044 -25.02 4.85 -33.70
CA ALA A 1044 -24.45 3.68 -34.37
C ALA A 1044 -25.27 2.40 -34.12
N LEU A 1045 -25.80 2.19 -32.91
CA LEU A 1045 -26.65 1.05 -32.61
C LEU A 1045 -28.05 1.17 -33.24
N THR A 1046 -28.65 2.36 -33.25
CA THR A 1046 -29.97 2.56 -33.87
C THR A 1046 -29.96 2.38 -35.38
N GLY A 1047 -28.88 2.80 -36.06
CA GLY A 1047 -28.71 2.63 -37.51
C GLY A 1047 -28.34 1.22 -37.97
N ALA A 1048 -27.93 0.34 -37.05
CA ALA A 1048 -27.51 -1.02 -37.37
C ALA A 1048 -28.71 -1.97 -37.52
N ALA A 1049 -28.73 -2.75 -38.62
CA ALA A 1049 -29.67 -3.83 -38.86
C ALA A 1049 -29.24 -5.17 -38.22
N HIS A 1050 -27.95 -5.28 -37.88
CA HIS A 1050 -27.37 -6.44 -37.20
C HIS A 1050 -26.26 -6.01 -36.24
N VAL A 1051 -26.04 -6.79 -35.17
CA VAL A 1051 -25.11 -6.45 -34.10
C VAL A 1051 -24.17 -7.63 -33.85
N LEU A 1052 -22.87 -7.39 -33.97
CA LEU A 1052 -21.85 -8.30 -33.49
C LEU A 1052 -21.51 -7.91 -32.04
N ILE A 1053 -21.40 -8.88 -31.15
CA ILE A 1053 -21.07 -8.63 -29.74
C ILE A 1053 -19.89 -9.50 -29.31
N GLY A 1054 -18.86 -8.86 -28.76
CA GLY A 1054 -17.72 -9.52 -28.12
C GLY A 1054 -18.16 -10.36 -26.92
N PHE A 1055 -17.67 -11.60 -26.81
CA PHE A 1055 -18.00 -12.46 -25.68
C PHE A 1055 -17.42 -11.93 -24.36
N ASP A 1056 -16.11 -11.70 -24.30
CA ASP A 1056 -15.42 -11.22 -23.10
C ASP A 1056 -15.38 -9.69 -23.05
N GLY A 1057 -15.79 -9.14 -21.91
CA GLY A 1057 -16.18 -7.73 -21.74
C GLY A 1057 -17.68 -7.52 -21.92
N PRO A 1058 -18.24 -7.45 -23.15
CA PRO A 1058 -19.64 -7.07 -23.37
C PRO A 1058 -20.71 -8.08 -22.94
N LEU A 1059 -20.48 -9.40 -23.07
CA LEU A 1059 -21.45 -10.42 -22.64
C LEU A 1059 -21.15 -10.99 -21.25
N THR A 1060 -19.89 -11.35 -21.00
CA THR A 1060 -19.37 -11.91 -19.74
C THR A 1060 -18.01 -11.30 -19.40
N ARG A 1061 -17.48 -11.57 -18.19
CA ARG A 1061 -16.08 -11.32 -17.83
C ARG A 1061 -15.40 -12.65 -17.53
N LEU A 1062 -14.81 -13.28 -18.56
CA LEU A 1062 -14.28 -14.64 -18.49
C LEU A 1062 -13.07 -14.76 -17.56
N PHE A 1063 -12.09 -13.87 -17.71
CA PHE A 1063 -10.93 -13.79 -16.84
C PHE A 1063 -10.91 -12.50 -16.01
N ALA A 1064 -11.28 -12.60 -14.74
CA ALA A 1064 -10.92 -11.57 -13.76
C ALA A 1064 -9.39 -11.47 -13.63
N ALA A 1065 -8.84 -10.28 -13.35
CA ALA A 1065 -7.39 -10.01 -13.44
C ALA A 1065 -6.47 -11.01 -12.71
N HIS A 1066 -6.90 -11.58 -11.58
CA HIS A 1066 -6.15 -12.63 -10.88
C HIS A 1066 -6.20 -13.99 -11.61
N ARG A 1067 -7.36 -14.38 -12.18
CA ARG A 1067 -7.51 -15.57 -13.03
C ARG A 1067 -6.72 -15.40 -14.34
N ALA A 1068 -6.74 -14.21 -14.94
CA ALA A 1068 -5.95 -13.89 -16.14
C ALA A 1068 -4.44 -14.12 -15.90
N ARG A 1069 -3.89 -13.57 -14.81
CA ARG A 1069 -2.49 -13.79 -14.43
C ARG A 1069 -2.17 -15.27 -14.17
N THR A 1070 -3.07 -16.00 -13.51
CA THR A 1070 -2.89 -17.44 -13.26
C THR A 1070 -2.88 -18.23 -14.57
N ALA A 1071 -3.81 -17.96 -15.49
CA ALA A 1071 -3.86 -18.59 -16.81
C ALA A 1071 -2.60 -18.29 -17.65
N VAL A 1072 -2.08 -17.05 -17.62
CA VAL A 1072 -0.81 -16.70 -18.26
C VAL A 1072 0.35 -17.50 -17.67
N LEU A 1073 0.43 -17.67 -16.35
CA LEU A 1073 1.48 -18.47 -15.72
C LEU A 1073 1.38 -19.94 -16.11
N THR A 1074 0.18 -20.54 -16.10
CA THR A 1074 -0.02 -21.95 -16.52
C THR A 1074 0.20 -22.20 -18.01
N LEU A 1075 0.06 -21.18 -18.86
CA LEU A 1075 0.51 -21.27 -20.26
C LEU A 1075 2.03 -21.13 -20.39
N LEU A 1076 2.67 -20.26 -19.60
CA LEU A 1076 4.14 -20.14 -19.55
C LEU A 1076 4.81 -21.39 -18.96
N GLU A 1077 4.13 -22.12 -18.06
CA GLU A 1077 4.54 -23.46 -17.61
C GLU A 1077 4.63 -24.42 -18.79
N VAL A 1078 3.61 -24.51 -19.66
CA VAL A 1078 3.65 -25.32 -20.89
C VAL A 1078 4.78 -24.88 -21.83
N VAL A 1079 5.03 -23.57 -21.97
CA VAL A 1079 6.18 -23.07 -22.76
C VAL A 1079 7.52 -23.51 -22.16
N ALA A 1080 7.65 -23.54 -20.82
CA ALA A 1080 8.87 -23.96 -20.15
C ALA A 1080 9.10 -25.48 -20.20
N GLU A 1081 8.03 -26.27 -20.06
CA GLU A 1081 8.06 -27.75 -20.10
C GLU A 1081 8.38 -28.30 -21.50
N ASN A 1082 7.92 -27.61 -22.56
CA ASN A 1082 8.09 -28.02 -23.95
C ASN A 1082 9.19 -27.24 -24.68
N ARG A 1083 9.99 -26.45 -23.96
CA ARG A 1083 11.19 -25.81 -24.51
C ARG A 1083 12.29 -26.86 -24.68
N ASP A 1084 12.94 -26.86 -25.84
CA ASP A 1084 14.10 -27.71 -26.07
C ASP A 1084 15.15 -27.53 -24.95
N PRO A 1085 15.57 -28.62 -24.26
CA PRO A 1085 16.51 -28.54 -23.14
C PRO A 1085 17.86 -27.93 -23.52
N GLU A 1086 18.38 -28.18 -24.73
CA GLU A 1086 19.67 -27.63 -25.13
C GLU A 1086 19.56 -26.12 -25.39
N SER A 1087 18.51 -25.67 -26.09
CA SER A 1087 18.17 -24.25 -26.24
C SER A 1087 17.92 -23.53 -24.92
N ALA A 1088 17.33 -24.22 -23.93
CA ALA A 1088 17.14 -23.69 -22.58
C ALA A 1088 18.47 -23.56 -21.81
N LEU A 1089 19.40 -24.50 -21.97
CA LEU A 1089 20.73 -24.50 -21.36
C LEU A 1089 21.71 -23.53 -22.05
N ALA A 1090 21.59 -23.36 -23.36
CA ALA A 1090 22.32 -22.39 -24.17
C ALA A 1090 21.83 -20.93 -24.00
N GLY A 1091 20.71 -20.73 -23.30
CA GLY A 1091 20.14 -19.40 -23.06
C GLY A 1091 19.43 -18.77 -24.27
N LEU A 1092 19.27 -19.49 -25.38
CA LEU A 1092 18.59 -19.02 -26.59
C LEU A 1092 17.17 -18.53 -26.25
N PRO A 1093 16.78 -17.32 -26.67
CA PRO A 1093 15.48 -16.76 -26.32
C PRO A 1093 14.35 -17.58 -26.96
N LEU A 1094 13.16 -17.52 -26.37
CA LEU A 1094 11.95 -17.98 -27.04
C LEU A 1094 11.74 -17.14 -28.31
N SER A 1095 11.47 -17.79 -29.44
CA SER A 1095 11.39 -17.13 -30.76
C SER A 1095 10.05 -16.41 -30.97
N VAL A 1096 9.76 -15.47 -30.07
CA VAL A 1096 8.55 -14.64 -30.10
C VAL A 1096 8.77 -13.44 -31.03
N SER A 1097 7.76 -13.10 -31.83
CA SER A 1097 7.89 -12.09 -32.89
C SER A 1097 8.42 -10.72 -32.38
N PRO A 1098 9.24 -9.97 -33.16
CA PRO A 1098 10.02 -8.82 -32.67
C PRO A 1098 9.24 -7.68 -31.99
N TRP A 1099 7.92 -7.61 -32.16
CA TRP A 1099 7.05 -6.64 -31.47
C TRP A 1099 6.97 -6.80 -29.94
N SER A 1100 7.56 -7.85 -29.35
CA SER A 1100 7.38 -8.18 -27.92
C SER A 1100 8.61 -7.97 -27.02
N ALA A 1101 9.73 -7.45 -27.53
CA ALA A 1101 11.03 -7.53 -26.85
C ALA A 1101 11.23 -6.65 -25.59
N ALA A 1102 10.30 -5.75 -25.26
CA ALA A 1102 10.45 -4.79 -24.15
C ALA A 1102 9.54 -5.08 -22.94
N ARG A 1103 10.16 -5.34 -21.78
CA ARG A 1103 9.52 -5.36 -20.42
C ARG A 1103 8.31 -6.28 -20.24
N SER A 1104 8.53 -7.61 -20.20
CA SER A 1104 7.59 -8.70 -19.82
C SER A 1104 6.12 -8.30 -19.50
N PRO A 1105 5.22 -8.26 -20.52
CA PRO A 1105 3.84 -7.81 -20.32
C PRO A 1105 2.81 -8.69 -21.07
N PHE A 1106 2.43 -9.85 -20.51
CA PHE A 1106 1.22 -10.58 -20.95
C PHE A 1106 0.09 -10.36 -19.93
N PRO A 1107 -0.74 -9.31 -20.09
CA PRO A 1107 -1.82 -9.01 -19.14
C PRO A 1107 -3.02 -9.97 -19.31
N HIS A 1108 -3.16 -10.62 -20.46
CA HIS A 1108 -4.23 -11.57 -20.77
C HIS A 1108 -3.68 -12.82 -21.48
N PRO A 1109 -4.20 -14.04 -21.23
CA PRO A 1109 -3.73 -15.26 -21.89
C PRO A 1109 -3.88 -15.26 -23.42
N LEU A 1110 -4.85 -14.51 -23.97
CA LEU A 1110 -4.97 -14.33 -25.42
C LEU A 1110 -3.81 -13.53 -26.03
N ASP A 1111 -3.13 -12.66 -25.27
CA ASP A 1111 -1.98 -11.90 -25.79
C ASP A 1111 -0.76 -12.80 -25.92
N LEU A 1112 -0.57 -13.72 -24.97
CA LEU A 1112 0.41 -14.79 -25.06
C LEU A 1112 0.10 -15.73 -26.25
N LEU A 1113 -1.16 -16.15 -26.43
CA LEU A 1113 -1.53 -17.01 -27.55
C LEU A 1113 -1.35 -16.34 -28.92
N ARG A 1114 -1.58 -15.02 -29.03
CA ARG A 1114 -1.27 -14.22 -30.23
C ARG A 1114 0.24 -14.15 -30.49
N ALA A 1115 1.05 -13.99 -29.45
CA ALA A 1115 2.51 -13.90 -29.57
C ALA A 1115 3.13 -15.22 -30.06
N PHE A 1116 2.54 -16.37 -29.68
CA PHE A 1116 2.92 -17.71 -30.13
C PHE A 1116 2.10 -18.22 -31.34
N ALA A 1117 1.38 -17.33 -32.06
CA ALA A 1117 0.46 -17.73 -33.13
C ALA A 1117 1.11 -18.36 -34.38
N ARG A 1118 2.45 -18.28 -34.50
CA ARG A 1118 3.25 -18.93 -35.56
C ARG A 1118 4.31 -19.89 -35.02
N ASP A 1119 4.32 -20.11 -33.70
CA ASP A 1119 5.30 -20.95 -33.02
C ASP A 1119 4.81 -22.42 -32.97
N PRO A 1120 5.71 -23.43 -33.04
CA PRO A 1120 5.34 -24.85 -32.94
C PRO A 1120 4.54 -25.23 -31.67
N LEU A 1121 4.68 -24.47 -30.58
CA LEU A 1121 3.93 -24.66 -29.33
C LEU A 1121 2.52 -24.06 -29.38
N GLY A 1122 2.20 -23.24 -30.39
CA GLY A 1122 0.91 -22.58 -30.57
C GLY A 1122 -0.30 -23.51 -30.42
N PRO A 1123 -0.35 -24.70 -31.06
CA PRO A 1123 -1.42 -25.68 -30.87
C PRO A 1123 -1.57 -26.16 -29.43
N SER A 1124 -0.47 -26.48 -28.74
CA SER A 1124 -0.48 -26.92 -27.33
C SER A 1124 -0.99 -25.81 -26.40
N LEU A 1125 -0.60 -24.56 -26.65
CA LEU A 1125 -1.07 -23.39 -25.91
C LEU A 1125 -2.55 -23.08 -26.20
N ARG A 1126 -3.00 -23.25 -27.44
CA ARG A 1126 -4.42 -23.10 -27.86
C ARG A 1126 -5.32 -24.08 -27.13
N ASP A 1127 -4.88 -25.33 -27.02
CA ASP A 1127 -5.66 -26.44 -26.46
C ASP A 1127 -5.66 -26.35 -24.92
N ARG A 1128 -4.51 -26.06 -24.30
CA ARG A 1128 -4.45 -25.75 -22.86
C ARG A 1128 -5.28 -24.51 -22.49
N LEU A 1129 -5.32 -23.49 -23.34
CA LEU A 1129 -6.21 -22.34 -23.11
C LEU A 1129 -7.69 -22.70 -23.31
N GLU A 1130 -8.05 -23.63 -24.20
CA GLU A 1130 -9.44 -24.11 -24.28
C GLU A 1130 -9.90 -24.79 -22.98
N GLU A 1131 -9.04 -25.60 -22.33
CA GLU A 1131 -9.34 -26.19 -21.01
C GLU A 1131 -9.58 -25.11 -19.95
N LEU A 1132 -8.70 -24.10 -19.89
CA LEU A 1132 -8.79 -22.98 -18.94
C LEU A 1132 -10.02 -22.10 -19.21
N GLU A 1133 -10.39 -21.88 -20.47
CA GLU A 1133 -11.59 -21.15 -20.87
C GLU A 1133 -12.87 -21.92 -20.52
N LEU A 1134 -12.92 -23.24 -20.80
CA LEU A 1134 -14.06 -24.10 -20.45
C LEU A 1134 -14.28 -24.15 -18.94
N ALA A 1135 -13.21 -24.27 -18.15
CA ALA A 1135 -13.28 -24.21 -16.70
C ALA A 1135 -13.71 -22.82 -16.18
N ALA A 1136 -13.21 -21.74 -16.77
CA ALA A 1136 -13.55 -20.38 -16.36
C ALA A 1136 -15.02 -20.01 -16.66
N VAL A 1137 -15.58 -20.49 -17.78
CA VAL A 1137 -16.96 -20.21 -18.21
C VAL A 1137 -18.01 -20.62 -17.17
N LEU A 1138 -17.78 -21.68 -16.38
CA LEU A 1138 -18.74 -22.18 -15.40
C LEU A 1138 -19.09 -21.17 -14.29
N ASP A 1139 -18.11 -20.34 -13.90
CA ASP A 1139 -18.26 -19.29 -12.90
C ASP A 1139 -18.40 -17.88 -13.52
N ALA A 1140 -18.20 -17.72 -14.83
CA ALA A 1140 -17.97 -16.42 -15.47
C ALA A 1140 -19.23 -15.53 -15.40
N PRO A 1141 -19.18 -14.38 -14.70
CA PRO A 1141 -20.36 -13.55 -14.50
C PRO A 1141 -20.72 -12.75 -15.75
N MET A 1142 -21.99 -12.83 -16.14
CA MET A 1142 -22.52 -12.09 -17.28
C MET A 1142 -22.56 -10.58 -16.98
N THR A 1143 -22.11 -9.79 -17.94
CA THR A 1143 -22.02 -8.32 -17.83
C THR A 1143 -23.41 -7.70 -17.63
N HIS A 1144 -23.49 -6.69 -16.76
CA HIS A 1144 -24.77 -6.08 -16.38
C HIS A 1144 -25.55 -5.57 -17.60
N ARG A 1145 -26.83 -5.98 -17.67
CA ARG A 1145 -27.77 -5.80 -18.81
C ARG A 1145 -27.43 -6.53 -20.11
N SER A 1146 -26.36 -7.32 -20.23
CA SER A 1146 -26.00 -7.97 -21.49
C SER A 1146 -27.13 -8.85 -22.07
N LEU A 1147 -27.70 -9.75 -21.26
CA LEU A 1147 -28.84 -10.59 -21.66
C LEU A 1147 -30.04 -9.75 -22.11
N ALA A 1148 -30.36 -8.70 -21.36
CA ALA A 1148 -31.51 -7.83 -21.63
C ALA A 1148 -31.33 -7.02 -22.93
N LEU A 1149 -30.09 -6.60 -23.24
CA LEU A 1149 -29.75 -5.94 -24.50
C LEU A 1149 -29.87 -6.90 -25.69
N VAL A 1150 -29.36 -8.13 -25.57
CA VAL A 1150 -29.50 -9.16 -26.63
C VAL A 1150 -30.97 -9.48 -26.91
N ARG A 1151 -31.78 -9.68 -25.85
CA ARG A 1151 -33.23 -9.93 -26.01
C ARG A 1151 -33.94 -8.72 -26.66
N ALA A 1152 -33.66 -7.50 -26.20
CA ALA A 1152 -34.28 -6.28 -26.75
C ALA A 1152 -33.89 -6.03 -28.22
N LEU A 1153 -32.62 -6.24 -28.59
CA LEU A 1153 -32.15 -6.15 -29.97
C LEU A 1153 -32.91 -7.12 -30.88
N HIS A 1154 -33.04 -8.38 -30.46
CA HIS A 1154 -33.83 -9.38 -31.20
C HIS A 1154 -35.31 -9.00 -31.32
N THR A 1155 -35.95 -8.52 -30.24
CA THR A 1155 -37.34 -8.02 -30.29
C THR A 1155 -37.49 -6.82 -31.23
N SER A 1156 -36.47 -5.96 -31.36
CA SER A 1156 -36.42 -4.86 -32.33
C SER A 1156 -36.12 -5.31 -33.79
N GLY A 1157 -36.15 -6.61 -34.07
CA GLY A 1157 -35.90 -7.18 -35.40
C GLY A 1157 -34.42 -7.28 -35.81
N ARG A 1158 -33.48 -6.84 -34.96
CA ARG A 1158 -32.04 -6.85 -35.25
C ARG A 1158 -31.44 -8.23 -34.99
N ARG A 1159 -30.68 -8.75 -35.94
CA ARG A 1159 -29.97 -10.04 -35.79
C ARG A 1159 -28.69 -9.85 -34.98
N VAL A 1160 -28.47 -10.71 -33.97
CA VAL A 1160 -27.34 -10.58 -33.02
C VAL A 1160 -26.44 -11.80 -33.10
N SER A 1161 -25.14 -11.63 -33.34
CA SER A 1161 -24.16 -12.74 -33.35
C SER A 1161 -23.02 -12.48 -32.37
N VAL A 1162 -22.51 -13.55 -31.75
CA VAL A 1162 -21.39 -13.47 -30.81
C VAL A 1162 -20.07 -13.72 -31.54
N VAL A 1163 -19.07 -12.87 -31.30
CA VAL A 1163 -17.72 -12.98 -31.86
C VAL A 1163 -16.69 -13.04 -30.73
N SER A 1164 -15.64 -13.86 -30.88
CA SER A 1164 -14.55 -13.91 -29.91
C SER A 1164 -13.28 -14.60 -30.42
N ASP A 1165 -12.16 -14.30 -29.76
CA ASP A 1165 -10.91 -15.08 -29.80
C ASP A 1165 -10.86 -16.20 -28.74
N VAL A 1166 -11.90 -16.34 -27.91
CA VAL A 1166 -12.13 -17.47 -26.99
C VAL A 1166 -12.58 -18.71 -27.78
N SER A 1167 -12.30 -19.93 -27.28
CA SER A 1167 -12.77 -21.18 -27.91
C SER A 1167 -14.27 -21.15 -28.20
N SER A 1168 -14.64 -21.58 -29.42
CA SER A 1168 -16.03 -21.71 -29.84
C SER A 1168 -16.87 -22.57 -28.89
N ARG A 1169 -16.27 -23.60 -28.25
CA ARG A 1169 -16.96 -24.48 -27.28
C ARG A 1169 -17.24 -23.75 -25.98
N ALA A 1170 -16.27 -22.98 -25.46
CA ALA A 1170 -16.43 -22.17 -24.27
C ALA A 1170 -17.48 -21.06 -24.47
N VAL A 1171 -17.44 -20.34 -25.60
CA VAL A 1171 -18.45 -19.32 -25.94
C VAL A 1171 -19.86 -19.93 -26.01
N GLN A 1172 -20.03 -21.08 -26.68
CA GLN A 1172 -21.31 -21.78 -26.76
C GLN A 1172 -21.82 -22.20 -25.37
N HIS A 1173 -20.99 -22.87 -24.57
CA HIS A 1173 -21.34 -23.31 -23.22
C HIS A 1173 -21.74 -22.14 -22.30
N GLY A 1174 -21.08 -20.98 -22.45
CA GLY A 1174 -21.37 -19.78 -21.67
C GLY A 1174 -22.70 -19.09 -22.03
N VAL A 1175 -23.20 -19.22 -23.27
CA VAL A 1175 -24.50 -18.62 -23.67
C VAL A 1175 -25.67 -19.60 -23.63
N GLN A 1176 -25.42 -20.90 -23.74
CA GLN A 1176 -26.43 -21.95 -23.88
C GLN A 1176 -27.44 -21.96 -22.70
N SER A 1177 -26.96 -21.85 -21.46
CA SER A 1177 -27.80 -21.84 -20.26
C SER A 1177 -28.79 -20.68 -20.19
N TYR A 1178 -28.51 -19.57 -20.88
CA TYR A 1178 -29.34 -18.35 -20.84
C TYR A 1178 -30.41 -18.28 -21.95
N ARG A 1179 -30.41 -19.24 -22.89
CA ARG A 1179 -31.32 -19.30 -24.05
C ARG A 1179 -31.46 -17.94 -24.74
N LEU A 1180 -30.33 -17.40 -25.21
CA LEU A 1180 -30.29 -16.12 -25.92
C LEU A 1180 -30.68 -16.30 -27.40
N PRO A 1181 -31.47 -15.38 -27.98
CA PRO A 1181 -31.86 -15.42 -29.39
C PRO A 1181 -30.71 -14.92 -30.30
N LEU A 1182 -29.69 -15.75 -30.45
CA LEU A 1182 -28.49 -15.47 -31.24
C LEU A 1182 -28.64 -16.03 -32.66
N ALA A 1183 -28.23 -15.24 -33.66
CA ALA A 1183 -28.16 -15.65 -35.05
C ALA A 1183 -26.89 -16.47 -35.36
N GLY A 1184 -25.83 -16.34 -34.55
CA GLY A 1184 -24.60 -17.10 -34.72
C GLY A 1184 -23.62 -16.95 -33.55
N VAL A 1185 -22.70 -17.90 -33.41
CA VAL A 1185 -21.61 -17.89 -32.42
C VAL A 1185 -20.31 -18.24 -33.15
N HIS A 1186 -19.33 -17.34 -33.10
CA HIS A 1186 -18.10 -17.41 -33.89
C HIS A 1186 -16.88 -17.19 -32.97
N GLY A 1187 -16.27 -18.28 -32.51
CA GLY A 1187 -15.07 -18.23 -31.66
C GLY A 1187 -13.75 -18.48 -32.42
N ARG A 1188 -12.71 -18.80 -31.65
CA ARG A 1188 -11.39 -19.25 -32.12
C ARG A 1188 -11.48 -20.48 -33.04
N ARG A 1189 -10.53 -20.59 -33.96
CA ARG A 1189 -10.29 -21.73 -34.86
C ARG A 1189 -8.89 -22.34 -34.59
N ALA A 1190 -8.55 -23.41 -35.30
CA ALA A 1190 -7.27 -24.10 -35.14
C ALA A 1190 -6.07 -23.22 -35.54
N ASP A 1191 -6.22 -22.38 -36.57
CA ASP A 1191 -5.25 -21.37 -37.02
C ASP A 1191 -5.32 -20.12 -36.12
N LEU A 1192 -4.18 -19.77 -35.54
CA LEU A 1192 -4.00 -18.64 -34.62
C LEU A 1192 -3.64 -17.32 -35.33
N GLY A 1193 -3.19 -17.37 -36.59
CA GLY A 1193 -2.98 -16.18 -37.42
C GLY A 1193 -4.28 -15.45 -37.78
N LEU A 1194 -5.43 -16.06 -37.48
CA LEU A 1194 -6.78 -15.55 -37.70
C LEU A 1194 -7.46 -14.97 -36.45
N LEU A 1195 -6.75 -14.88 -35.32
CA LEU A 1195 -7.17 -14.15 -34.11
C LEU A 1195 -7.24 -12.63 -34.38
N THR A 1196 -8.10 -11.90 -33.66
CA THR A 1196 -8.07 -10.43 -33.71
C THR A 1196 -6.67 -9.93 -33.30
N PRO A 1197 -6.06 -8.94 -34.01
CA PRO A 1197 -6.66 -7.96 -34.91
C PRO A 1197 -6.89 -8.40 -36.38
N ASN A 1198 -6.75 -9.69 -36.72
CA ASN A 1198 -7.22 -10.19 -38.01
C ASN A 1198 -8.77 -10.07 -38.10
N PRO A 1199 -9.34 -9.44 -39.15
CA PRO A 1199 -10.79 -9.29 -39.29
C PRO A 1199 -11.55 -10.59 -39.60
N HIS A 1200 -10.86 -11.71 -39.87
CA HIS A 1200 -11.47 -12.97 -40.29
C HIS A 1200 -12.60 -13.47 -39.35
N CYS A 1201 -12.48 -13.31 -38.03
CA CYS A 1201 -13.55 -13.71 -37.10
C CYS A 1201 -14.85 -12.91 -37.31
N LEU A 1202 -14.73 -11.61 -37.61
CA LEU A 1202 -15.86 -10.72 -37.89
C LEU A 1202 -16.44 -10.98 -39.29
N LEU A 1203 -15.58 -11.19 -40.31
CA LEU A 1203 -16.00 -11.53 -41.67
C LEU A 1203 -16.94 -12.73 -41.70
N ARG A 1204 -16.57 -13.85 -41.07
CA ARG A 1204 -17.43 -15.05 -40.98
C ARG A 1204 -18.80 -14.77 -40.36
N ALA A 1205 -18.89 -13.83 -39.41
CA ALA A 1205 -20.15 -13.48 -38.77
C ALA A 1205 -21.03 -12.63 -39.70
N LEU A 1206 -20.43 -11.72 -40.47
CA LEU A 1206 -21.10 -10.92 -41.51
C LEU A 1206 -21.56 -11.79 -42.69
N GLU A 1207 -20.72 -12.74 -43.12
CA GLU A 1207 -21.02 -13.77 -44.14
C GLU A 1207 -22.19 -14.65 -43.72
N HIS A 1208 -22.18 -15.17 -42.48
CA HIS A 1208 -23.27 -15.97 -41.93
C HIS A 1208 -24.59 -15.18 -41.82
N LEU A 1209 -24.50 -13.86 -41.61
CA LEU A 1209 -25.65 -12.96 -41.64
C LEU A 1209 -26.06 -12.56 -43.07
N GLY A 1210 -25.23 -12.80 -44.09
CA GLY A 1210 -25.45 -12.32 -45.46
C GLY A 1210 -25.53 -10.79 -45.55
N ALA A 1211 -24.76 -10.06 -44.74
CA ALA A 1211 -24.90 -8.60 -44.58
C ALA A 1211 -23.55 -7.85 -44.71
N PRO A 1212 -23.50 -6.69 -45.39
CA PRO A 1212 -22.28 -5.91 -45.52
C PRO A 1212 -21.96 -5.15 -44.22
N ALA A 1213 -20.68 -5.04 -43.86
CA ALA A 1213 -20.21 -4.41 -42.62
C ALA A 1213 -20.85 -3.04 -42.30
N ARG A 1214 -21.07 -2.20 -43.33
CA ARG A 1214 -21.68 -0.87 -43.19
C ARG A 1214 -23.12 -0.83 -42.68
N THR A 1215 -23.84 -1.96 -42.61
CA THR A 1215 -25.20 -2.05 -42.02
C THR A 1215 -25.23 -2.74 -40.66
N GLY A 1216 -24.05 -2.98 -40.06
CA GLY A 1216 -23.90 -3.58 -38.75
C GLY A 1216 -23.11 -2.69 -37.77
N VAL A 1217 -22.90 -3.20 -36.55
CA VAL A 1217 -22.05 -2.59 -35.53
C VAL A 1217 -21.40 -3.67 -34.67
N LEU A 1218 -20.15 -3.48 -34.26
CA LEU A 1218 -19.47 -4.31 -33.26
C LEU A 1218 -19.50 -3.63 -31.89
N LEU A 1219 -20.06 -4.30 -30.89
CA LEU A 1219 -19.90 -3.97 -29.48
C LEU A 1219 -18.77 -4.84 -28.91
N GLY A 1220 -17.58 -4.27 -28.70
CA GLY A 1220 -16.37 -4.97 -28.24
C GLY A 1220 -15.74 -4.32 -27.00
N SER A 1221 -14.65 -4.88 -26.47
CA SER A 1221 -13.95 -4.32 -25.29
C SER A 1221 -12.44 -4.12 -25.46
N SER A 1222 -11.83 -4.66 -26.53
CA SER A 1222 -10.39 -4.67 -26.77
C SER A 1222 -9.96 -3.85 -27.99
N VAL A 1223 -8.69 -3.44 -28.01
CA VAL A 1223 -8.05 -2.77 -29.16
C VAL A 1223 -7.92 -3.71 -30.36
N ALA A 1224 -7.79 -5.02 -30.12
CA ALA A 1224 -7.73 -6.02 -31.18
C ALA A 1224 -9.06 -6.11 -31.94
N GLU A 1225 -10.20 -6.13 -31.25
CA GLU A 1225 -11.54 -6.03 -31.85
C GLU A 1225 -11.76 -4.70 -32.59
N LEU A 1226 -11.34 -3.57 -32.00
CA LEU A 1226 -11.41 -2.25 -32.65
C LEU A 1226 -10.65 -2.23 -33.98
N THR A 1227 -9.41 -2.75 -33.98
CA THR A 1227 -8.54 -2.81 -35.16
C THR A 1227 -9.14 -3.72 -36.23
N ALA A 1228 -9.72 -4.85 -35.83
CA ALA A 1228 -10.43 -5.77 -36.72
C ALA A 1228 -11.68 -5.11 -37.35
N ALA A 1229 -12.44 -4.32 -36.58
CA ALA A 1229 -13.62 -3.60 -37.08
C ALA A 1229 -13.24 -2.46 -38.04
N GLN A 1230 -12.21 -1.66 -37.69
CA GLN A 1230 -11.68 -0.60 -38.54
C GLN A 1230 -11.25 -1.12 -39.92
N ARG A 1231 -10.56 -2.29 -39.97
CA ARG A 1231 -10.16 -2.97 -41.22
C ARG A 1231 -11.33 -3.40 -42.12
N LEU A 1232 -12.56 -3.43 -41.61
CA LEU A 1232 -13.78 -3.77 -42.36
C LEU A 1232 -14.70 -2.56 -42.62
N GLY A 1233 -14.36 -1.37 -42.10
CA GLY A 1233 -15.29 -0.24 -42.06
C GLY A 1233 -16.55 -0.54 -41.23
N LEU A 1234 -16.47 -1.46 -40.27
CA LEU A 1234 -17.56 -1.82 -39.37
C LEU A 1234 -17.59 -0.82 -38.19
N PRO A 1235 -18.71 -0.09 -37.97
CA PRO A 1235 -18.86 0.78 -36.80
C PRO A 1235 -18.58 0.04 -35.48
N PHE A 1236 -17.86 0.69 -34.57
CA PHE A 1236 -17.43 0.10 -33.29
C PHE A 1236 -17.98 0.89 -32.09
N ILE A 1237 -18.51 0.17 -31.10
CA ILE A 1237 -18.87 0.68 -29.78
C ILE A 1237 -17.98 -0.04 -28.75
N GLY A 1238 -17.16 0.72 -28.04
CA GLY A 1238 -16.31 0.21 -26.97
C GLY A 1238 -17.04 0.10 -25.64
N PHE A 1239 -17.04 -1.07 -25.02
CA PHE A 1239 -17.47 -1.26 -23.64
C PHE A 1239 -16.27 -1.17 -22.69
N ALA A 1240 -16.19 -0.10 -21.89
CA ALA A 1240 -15.08 0.17 -20.99
C ALA A 1240 -15.57 0.66 -19.62
N PRO A 1241 -15.77 -0.24 -18.63
CA PRO A 1241 -16.24 0.14 -17.30
C PRO A 1241 -15.19 0.93 -16.49
N SER A 1242 -13.90 0.55 -16.55
CA SER A 1242 -12.83 1.27 -15.85
C SER A 1242 -12.38 2.53 -16.61
N ALA A 1243 -11.75 3.47 -15.89
CA ALA A 1243 -11.17 4.66 -16.50
C ALA A 1243 -9.98 4.31 -17.42
N ASP A 1244 -9.20 3.29 -17.08
CA ASP A 1244 -8.01 2.88 -17.84
C ASP A 1244 -8.37 2.20 -19.16
N ALA A 1245 -9.33 1.26 -19.16
CA ALA A 1245 -9.84 0.66 -20.40
C ALA A 1245 -10.45 1.74 -21.32
N ARG A 1246 -11.08 2.77 -20.75
CA ARG A 1246 -11.66 3.89 -21.48
C ARG A 1246 -10.58 4.75 -22.13
N ARG A 1247 -9.55 5.14 -21.38
CA ARG A 1247 -8.37 5.86 -21.89
C ARG A 1247 -7.67 5.05 -22.99
N LEU A 1248 -7.53 3.75 -22.81
CA LEU A 1248 -6.86 2.84 -23.74
C LEU A 1248 -7.62 2.68 -25.07
N LEU A 1249 -8.95 2.44 -25.04
CA LEU A 1249 -9.76 2.41 -26.27
C LEU A 1249 -9.83 3.77 -26.96
N GLN A 1250 -9.93 4.87 -26.21
CA GLN A 1250 -9.95 6.23 -26.77
C GLN A 1250 -8.61 6.60 -27.42
N GLY A 1251 -7.48 6.23 -26.79
CA GLY A 1251 -6.14 6.40 -27.37
C GLY A 1251 -5.93 5.58 -28.66
N ALA A 1252 -6.56 4.42 -28.77
CA ALA A 1252 -6.60 3.61 -29.99
C ALA A 1252 -7.64 4.08 -31.04
N GLY A 1253 -8.32 5.21 -30.81
CA GLY A 1253 -9.24 5.83 -31.78
C GLY A 1253 -10.70 5.38 -31.70
N ALA A 1254 -11.16 4.75 -30.61
CA ALA A 1254 -12.58 4.45 -30.43
C ALA A 1254 -13.40 5.71 -30.13
N GLU A 1255 -14.22 6.16 -31.09
CA GLU A 1255 -15.03 7.39 -30.94
C GLU A 1255 -16.25 7.23 -30.03
N ALA A 1256 -16.81 6.02 -29.97
CA ALA A 1256 -18.02 5.69 -29.22
C ALA A 1256 -17.67 4.69 -28.11
N VAL A 1257 -17.57 5.16 -26.87
CA VAL A 1257 -17.20 4.34 -25.71
C VAL A 1257 -18.18 4.54 -24.56
N VAL A 1258 -18.72 3.44 -24.02
CA VAL A 1258 -19.71 3.42 -22.94
C VAL A 1258 -19.18 2.69 -21.70
N GLY A 1259 -19.52 3.21 -20.51
CA GLY A 1259 -19.15 2.58 -19.23
C GLY A 1259 -20.11 1.49 -18.74
N THR A 1260 -21.34 1.50 -19.23
CA THR A 1260 -22.45 0.58 -18.89
C THR A 1260 -23.28 0.29 -20.13
N LEU A 1261 -24.02 -0.81 -20.16
CA LEU A 1261 -24.91 -1.15 -21.27
C LEU A 1261 -26.32 -0.53 -21.17
N GLU A 1262 -26.69 0.10 -20.04
CA GLU A 1262 -27.99 0.77 -19.86
C GLU A 1262 -28.33 1.77 -20.99
N PRO A 1263 -27.44 2.68 -21.44
CA PRO A 1263 -27.74 3.63 -22.52
C PRO A 1263 -28.13 2.99 -23.85
N LEU A 1264 -27.57 1.80 -24.13
CA LEU A 1264 -27.86 1.03 -25.35
C LEU A 1264 -29.20 0.30 -25.21
N LEU A 1265 -29.47 -0.28 -24.03
CA LEU A 1265 -30.74 -0.92 -23.71
C LEU A 1265 -31.91 0.09 -23.67
N GLU A 1266 -31.67 1.29 -23.17
CA GLU A 1266 -32.64 2.40 -23.19
C GLU A 1266 -32.98 2.80 -24.63
N ALA A 1267 -31.97 2.99 -25.49
CA ALA A 1267 -32.18 3.35 -26.89
C ALA A 1267 -32.96 2.29 -27.68
N VAL A 1268 -32.62 1.01 -27.51
CA VAL A 1268 -33.29 -0.12 -28.19
C VAL A 1268 -34.70 -0.41 -27.64
N ARG A 1269 -35.09 0.23 -26.52
CA ARG A 1269 -36.46 0.19 -25.96
C ARG A 1269 -37.28 1.45 -26.25
N ALA A 1270 -36.66 2.51 -26.78
CA ALA A 1270 -37.28 3.82 -26.98
C ALA A 1270 -37.66 4.09 -28.45
N GLY A 1271 -37.29 3.19 -29.37
CA GLY A 1271 -37.67 3.17 -30.78
C GLY A 1271 -37.90 1.75 -31.27
#